data_AF-A0A5J9UBK0-F1
#
_entry.id   AF-A0A5J9UBK0-F1
#
_cell.length_a   1.000
_cell.length_b   1.000
_cell.length_c   1.000
_cell.angle_alpha   90.00
_cell.angle_beta   90.00
_cell.angle_gamma   90.00
#
_symmetry.space_group_name_H-M   'P 1'
#
loop_
_entity.id
_entity.type
_entity.pdbx_description
1 polymer ?
#
loop_
_entity_poly.entity_id
_entity_poly.type
_entity_poly.pdbx_seq_one_letter_code
_entity_poly.pdbx_strand_id
1 'polypeptide(L)'
;MAPVRSRLLLLCLTIAAADVLQARAQTDSIGFISIDCGLPGTASYLGDTVNVTYVPDAAFIDTGTNRNISAAYVTPTISKLYLTVRSFPNGTRNCYTLPTANSGHKFLLRAMFKYGNYDGLNRPPVFDLYVGVNWWTTVNVTNADTLVMAEAIVVVPDDFVQVCLVNTGTGTPFISVLELRPLKSTLYPQANETLGQGLVLVGRLSFGQTGIVRYPDDIHDRIWLPWADATKWDNISTTQRVNLFEDDNIFEAPSKVMQTAITPRNASKIDFYWVSEPQPKDPTPRYIANLYFAELQLLPTNVVRQFYVNLNGKLWYSKAYTPPYLTADYIYNENPLRDNPRYNFSLDATANSTLPPIINAVEVFSVISTANVATDPDDVSAITAIKAAYHVQKNWAGDPCVPKNFAWDGLTCSFTISSRPRITGVNMSYTGLNGNISSSFANLKAVQYLDLSHNNLSGTIPDSLSQLSSLTVLDLTGNQLSGSIPSGLLKRTQDGSLSIRYGDNPNLCTNPDSCQITKGKSKLAIYIAIPVVLLVVIASVVSSLSSLQLENRRFTYKELEMITNNFQRVLGQGGFGYVYHGLLEDGTQVAVKLRSHSSNQGVKEFLAEAQILTRIHHKNLVSMIGYCKDGEYLALVYEYMPEGTLQEHIAGNSRNGILLTWRQRLKIALESAQGLEYLHRGCNPPLVHRDVKATNILLNSKLEAKIADFGLSKAFNLDNDTHISTNSLVGTPGYVDPEYQATMQPTTKSDVYSFGVVLLELVTGRPAILRDPAPISINHWSRQRLARGNIENVVDQHMRGDHDINGVWKVADLALKCTAMASTQRPTMTDVVAQLQECLELEEARGGEVNNNFDNDSSSSGRYKGYNAYTTSHDQYTDVSPNSSAFDMEHNFGRLPTAAAGVLRVHGQDIPDSKAFISIDCGLPEESSYVDPVTNLTYVSDTGFTDAGVNRNVSAEYIKPTTSQSARFRNVRSFPGAAPRSCYTLGSLNPGSKYLVRGTFMYGNYDGLNRLPVFDLYLGVNFWTTMNITTPDDAVLAEVIAVVPDDSVQVCLVNTGAGTPFISALDLRPLKNTLYPLANATQGLVLYSRRNLGPSLSERPVVRYPDDRYDRVWTQWMEPDTWSEISTTEKMQSTASLYFDVPSAVMQTAITPLKASNNIELWVYVEPNHVYTAPGYIFILYFTEVQVLSSNATRQFYITINGKLWYPGPYTPQYLLSDAVYSKGPQYGFSQYNITLSATANSTLPPIINAVETFSVISTANVGTDAQDGRYFLL
;
A
#
# COMPACT_ATOMS: atom_id res chain seq x y z
N MET A 1 13.03 -4.39 61.16
CA MET A 1 11.62 -4.62 60.80
C MET A 1 10.84 -3.31 60.63
N ALA A 2 11.36 -2.39 59.81
CA ALA A 2 10.68 -1.15 59.40
C ALA A 2 11.40 -0.57 58.16
N PRO A 3 11.25 -1.19 56.97
CA PRO A 3 11.07 -0.36 55.76
C PRO A 3 10.18 -1.01 54.67
N VAL A 4 9.32 -1.97 55.01
CA VAL A 4 8.42 -2.61 54.01
C VAL A 4 7.05 -1.92 53.92
N ARG A 5 6.63 -1.18 54.96
CA ARG A 5 5.32 -0.49 54.97
C ARG A 5 5.26 0.83 54.17
N SER A 6 6.39 1.49 53.91
CA SER A 6 6.39 2.78 53.20
C SER A 6 6.31 2.64 51.67
N ARG A 7 6.75 1.50 51.11
CA ARG A 7 6.62 1.23 49.66
C ARG A 7 5.24 0.71 49.28
N LEU A 8 4.53 0.04 50.20
CA LEU A 8 3.13 -0.37 49.98
C LEU A 8 2.15 0.82 50.02
N LEU A 9 2.39 1.84 50.86
CA LEU A 9 1.51 3.01 50.92
C LEU A 9 1.61 3.91 49.67
N LEU A 10 2.80 4.05 49.08
CA LEU A 10 2.97 4.82 47.84
C LEU A 10 2.39 4.09 46.61
N LEU A 11 2.44 2.75 46.60
CA LEU A 11 1.81 1.94 45.55
C LEU A 11 0.28 1.95 45.71
N CYS A 12 -0.25 1.91 46.94
CA CYS A 12 -1.69 2.03 47.17
C CYS A 12 -2.23 3.44 46.91
N LEU A 13 -1.45 4.50 47.09
CA LEU A 13 -1.87 5.88 46.77
C LEU A 13 -1.85 6.21 45.27
N THR A 14 -0.99 5.53 44.50
CA THR A 14 -0.94 5.66 43.03
C THR A 14 -2.00 4.79 42.34
N ILE A 15 -2.30 3.61 42.90
CA ILE A 15 -3.42 2.77 42.45
C ILE A 15 -4.76 3.40 42.84
N ALA A 16 -4.88 4.00 44.03
CA ALA A 16 -6.11 4.71 44.42
C ALA A 16 -6.37 5.99 43.60
N ALA A 17 -5.34 6.67 43.06
CA ALA A 17 -5.55 7.84 42.20
C ALA A 17 -6.01 7.45 40.78
N ALA A 18 -5.55 6.30 40.27
CA ALA A 18 -6.01 5.73 39.01
C ALA A 18 -7.43 5.15 39.14
N ASP A 19 -7.70 4.42 40.22
CA ASP A 19 -9.03 3.85 40.51
C ASP A 19 -10.08 4.93 40.81
N VAL A 20 -9.69 6.07 41.39
CA VAL A 20 -10.62 7.20 41.66
C VAL A 20 -10.95 8.00 40.40
N LEU A 21 -10.11 7.97 39.36
CA LEU A 21 -10.45 8.53 38.04
C LEU A 21 -11.34 7.57 37.24
N GLN A 22 -11.10 6.26 37.32
CA GLN A 22 -11.90 5.25 36.63
C GLN A 22 -13.29 5.05 37.28
N ALA A 23 -13.44 5.28 38.57
CA ALA A 23 -14.72 5.20 39.28
C ALA A 23 -15.69 6.38 39.03
N ARG A 24 -15.26 7.45 38.32
CA ARG A 24 -16.07 8.67 38.10
C ARG A 24 -16.71 8.79 36.72
N ALA A 25 -16.39 7.88 35.80
CA ALA A 25 -16.97 7.80 34.46
C ALA A 25 -17.77 6.49 34.31
N GLN A 26 -18.84 6.33 35.09
CA GLN A 26 -19.69 5.14 35.00
C GLN A 26 -20.60 5.25 33.76
N THR A 27 -20.44 4.31 32.82
CA THR A 27 -21.43 4.04 31.78
C THR A 27 -22.72 3.58 32.44
N ASP A 28 -23.88 3.97 31.89
CA ASP A 28 -25.15 3.42 32.37
C ASP A 28 -25.25 1.90 32.09
N SER A 29 -26.32 1.25 32.58
CA SER A 29 -26.52 -0.20 32.44
C SER A 29 -26.60 -0.71 31.00
N ILE A 30 -26.72 0.19 30.02
CA ILE A 30 -26.80 -0.12 28.58
C ILE A 30 -25.58 0.39 27.80
N GLY A 31 -24.59 0.98 28.47
CA GLY A 31 -23.32 1.41 27.89
C GLY A 31 -23.32 2.82 27.29
N PHE A 32 -24.33 3.65 27.57
CA PHE A 32 -24.38 5.03 27.06
C PHE A 32 -23.51 5.97 27.89
N ILE A 33 -22.95 6.97 27.20
CA ILE A 33 -22.32 8.15 27.82
C ILE A 33 -23.10 9.38 27.34
N SER A 34 -23.64 10.16 28.28
CA SER A 34 -24.45 11.34 27.99
C SER A 34 -23.97 12.50 28.85
N ILE A 35 -23.39 13.52 28.21
CA ILE A 35 -22.67 14.59 28.89
C ILE A 35 -23.37 15.93 28.63
N ASP A 36 -23.73 16.62 29.71
CA ASP A 36 -24.16 18.02 29.69
C ASP A 36 -22.92 18.90 29.87
N CYS A 37 -22.52 19.56 28.78
CA CYS A 37 -21.26 20.27 28.72
C CYS A 37 -21.40 21.66 29.37
N GLY A 38 -20.54 21.96 30.34
CA GLY A 38 -20.62 23.20 31.11
C GLY A 38 -21.54 23.15 32.33
N LEU A 39 -22.20 22.02 32.61
CA LEU A 39 -22.95 21.82 33.85
C LEU A 39 -22.01 21.94 35.08
N PRO A 40 -22.28 22.84 36.04
CA PRO A 40 -21.43 22.99 37.21
C PRO A 40 -21.68 21.90 38.26
N GLY A 41 -20.64 21.53 39.00
CA GLY A 41 -20.71 20.58 40.12
C GLY A 41 -20.55 19.11 39.68
N THR A 42 -21.00 18.19 40.54
CA THR A 42 -20.88 16.72 40.34
C THR A 42 -22.22 16.02 40.26
N ALA A 43 -23.33 16.76 40.34
CA ALA A 43 -24.67 16.18 40.36
C ALA A 43 -25.16 15.87 38.93
N SER A 44 -25.55 14.62 38.70
CA SER A 44 -26.22 14.18 37.48
C SER A 44 -27.73 14.41 37.56
N TYR A 45 -28.42 14.36 36.42
CA TYR A 45 -29.88 14.44 36.36
C TYR A 45 -30.46 13.58 35.24
N LEU A 46 -31.72 13.17 35.39
CA LEU A 46 -32.47 12.49 34.34
C LEU A 46 -32.87 13.50 33.27
N GLY A 47 -32.48 13.25 32.02
CA GLY A 47 -32.86 14.10 30.89
C GLY A 47 -34.34 13.94 30.51
N ASP A 48 -34.75 14.68 29.48
CA ASP A 48 -36.12 14.61 28.95
C ASP A 48 -36.44 13.24 28.31
N THR A 49 -35.40 12.48 27.96
CA THR A 49 -35.51 11.09 27.49
C THR A 49 -35.60 10.15 28.69
N VAL A 50 -36.67 9.34 28.76
CA VAL A 50 -36.90 8.40 29.87
C VAL A 50 -35.70 7.48 30.06
N ASN A 51 -35.18 7.40 31.29
CA ASN A 51 -34.06 6.56 31.73
C ASN A 51 -32.66 6.91 31.20
N VAL A 52 -32.44 8.06 30.55
CA VAL A 52 -31.08 8.52 30.22
C VAL A 52 -30.62 9.57 31.24
N THR A 53 -29.48 9.31 31.87
CA THR A 53 -28.87 10.20 32.88
C THR A 53 -27.77 11.04 32.24
N TYR A 54 -27.83 12.36 32.40
CA TYR A 54 -26.79 13.29 31.95
C TYR A 54 -25.86 13.67 33.11
N VAL A 55 -24.55 13.68 32.83
CA VAL A 55 -23.49 13.98 33.80
C VAL A 55 -22.71 15.25 33.42
N PRO A 56 -22.10 15.95 34.40
CA PRO A 56 -21.16 17.03 34.12
C PRO A 56 -19.92 16.55 33.34
N ASP A 57 -19.33 17.44 32.54
CA ASP A 57 -18.21 17.11 31.66
C ASP A 57 -16.80 17.12 32.31
N ALA A 58 -16.67 17.52 33.57
CA ALA A 58 -15.38 17.71 34.23
C ALA A 58 -14.51 16.43 34.31
N ALA A 59 -15.10 15.23 34.17
CA ALA A 59 -14.38 13.97 34.13
C ALA A 59 -13.78 13.63 32.75
N PHE A 60 -14.24 14.29 31.69
CA PHE A 60 -13.92 13.95 30.29
C PHE A 60 -13.03 14.99 29.62
N ILE A 61 -12.85 16.17 30.23
CA ILE A 61 -12.03 17.26 29.70
C ILE A 61 -11.42 18.11 30.83
N ASP A 62 -10.16 18.53 30.64
CA ASP A 62 -9.35 19.29 31.61
C ASP A 62 -9.24 20.79 31.28
N THR A 63 -9.89 21.23 30.19
CA THR A 63 -9.79 22.59 29.63
C THR A 63 -11.16 23.25 29.43
N GLY A 64 -11.16 24.54 29.10
CA GLY A 64 -12.37 25.33 28.83
C GLY A 64 -13.03 25.94 30.07
N THR A 65 -14.07 26.74 29.84
CA THR A 65 -14.83 27.46 30.87
C THR A 65 -16.32 27.25 30.71
N ASN A 66 -17.00 26.94 31.82
CA ASN A 66 -18.45 26.77 31.86
C ASN A 66 -19.14 28.13 31.69
N ARG A 67 -20.19 28.18 30.87
CA ARG A 67 -20.99 29.38 30.61
C ARG A 67 -22.47 29.01 30.55
N ASN A 68 -23.32 29.97 30.91
CA ASN A 68 -24.76 29.88 30.68
C ASN A 68 -25.12 30.65 29.42
N ILE A 69 -26.14 30.19 28.70
CA ILE A 69 -26.71 31.01 27.62
C ILE A 69 -27.37 32.27 28.19
N SER A 70 -27.50 33.30 27.36
CA SER A 70 -28.16 34.54 27.73
C SER A 70 -29.66 34.32 28.00
N ALA A 71 -30.19 34.99 29.02
CA ALA A 71 -31.60 34.91 29.42
C ALA A 71 -32.58 35.25 28.27
N ALA A 72 -32.14 36.03 27.28
CA ALA A 72 -32.93 36.37 26.09
C ALA A 72 -33.27 35.14 25.22
N TYR A 73 -32.50 34.06 25.32
CA TYR A 73 -32.66 32.83 24.54
C TYR A 73 -33.18 31.64 25.38
N VAL A 74 -33.55 31.89 26.64
CA VAL A 74 -34.17 30.89 27.50
C VAL A 74 -35.69 30.94 27.29
N THR A 75 -36.26 29.89 26.71
CA THR A 75 -37.71 29.76 26.51
C THR A 75 -38.30 28.69 27.43
N PRO A 76 -39.60 28.74 27.77
CA PRO A 76 -40.22 27.70 28.61
C PRO A 76 -40.15 26.28 28.04
N THR A 77 -39.94 26.15 26.72
CA THR A 77 -39.89 24.88 26.00
C THR A 77 -38.46 24.39 25.73
N ILE A 78 -37.41 25.15 26.08
CA ILE A 78 -36.04 24.74 25.81
C ILE A 78 -35.64 23.61 26.77
N SER A 79 -35.00 22.57 26.22
CA SER A 79 -34.44 21.49 27.05
C SER A 79 -33.35 22.04 27.97
N LYS A 80 -33.27 21.49 29.18
CA LYS A 80 -32.22 21.80 30.16
C LYS A 80 -30.81 21.61 29.58
N LEU A 81 -30.66 20.66 28.65
CA LEU A 81 -29.43 20.31 27.94
C LEU A 81 -28.81 21.46 27.13
N TYR A 82 -29.57 22.52 26.86
CA TYR A 82 -29.13 23.66 26.06
C TYR A 82 -28.94 24.95 26.88
N LEU A 83 -29.08 24.88 28.20
CA LEU A 83 -28.94 26.05 29.09
C LEU A 83 -27.48 26.35 29.43
N THR A 84 -26.64 25.32 29.40
CA THR A 84 -25.21 25.37 29.73
C THR A 84 -24.36 25.02 28.52
N VAL A 85 -23.16 25.61 28.46
CA VAL A 85 -22.15 25.28 27.46
C VAL A 85 -20.76 25.26 28.10
N ARG A 86 -19.87 24.39 27.60
CA ARG A 86 -18.43 24.56 27.80
C ARG A 86 -17.85 25.32 26.61
N SER A 87 -17.11 26.39 26.91
CA SER A 87 -16.46 27.26 25.92
C SER A 87 -14.94 27.16 25.99
N PHE A 88 -14.26 27.24 24.84
CA PHE A 88 -12.80 27.07 24.72
C PHE A 88 -12.12 28.33 24.16
N PRO A 89 -12.00 29.40 24.95
CA PRO A 89 -11.39 30.65 24.50
C PRO A 89 -9.88 30.54 24.28
N ASN A 90 -9.23 29.57 24.93
CA ASN A 90 -7.79 29.34 24.88
C ASN A 90 -7.48 28.01 24.18
N GLY A 91 -6.37 27.97 23.45
CA GLY A 91 -5.90 26.78 22.75
C GLY A 91 -6.55 26.55 21.38
N THR A 92 -5.78 25.98 20.46
CA THR A 92 -6.21 25.74 19.07
C THR A 92 -7.06 24.49 18.93
N ARG A 93 -6.84 23.48 19.78
CA ARG A 93 -7.53 22.19 19.78
C ARG A 93 -7.85 21.79 21.22
N ASN A 94 -9.10 21.41 21.49
CA ASN A 94 -9.57 20.98 22.81
C ASN A 94 -10.36 19.68 22.64
N CYS A 95 -10.04 18.64 23.42
CA CYS A 95 -10.54 17.29 23.17
C CYS A 95 -11.18 16.69 24.42
N TYR A 96 -12.38 16.15 24.24
CA TYR A 96 -13.00 15.24 25.19
C TYR A 96 -12.41 13.85 24.97
N THR A 97 -12.11 13.14 26.05
CA THR A 97 -11.71 11.72 26.01
C THR A 97 -12.85 10.89 26.58
N LEU A 98 -13.48 10.07 25.76
CA LEU A 98 -14.60 9.21 26.14
C LEU A 98 -14.11 7.76 26.22
N PRO A 99 -14.21 7.09 27.39
CA PRO A 99 -13.85 5.68 27.48
C PRO A 99 -14.82 4.81 26.67
N THR A 100 -14.31 3.76 26.05
CA THR A 100 -15.11 2.72 25.39
C THR A 100 -14.85 1.39 26.08
N ALA A 101 -15.89 0.56 26.22
CA ALA A 101 -15.73 -0.72 26.93
C ALA A 101 -14.84 -1.71 26.14
N ASN A 102 -14.83 -1.61 24.81
CA ASN A 102 -14.12 -2.52 23.91
C ASN A 102 -13.55 -1.74 22.71
N SER A 103 -12.30 -2.06 22.31
CA SER A 103 -11.70 -1.62 21.05
C SER A 103 -12.33 -2.32 19.83
N GLY A 104 -12.23 -1.69 18.66
CA GLY A 104 -12.74 -2.20 17.38
C GLY A 104 -14.26 -2.19 17.25
N HIS A 105 -14.99 -1.56 18.19
CA HIS A 105 -16.45 -1.51 18.17
C HIS A 105 -16.97 -0.27 17.42
N LYS A 106 -18.19 -0.38 16.93
CA LYS A 106 -18.89 0.70 16.21
C LYS A 106 -19.67 1.55 17.19
N PHE A 107 -19.54 2.87 17.07
CA PHE A 107 -20.22 3.82 17.93
C PHE A 107 -20.91 4.90 17.13
N LEU A 108 -22.07 5.34 17.62
CA LEU A 108 -22.71 6.59 17.23
C LEU A 108 -22.25 7.68 18.20
N LEU A 109 -21.66 8.73 17.64
CA LEU A 109 -21.24 9.94 18.32
C LEU A 109 -22.19 11.07 17.93
N ARG A 110 -22.66 11.84 18.90
CA ARG A 110 -23.52 13.00 18.66
C ARG A 110 -23.08 14.19 19.50
N ALA A 111 -22.81 15.31 18.83
CA ALA A 111 -22.48 16.59 19.45
C ALA A 111 -23.56 17.63 19.12
N MET A 112 -23.99 18.39 20.13
CA MET A 112 -25.01 19.44 19.95
C MET A 112 -24.51 20.79 20.45
N PHE A 113 -24.94 21.84 19.74
CA PHE A 113 -24.46 23.20 19.91
C PHE A 113 -25.64 24.18 19.95
N LYS A 114 -25.83 24.83 21.09
CA LYS A 114 -26.71 26.01 21.25
C LYS A 114 -25.86 27.20 21.68
N TYR A 115 -25.65 28.17 20.80
CA TYR A 115 -24.81 29.34 21.11
C TYR A 115 -25.44 30.24 22.17
N GLY A 116 -26.72 30.59 22.02
CA GLY A 116 -27.48 31.35 23.02
C GLY A 116 -26.84 32.68 23.44
N ASN A 117 -25.92 33.22 22.62
CA ASN A 117 -25.09 34.38 22.95
C ASN A 117 -24.42 34.29 24.33
N TYR A 118 -23.88 33.11 24.69
CA TYR A 118 -23.31 32.86 26.03
C TYR A 118 -22.15 33.80 26.39
N ASP A 119 -21.46 34.36 25.40
CA ASP A 119 -20.31 35.26 25.56
C ASP A 119 -20.67 36.75 25.48
N GLY A 120 -21.93 37.08 25.16
CA GLY A 120 -22.41 38.44 24.99
C GLY A 120 -21.89 39.16 23.73
N LEU A 121 -21.14 38.48 22.85
CA LEU A 121 -20.54 39.10 21.66
C LEU A 121 -21.50 39.14 20.46
N ASN A 122 -22.57 38.34 20.52
CA ASN A 122 -23.56 38.15 19.46
C ASN A 122 -22.91 37.83 18.11
N ARG A 123 -21.81 37.06 18.15
CA ARG A 123 -21.01 36.67 16.99
C ARG A 123 -20.95 35.13 16.93
N PRO A 124 -21.88 34.50 16.21
CA PRO A 124 -21.91 33.05 16.06
C PRO A 124 -20.57 32.50 15.54
N PRO A 125 -20.00 31.46 16.19
CA PRO A 125 -18.68 30.94 15.82
C PRO A 125 -18.74 29.86 14.73
N VAL A 126 -17.64 29.72 13.98
CA VAL A 126 -17.40 28.58 13.08
C VAL A 126 -16.13 27.85 13.52
N PHE A 127 -16.20 26.53 13.62
CA PHE A 127 -15.07 25.71 14.09
C PHE A 127 -15.19 24.27 13.58
N ASP A 128 -14.10 23.51 13.64
CA ASP A 128 -14.09 22.14 13.15
C ASP A 128 -14.24 21.12 14.28
N LEU A 129 -14.88 20.00 13.94
CA LEU A 129 -14.93 18.80 14.77
C LEU A 129 -14.05 17.70 14.18
N TYR A 130 -13.39 16.98 15.07
CA TYR A 130 -12.60 15.80 14.78
C TYR A 130 -13.03 14.64 15.68
N VAL A 131 -12.96 13.43 15.12
CA VAL A 131 -13.11 12.17 15.84
C VAL A 131 -11.80 11.40 15.76
N GLY A 132 -11.15 11.22 16.90
CA GLY A 132 -9.74 10.85 16.97
C GLY A 132 -8.89 11.84 16.19
N VAL A 133 -8.14 11.33 15.21
CA VAL A 133 -7.29 12.12 14.30
C VAL A 133 -7.99 12.52 13.00
N ASN A 134 -9.23 12.06 12.78
CA ASN A 134 -9.96 12.23 11.54
C ASN A 134 -10.92 13.42 11.60
N TRP A 135 -10.95 14.21 10.52
CA TRP A 135 -11.88 15.33 10.42
C TRP A 135 -13.31 14.81 10.26
N TRP A 136 -14.21 15.30 11.12
CA TRP A 136 -15.62 14.89 11.14
C TRP A 136 -16.48 15.88 10.33
N THR A 137 -16.54 17.14 10.74
CA THR A 137 -17.36 18.17 10.06
C THR A 137 -16.99 19.58 10.53
N THR A 138 -17.37 20.61 9.77
CA THR A 138 -17.32 22.02 10.22
C THR A 138 -18.67 22.42 10.85
N VAL A 139 -18.63 22.85 12.10
CA VAL A 139 -19.78 23.41 12.81
C VAL A 139 -19.91 24.88 12.43
N ASN A 140 -21.03 25.23 11.81
CA ASN A 140 -21.35 26.59 11.39
C ASN A 140 -22.62 27.06 12.09
N VAL A 141 -22.47 27.89 13.13
CA VAL A 141 -23.59 28.48 13.83
C VAL A 141 -24.01 29.77 13.11
N THR A 142 -25.27 29.85 12.68
CA THR A 142 -25.76 30.98 11.88
C THR A 142 -26.29 32.14 12.72
N ASN A 143 -26.92 31.87 13.86
CA ASN A 143 -27.41 32.86 14.81
C ASN A 143 -27.45 32.27 16.24
N ALA A 144 -27.73 33.12 17.23
CA ALA A 144 -27.73 32.71 18.64
C ALA A 144 -28.82 31.70 19.03
N ASP A 145 -29.91 31.61 18.26
CA ASP A 145 -31.00 30.68 18.54
C ASP A 145 -30.89 29.35 17.77
N THR A 146 -30.02 29.26 16.77
CA THR A 146 -29.81 28.02 16.00
C THR A 146 -29.30 26.89 16.89
N LEU A 147 -29.96 25.73 16.80
CA LEU A 147 -29.44 24.45 17.30
C LEU A 147 -28.72 23.73 16.16
N VAL A 148 -27.45 23.43 16.35
CA VAL A 148 -26.67 22.62 15.39
C VAL A 148 -26.43 21.25 16.01
N MET A 149 -26.66 20.18 15.25
CA MET A 149 -26.37 18.81 15.63
C MET A 149 -25.38 18.22 14.62
N ALA A 150 -24.31 17.60 15.11
CA ALA A 150 -23.43 16.76 14.32
C ALA A 150 -23.52 15.33 14.84
N GLU A 151 -23.80 14.36 13.96
CA GLU A 151 -23.80 12.94 14.31
C GLU A 151 -22.88 12.16 13.36
N ALA A 152 -22.10 11.23 13.89
CA ALA A 152 -21.27 10.32 13.13
C ALA A 152 -21.35 8.88 13.64
N ILE A 153 -21.16 7.94 12.73
CA ILE A 153 -20.97 6.52 13.02
C ILE A 153 -19.56 6.16 12.59
N VAL A 154 -18.75 5.70 13.54
CA VAL A 154 -17.35 5.33 13.32
C VAL A 154 -16.99 4.04 14.05
N VAL A 155 -15.99 3.34 13.54
CA VAL A 155 -15.33 2.25 14.27
C VAL A 155 -14.20 2.87 15.09
N VAL A 156 -14.18 2.59 16.39
CA VAL A 156 -13.18 3.13 17.32
C VAL A 156 -12.11 2.06 17.56
N PRO A 157 -10.83 2.29 17.19
CA PRO A 157 -9.78 1.27 17.25
C PRO A 157 -9.23 1.03 18.67
N ASP A 158 -9.40 1.99 19.59
CA ASP A 158 -8.86 1.95 20.95
C ASP A 158 -9.98 1.79 22.01
N ASP A 159 -9.61 1.63 23.28
CA ASP A 159 -10.51 1.60 24.45
C ASP A 159 -10.98 3.00 24.90
N PHE A 160 -10.76 4.01 24.04
CA PHE A 160 -11.32 5.34 24.16
C PHE A 160 -11.51 5.97 22.78
N VAL A 161 -12.34 7.01 22.71
CA VAL A 161 -12.47 7.88 21.54
C VAL A 161 -12.32 9.34 21.96
N GLN A 162 -11.58 10.10 21.15
CA GLN A 162 -11.45 11.54 21.36
C GLN A 162 -12.38 12.32 20.44
N VAL A 163 -13.08 13.31 20.99
CA VAL A 163 -13.87 14.27 20.21
C VAL A 163 -13.27 15.64 20.41
N CYS A 164 -12.67 16.19 19.35
CA CYS A 164 -11.89 17.41 19.41
C CYS A 164 -12.58 18.58 18.69
N LEU A 165 -12.65 19.72 19.37
CA LEU A 165 -13.08 21.01 18.84
C LEU A 165 -11.84 21.83 18.45
N VAL A 166 -11.76 22.24 17.19
CA VAL A 166 -10.61 22.95 16.63
C VAL A 166 -11.01 24.36 16.21
N ASN A 167 -10.34 25.36 16.80
CA ASN A 167 -10.58 26.76 16.52
C ASN A 167 -10.05 27.16 15.13
N THR A 168 -10.92 27.67 14.27
CA THR A 168 -10.57 28.14 12.91
C THR A 168 -10.30 29.65 12.84
N GLY A 169 -10.36 30.35 13.97
CA GLY A 169 -10.16 31.80 14.07
C GLY A 169 -11.44 32.64 13.89
N THR A 170 -12.60 32.00 13.76
CA THR A 170 -13.88 32.66 13.46
C THR A 170 -14.87 32.61 14.63
N GLY A 171 -14.35 32.73 15.86
CA GLY A 171 -15.13 32.73 17.11
C GLY A 171 -14.62 31.67 18.09
N THR A 172 -15.25 31.57 19.26
CA THR A 172 -14.82 30.64 20.31
C THR A 172 -15.55 29.30 20.17
N PRO A 173 -14.84 28.17 19.96
CA PRO A 173 -15.46 26.85 19.97
C PRO A 173 -16.16 26.59 21.29
N PHE A 174 -17.31 25.93 21.23
CA PHE A 174 -18.11 25.58 22.40
C PHE A 174 -18.89 24.30 22.12
N ILE A 175 -19.43 23.67 23.16
CA ILE A 175 -20.31 22.50 23.06
C ILE A 175 -21.35 22.52 24.18
N SER A 176 -22.57 22.09 23.87
CA SER A 176 -23.67 21.99 24.85
C SER A 176 -23.88 20.54 25.30
N VAL A 177 -23.85 19.58 24.37
CA VAL A 177 -24.12 18.17 24.67
C VAL A 177 -23.17 17.27 23.88
N LEU A 178 -22.67 16.21 24.52
CA LEU A 178 -21.91 15.14 23.88
C LEU A 178 -22.46 13.77 24.29
N GLU A 179 -22.78 12.95 23.30
CA GLU A 179 -23.38 11.62 23.48
C GLU A 179 -22.56 10.55 22.71
N LEU A 180 -22.36 9.40 23.35
CA LEU A 180 -21.80 8.19 22.76
C LEU A 180 -22.80 7.04 22.95
N ARG A 181 -23.09 6.30 21.88
CA ARG A 181 -23.95 5.09 21.89
C ARG A 181 -23.22 3.91 21.24
N PRO A 182 -23.11 2.75 21.91
CA PRO A 182 -22.58 1.55 21.30
C PRO A 182 -23.55 1.02 20.24
N LEU A 183 -23.02 0.56 19.11
CA LEU A 183 -23.77 -0.10 18.05
C LEU A 183 -23.26 -1.53 17.85
N LYS A 184 -24.13 -2.42 17.37
CA LYS A 184 -23.69 -3.76 16.91
C LYS A 184 -22.73 -3.58 15.72
N SER A 185 -21.71 -4.44 15.64
CA SER A 185 -20.72 -4.39 14.55
C SER A 185 -21.34 -4.53 13.16
N THR A 186 -22.43 -5.30 13.06
CA THR A 186 -23.21 -5.55 11.83
C THR A 186 -24.00 -4.34 11.34
N LEU A 187 -24.30 -3.35 12.19
CA LEU A 187 -25.11 -2.20 11.81
C LEU A 187 -24.33 -1.23 10.92
N TYR A 188 -24.93 -0.73 9.85
CA TYR A 188 -24.30 0.18 8.89
C TYR A 188 -22.98 -0.39 8.33
N PRO A 189 -23.03 -1.40 7.44
CA PRO A 189 -21.84 -2.03 6.88
C PRO A 189 -20.93 -1.06 6.11
N GLN A 190 -21.46 0.11 5.71
CA GLN A 190 -20.71 1.16 5.04
C GLN A 190 -19.77 1.94 6.00
N ALA A 191 -20.05 1.92 7.32
CA ALA A 191 -19.10 2.36 8.34
C ALA A 191 -18.19 1.17 8.68
N ASN A 192 -17.00 1.11 8.09
CA ASN A 192 -16.12 -0.04 8.19
C ASN A 192 -14.66 0.39 8.30
N GLU A 193 -13.96 -0.18 9.28
CA GLU A 193 -12.53 0.04 9.51
C GLU A 193 -11.69 -0.38 8.31
N THR A 194 -11.99 -1.52 7.68
CA THR A 194 -11.29 -2.03 6.49
C THR A 194 -11.40 -1.08 5.29
N LEU A 195 -12.54 -0.38 5.16
CA LEU A 195 -12.74 0.62 4.12
C LEU A 195 -12.15 1.98 4.49
N GLY A 196 -11.69 2.16 5.73
CA GLY A 196 -11.28 3.46 6.26
C GLY A 196 -12.39 4.51 6.15
N GLN A 197 -13.65 4.11 6.40
CA GLN A 197 -14.84 4.92 6.18
C GLN A 197 -15.71 5.01 7.44
N GLY A 198 -16.09 6.25 7.79
CA GLY A 198 -17.15 6.58 8.73
C GLY A 198 -18.32 7.27 8.03
N LEU A 199 -19.46 7.34 8.70
CA LEU A 199 -20.68 7.97 8.20
C LEU A 199 -21.01 9.20 9.03
N VAL A 200 -21.35 10.31 8.38
CA VAL A 200 -21.83 11.54 9.03
C VAL A 200 -23.27 11.75 8.62
N LEU A 201 -24.15 11.93 9.60
CA LEU A 201 -25.58 12.05 9.35
C LEU A 201 -25.88 13.37 8.62
N VAL A 202 -26.59 13.27 7.51
CA VAL A 202 -27.17 14.42 6.80
C VAL A 202 -28.65 14.56 7.18
N GLY A 203 -29.37 13.45 7.26
CA GLY A 203 -30.77 13.46 7.71
C GLY A 203 -31.28 12.07 8.06
N ARG A 204 -32.07 11.98 9.12
CA ARG A 204 -32.80 10.77 9.55
C ARG A 204 -34.26 11.12 9.78
N LEU A 205 -35.12 10.69 8.88
CA LEU A 205 -36.50 11.13 8.78
C LEU A 205 -37.45 9.94 8.87
N SER A 206 -38.50 10.11 9.65
CA SER A 206 -39.62 9.17 9.79
C SER A 206 -40.87 9.77 9.15
N PHE A 207 -41.54 9.00 8.31
CA PHE A 207 -42.70 9.46 7.57
C PHE A 207 -44.00 9.05 8.24
N GLY A 208 -44.98 9.96 8.25
CA GLY A 208 -46.30 9.72 8.83
C GLY A 208 -46.36 9.85 10.36
N GLN A 209 -45.22 10.11 11.01
CA GLN A 209 -45.12 10.25 12.45
C GLN A 209 -45.30 11.70 12.92
N THR A 210 -45.81 11.89 14.14
CA THR A 210 -46.14 13.22 14.69
C THR A 210 -45.13 13.77 15.68
N GLY A 211 -44.25 12.93 16.22
CA GLY A 211 -43.23 13.30 17.21
C GLY A 211 -41.89 12.64 16.92
N ILE A 212 -40.85 13.10 17.63
CA ILE A 212 -39.51 12.52 17.56
C ILE A 212 -39.55 11.11 18.16
N VAL A 213 -38.96 10.13 17.45
CA VAL A 213 -38.75 8.79 18.00
C VAL A 213 -37.29 8.65 18.40
N ARG A 214 -37.06 8.15 19.62
CA ARG A 214 -35.74 7.96 20.25
C ARG A 214 -35.81 6.85 21.29
N TYR A 215 -34.79 6.67 22.13
CA TYR A 215 -34.85 5.74 23.25
C TYR A 215 -36.05 6.06 24.18
N PRO A 216 -36.78 5.04 24.71
CA PRO A 216 -36.55 3.59 24.59
C PRO A 216 -37.16 2.93 23.35
N ASP A 217 -37.90 3.66 22.51
CA ASP A 217 -38.51 3.10 21.29
C ASP A 217 -37.45 2.70 20.24
N ASP A 218 -36.33 3.44 20.20
CA ASP A 218 -35.12 3.06 19.48
C ASP A 218 -34.01 2.66 20.47
N ILE A 219 -33.65 1.38 20.49
CA ILE A 219 -32.64 0.82 21.40
C ILE A 219 -31.25 1.44 21.20
N HIS A 220 -30.96 2.01 20.02
CA HIS A 220 -29.69 2.64 19.67
C HIS A 220 -29.71 4.16 19.91
N ASP A 221 -30.79 4.70 20.48
CA ASP A 221 -30.99 6.12 20.79
C ASP A 221 -30.75 7.07 19.60
N ARG A 222 -31.10 6.62 18.39
CA ARG A 222 -31.12 7.47 17.18
C ARG A 222 -32.28 8.45 17.25
N ILE A 223 -32.05 9.67 16.78
CA ILE A 223 -33.10 10.70 16.67
C ILE A 223 -33.76 10.60 15.31
N TRP A 224 -34.99 10.09 15.27
CA TRP A 224 -35.82 10.11 14.05
C TRP A 224 -36.73 11.33 14.06
N LEU A 225 -36.52 12.22 13.09
CA LEU A 225 -37.33 13.43 12.96
C LEU A 225 -38.59 13.15 12.13
N PRO A 226 -39.78 13.60 12.56
CA PRO A 226 -40.98 13.44 11.76
C PRO A 226 -40.92 14.35 10.52
N TRP A 227 -41.26 13.80 9.36
CA TRP A 227 -41.51 14.57 8.15
C TRP A 227 -42.88 14.24 7.59
N ALA A 228 -43.72 15.27 7.43
CA ALA A 228 -44.99 15.19 6.74
C ALA A 228 -45.20 16.44 5.88
N ASP A 229 -45.83 16.24 4.73
CA ASP A 229 -46.40 17.30 3.91
C ASP A 229 -47.83 16.91 3.58
N ALA A 230 -48.77 17.36 4.43
CA ALA A 230 -50.19 17.01 4.31
C ALA A 230 -50.85 17.53 3.01
N THR A 231 -50.16 18.38 2.24
CA THR A 231 -50.63 18.83 0.92
C THR A 231 -50.29 17.81 -0.19
N LYS A 232 -49.24 17.00 0.01
CA LYS A 232 -48.75 16.02 -0.97
C LYS A 232 -49.08 14.58 -0.59
N TRP A 233 -49.08 14.27 0.70
CA TRP A 233 -49.10 12.90 1.21
C TRP A 233 -50.22 12.66 2.20
N ASP A 234 -50.73 11.43 2.18
CA ASP A 234 -51.58 10.84 3.21
C ASP A 234 -50.77 9.93 4.11
N ASN A 235 -51.09 9.95 5.40
CA ASN A 235 -50.44 9.10 6.38
C ASN A 235 -51.14 7.75 6.47
N ILE A 236 -50.35 6.68 6.44
CA ILE A 236 -50.78 5.32 6.73
C ILE A 236 -50.12 4.93 8.05
N SER A 237 -50.89 4.33 8.95
CA SER A 237 -50.38 3.86 10.23
C SER A 237 -51.02 2.54 10.63
N THR A 238 -50.31 1.75 11.42
CA THR A 238 -50.83 0.55 12.06
C THR A 238 -50.51 0.55 13.55
N THR A 239 -51.37 -0.06 14.35
CA THR A 239 -51.09 -0.33 15.77
C THR A 239 -50.40 -1.68 15.97
N GLN A 240 -50.35 -2.53 14.94
CA GLN A 240 -49.68 -3.82 15.00
C GLN A 240 -48.16 -3.63 14.99
N ARG A 241 -47.43 -4.45 15.72
CA ARG A 241 -45.97 -4.42 15.72
C ARG A 241 -45.46 -4.83 14.34
N VAL A 242 -44.59 -4.02 13.75
CA VAL A 242 -43.86 -4.39 12.53
C VAL A 242 -42.67 -5.24 12.94
N ASN A 243 -42.57 -6.44 12.37
CA ASN A 243 -41.52 -7.41 12.65
C ASN A 243 -40.20 -6.96 12.02
N LEU A 244 -39.11 -7.16 12.77
CA LEU A 244 -37.74 -6.99 12.30
C LEU A 244 -37.20 -8.40 12.08
N PHE A 245 -36.49 -8.66 10.98
CA PHE A 245 -35.72 -9.90 10.85
C PHE A 245 -34.57 -9.85 11.86
N GLU A 246 -34.70 -10.55 13.00
CA GLU A 246 -33.82 -10.34 14.16
C GLU A 246 -32.36 -10.79 13.94
N ASP A 247 -32.10 -11.70 13.00
CA ASP A 247 -30.76 -12.28 12.79
C ASP A 247 -29.96 -11.66 11.61
N ASP A 248 -30.60 -10.91 10.68
CA ASP A 248 -29.97 -10.37 9.45
C ASP A 248 -30.19 -8.85 9.22
N ASN A 249 -30.82 -8.13 10.16
CA ASN A 249 -31.10 -6.71 9.94
C ASN A 249 -29.87 -5.81 10.20
N ILE A 250 -29.25 -5.34 9.13
CA ILE A 250 -28.05 -4.48 9.16
C ILE A 250 -28.33 -3.00 9.49
N PHE A 251 -29.57 -2.60 9.77
CA PHE A 251 -29.91 -1.23 10.18
C PHE A 251 -30.83 -1.14 11.40
N GLU A 252 -31.63 -2.18 11.70
CA GLU A 252 -32.52 -2.29 12.86
C GLU A 252 -33.39 -1.04 13.12
N ALA A 253 -34.06 -0.50 12.09
CA ALA A 253 -34.99 0.62 12.29
C ALA A 253 -36.09 0.24 13.31
N PRO A 254 -36.44 1.14 14.27
CA PRO A 254 -37.34 0.78 15.35
C PRO A 254 -38.77 0.54 14.84
N SER A 255 -39.47 -0.44 15.43
CA SER A 255 -40.85 -0.78 15.04
C SER A 255 -41.78 0.44 15.06
N LYS A 256 -41.57 1.36 16.02
CA LYS A 256 -42.33 2.61 16.14
C LYS A 256 -42.22 3.52 14.91
N VAL A 257 -41.05 3.57 14.26
CA VAL A 257 -40.83 4.30 13.01
C VAL A 257 -41.44 3.54 11.84
N MET A 258 -41.30 2.21 11.84
CA MET A 258 -41.84 1.37 10.77
C MET A 258 -43.38 1.26 10.81
N GLN A 259 -44.03 1.60 11.92
CA GLN A 259 -45.50 1.59 12.08
C GLN A 259 -46.23 2.73 11.37
N THR A 260 -45.51 3.69 10.81
CA THR A 260 -46.07 4.80 10.03
C THR A 260 -45.41 4.87 8.66
N ALA A 261 -46.18 5.33 7.67
CA ALA A 261 -45.71 5.55 6.32
C ALA A 261 -46.49 6.69 5.67
N ILE A 262 -45.97 7.21 4.57
CA ILE A 262 -46.69 8.13 3.69
C ILE A 262 -47.06 7.46 2.37
N THR A 263 -48.12 7.93 1.75
CA THR A 263 -48.54 7.57 0.39
C THR A 263 -49.02 8.83 -0.34
N PRO A 264 -48.86 8.96 -1.66
CA PRO A 264 -49.25 10.17 -2.37
C PRO A 264 -50.78 10.28 -2.46
N ARG A 265 -51.31 11.50 -2.20
CA ARG A 265 -52.77 11.75 -2.15
C ARG A 265 -53.43 11.75 -3.52
N ASN A 266 -52.81 12.40 -4.52
CA ASN A 266 -53.37 12.60 -5.87
C ASN A 266 -52.35 12.30 -6.99
N ALA A 267 -51.27 11.57 -6.71
CA ALA A 267 -50.20 11.28 -7.66
C ALA A 267 -49.89 9.78 -7.72
N SER A 268 -49.37 9.31 -8.85
CA SER A 268 -48.91 7.92 -9.02
C SER A 268 -47.50 7.67 -8.47
N LYS A 269 -46.87 8.69 -7.88
CA LYS A 269 -45.50 8.64 -7.41
C LYS A 269 -45.26 9.44 -6.14
N ILE A 270 -44.23 9.06 -5.39
CA ILE A 270 -43.63 9.87 -4.33
C ILE A 270 -42.30 10.39 -4.87
N ASP A 271 -42.04 11.68 -4.72
CA ASP A 271 -40.73 12.27 -5.00
C ASP A 271 -40.22 13.08 -3.81
N PHE A 272 -38.92 12.94 -3.55
CA PHE A 272 -38.18 13.72 -2.58
C PHE A 272 -36.73 13.86 -3.02
N TYR A 273 -36.05 14.88 -2.53
CA TYR A 273 -34.66 15.13 -2.91
C TYR A 273 -33.87 15.68 -1.74
N TRP A 274 -32.56 15.52 -1.84
CA TRP A 274 -31.62 16.35 -1.09
C TRP A 274 -30.62 16.99 -2.05
N VAL A 275 -29.97 18.04 -1.56
CA VAL A 275 -28.92 18.76 -2.28
C VAL A 275 -27.58 18.34 -1.67
N SER A 276 -26.55 18.26 -2.50
CA SER A 276 -25.21 18.01 -1.99
C SER A 276 -24.75 19.20 -1.13
N GLU A 277 -24.22 18.94 0.06
CA GLU A 277 -23.70 19.91 1.02
C GLU A 277 -22.16 19.85 1.08
N PRO A 278 -21.45 20.42 0.10
CA PRO A 278 -20.00 20.45 0.11
C PRO A 278 -19.46 21.26 1.29
N GLN A 279 -18.43 20.74 1.94
CA GLN A 279 -17.75 21.42 3.04
C GLN A 279 -16.33 21.86 2.62
N PRO A 280 -15.73 22.86 3.29
CA PRO A 280 -14.40 23.36 2.90
C PRO A 280 -13.31 22.29 2.81
N LYS A 281 -13.40 21.25 3.65
CA LYS A 281 -12.46 20.12 3.70
C LYS A 281 -12.97 18.86 2.98
N ASP A 282 -14.20 18.89 2.48
CA ASP A 282 -14.80 17.85 1.63
C ASP A 282 -15.68 18.50 0.55
N PRO A 283 -15.06 19.03 -0.53
CA PRO A 283 -15.79 19.77 -1.57
C PRO A 283 -16.62 18.87 -2.50
N THR A 284 -16.42 17.56 -2.45
CA THR A 284 -17.12 16.57 -3.28
C THR A 284 -17.62 15.41 -2.41
N PRO A 285 -18.56 15.68 -1.48
CA PRO A 285 -19.02 14.70 -0.52
C PRO A 285 -19.71 13.53 -1.24
N ARG A 286 -19.51 12.34 -0.69
CA ARG A 286 -20.11 11.10 -1.20
C ARG A 286 -21.22 10.64 -0.26
N TYR A 287 -22.32 10.11 -0.80
CA TYR A 287 -23.52 9.84 0.01
C TYR A 287 -23.91 8.36 0.07
N ILE A 288 -24.37 7.95 1.25
CA ILE A 288 -25.10 6.70 1.49
C ILE A 288 -26.55 7.06 1.81
N ALA A 289 -27.49 6.35 1.19
CA ALA A 289 -28.91 6.51 1.45
C ALA A 289 -29.55 5.16 1.76
N ASN A 290 -30.33 5.11 2.85
CA ASN A 290 -31.11 3.94 3.26
C ASN A 290 -32.59 4.33 3.22
N LEU A 291 -33.40 3.63 2.42
CA LEU A 291 -34.84 3.81 2.36
C LEU A 291 -35.53 2.63 3.03
N TYR A 292 -36.49 2.90 3.90
CA TYR A 292 -37.16 1.89 4.72
C TYR A 292 -38.62 1.71 4.31
N PHE A 293 -39.04 0.45 4.20
CA PHE A 293 -40.36 0.05 3.73
C PHE A 293 -40.98 -1.03 4.62
N ALA A 294 -42.28 -0.95 4.81
CA ALA A 294 -43.14 -2.01 5.35
C ALA A 294 -44.57 -1.75 4.88
N GLU A 295 -45.25 -2.78 4.38
CA GLU A 295 -46.69 -2.67 4.09
C GLU A 295 -47.47 -2.76 5.41
N LEU A 296 -48.29 -1.74 5.66
CA LEU A 296 -48.99 -1.55 6.94
C LEU A 296 -50.46 -2.00 6.87
N GLN A 297 -50.96 -2.27 5.66
CA GLN A 297 -52.33 -2.67 5.38
C GLN A 297 -52.34 -4.11 4.86
N LEU A 298 -53.21 -4.97 5.41
CA LEU A 298 -53.39 -6.31 4.87
C LEU A 298 -54.14 -6.21 3.53
N LEU A 299 -53.43 -6.38 2.43
CA LEU A 299 -53.99 -6.23 1.10
C LEU A 299 -54.72 -7.51 0.65
N PRO A 300 -55.94 -7.41 0.08
CA PRO A 300 -56.59 -8.52 -0.61
C PRO A 300 -55.77 -9.02 -1.81
N THR A 301 -55.96 -10.28 -2.23
CA THR A 301 -55.18 -10.93 -3.30
C THR A 301 -55.26 -10.25 -4.67
N ASN A 302 -56.29 -9.43 -4.93
CA ASN A 302 -56.46 -8.65 -6.16
C ASN A 302 -55.91 -7.22 -6.07
N VAL A 303 -55.35 -6.83 -4.93
CA VAL A 303 -54.79 -5.51 -4.67
C VAL A 303 -53.29 -5.64 -4.53
N VAL A 304 -52.53 -4.93 -5.35
CA VAL A 304 -51.07 -4.98 -5.38
C VAL A 304 -50.51 -3.58 -5.19
N ARG A 305 -49.53 -3.46 -4.29
CA ARG A 305 -48.68 -2.27 -4.18
C ARG A 305 -47.28 -2.60 -4.67
N GLN A 306 -46.96 -2.12 -5.86
CA GLN A 306 -45.67 -2.37 -6.50
C GLN A 306 -45.17 -1.12 -7.21
N PHE A 307 -43.89 -0.78 -7.04
CA PHE A 307 -43.31 0.44 -7.61
C PHE A 307 -41.82 0.29 -7.96
N TYR A 308 -41.33 1.14 -8.86
CA TYR A 308 -39.92 1.29 -9.17
C TYR A 308 -39.28 2.34 -8.25
N VAL A 309 -38.04 2.08 -7.83
CA VAL A 309 -37.24 3.05 -7.07
C VAL A 309 -36.20 3.65 -7.99
N ASN A 310 -36.34 4.94 -8.27
CA ASN A 310 -35.52 5.68 -9.21
C ASN A 310 -34.67 6.73 -8.49
N LEU A 311 -33.45 6.92 -8.98
CA LEU A 311 -32.53 7.98 -8.60
C LEU A 311 -32.16 8.78 -9.84
N ASN A 312 -32.44 10.09 -9.80
CA ASN A 312 -32.18 11.03 -10.89
C ASN A 312 -32.78 10.56 -12.24
N GLY A 313 -33.98 10.00 -12.19
CA GLY A 313 -34.71 9.51 -13.37
C GLY A 313 -34.21 8.18 -13.93
N LYS A 314 -33.26 7.50 -13.25
CA LYS A 314 -32.79 6.16 -13.61
C LYS A 314 -33.17 5.15 -12.54
N LEU A 315 -33.40 3.91 -12.97
CA LEU A 315 -33.71 2.81 -12.06
C LEU A 315 -32.54 2.56 -11.10
N TRP A 316 -32.77 2.76 -9.80
CA TRP A 316 -31.76 2.56 -8.76
C TRP A 316 -31.83 1.15 -8.19
N TYR A 317 -33.05 0.64 -7.96
CA TYR A 317 -33.29 -0.76 -7.63
C TYR A 317 -33.74 -1.52 -8.88
N SER A 318 -32.97 -2.54 -9.27
CA SER A 318 -33.06 -3.17 -10.61
C SER A 318 -34.38 -3.88 -10.94
N LYS A 319 -35.28 -4.05 -9.96
CA LYS A 319 -36.56 -4.74 -10.11
C LYS A 319 -37.71 -3.87 -9.60
N ALA A 320 -38.93 -4.24 -9.93
CA ALA A 320 -40.10 -3.68 -9.27
C ALA A 320 -40.13 -4.15 -7.80
N TYR A 321 -40.43 -3.26 -6.88
CA TYR A 321 -40.39 -3.50 -5.45
C TYR A 321 -41.81 -3.59 -4.85
N THR A 322 -42.03 -4.57 -3.98
CA THR A 322 -43.28 -4.81 -3.26
C THR A 322 -42.94 -4.92 -1.77
N PRO A 323 -43.34 -3.96 -0.92
CA PRO A 323 -43.05 -4.01 0.51
C PRO A 323 -43.76 -5.21 1.18
N PRO A 324 -43.09 -5.95 2.07
CA PRO A 324 -43.71 -7.07 2.80
C PRO A 324 -44.66 -6.57 3.89
N TYR A 325 -45.76 -7.30 4.13
CA TYR A 325 -46.78 -6.95 5.13
C TYR A 325 -46.24 -7.13 6.56
N LEU A 326 -46.26 -6.04 7.34
CA LEU A 326 -45.79 -5.95 8.73
C LEU A 326 -44.39 -6.50 8.96
N THR A 327 -43.53 -6.40 7.95
CA THR A 327 -42.13 -6.76 8.03
C THR A 327 -41.30 -5.60 7.51
N ALA A 328 -40.29 -5.19 8.28
CA ALA A 328 -39.39 -4.12 7.88
C ALA A 328 -38.42 -4.64 6.81
N ASP A 329 -38.27 -3.86 5.75
CA ASP A 329 -37.34 -4.10 4.65
C ASP A 329 -36.71 -2.77 4.20
N TYR A 330 -35.61 -2.84 3.45
CA TYR A 330 -34.81 -1.67 3.13
C TYR A 330 -34.13 -1.75 1.76
N ILE A 331 -33.94 -0.60 1.12
CA ILE A 331 -33.15 -0.44 -0.09
C ILE A 331 -32.05 0.58 0.19
N TYR A 332 -30.81 0.22 -0.12
CA TYR A 332 -29.64 1.04 0.17
C TYR A 332 -28.58 0.88 -0.92
N ASN A 333 -27.60 1.79 -0.93
CA ASN A 333 -26.40 1.65 -1.74
C ASN A 333 -25.21 1.16 -0.89
N GLU A 334 -24.52 0.12 -1.37
CA GLU A 334 -23.25 -0.34 -0.81
C GLU A 334 -22.12 0.65 -1.15
N ASN A 335 -22.09 1.13 -2.40
CA ASN A 335 -21.10 2.09 -2.88
C ASN A 335 -21.62 3.52 -2.77
N PRO A 336 -20.83 4.48 -2.25
CA PRO A 336 -21.25 5.87 -2.11
C PRO A 336 -21.62 6.54 -3.44
N LEU A 337 -22.77 7.22 -3.47
CA LEU A 337 -23.24 8.05 -4.57
C LEU A 337 -22.31 9.26 -4.77
N ARG A 338 -22.03 9.62 -6.02
CA ARG A 338 -21.05 10.68 -6.39
C ARG A 338 -21.58 11.64 -7.44
N ASP A 339 -20.86 12.74 -7.61
CA ASP A 339 -20.86 13.60 -8.80
C ASP A 339 -22.23 14.13 -9.23
N ASN A 340 -23.10 14.45 -8.26
CA ASN A 340 -24.36 15.12 -8.54
C ASN A 340 -24.65 16.25 -7.53
N PRO A 341 -24.98 17.47 -7.99
CA PRO A 341 -25.40 18.54 -7.09
C PRO A 341 -26.73 18.25 -6.38
N ARG A 342 -27.57 17.35 -6.92
CA ARG A 342 -28.89 17.04 -6.37
C ARG A 342 -29.24 15.57 -6.58
N TYR A 343 -29.73 14.93 -5.52
CA TYR A 343 -30.16 13.54 -5.57
C TYR A 343 -31.68 13.50 -5.48
N ASN A 344 -32.34 13.25 -6.60
CA ASN A 344 -33.79 13.20 -6.70
C ASN A 344 -34.27 11.74 -6.71
N PHE A 345 -34.97 11.34 -5.66
CA PHE A 345 -35.58 10.03 -5.55
C PHE A 345 -37.03 10.09 -6.02
N SER A 346 -37.43 9.12 -6.84
CA SER A 346 -38.84 8.89 -7.13
C SER A 346 -39.22 7.43 -6.94
N LEU A 347 -40.36 7.22 -6.30
CA LEU A 347 -41.03 5.93 -6.19
C LEU A 347 -42.20 5.97 -7.15
N ASP A 348 -42.14 5.20 -8.24
CA ASP A 348 -43.11 5.29 -9.33
C ASP A 348 -43.92 3.99 -9.42
N ALA A 349 -45.25 4.07 -9.26
CA ALA A 349 -46.12 2.88 -9.34
C ALA A 349 -45.95 2.13 -10.67
N THR A 350 -45.89 0.80 -10.63
CA THR A 350 -45.85 -0.01 -11.86
C THR A 350 -47.23 -0.06 -12.52
N ALA A 351 -47.26 -0.44 -13.80
CA ALA A 351 -48.52 -0.65 -14.52
C ALA A 351 -49.42 -1.72 -13.88
N ASN A 352 -48.85 -2.64 -13.09
CA ASN A 352 -49.56 -3.70 -12.39
C ASN A 352 -50.04 -3.29 -10.99
N SER A 353 -49.63 -2.12 -10.49
CA SER A 353 -49.96 -1.67 -9.15
C SER A 353 -51.38 -1.09 -9.11
N THR A 354 -52.18 -1.55 -8.17
CA THR A 354 -53.53 -1.01 -7.91
C THR A 354 -53.53 0.03 -6.80
N LEU A 355 -52.43 0.10 -6.03
CA LEU A 355 -52.20 1.10 -4.99
C LEU A 355 -50.96 1.95 -5.28
N PRO A 356 -50.94 3.22 -4.82
CA PRO A 356 -49.77 4.08 -4.97
C PRO A 356 -48.59 3.61 -4.09
N PRO A 357 -47.36 4.09 -4.32
CA PRO A 357 -46.19 3.71 -3.51
C PRO A 357 -46.30 4.15 -2.04
N ILE A 358 -45.48 3.54 -1.18
CA ILE A 358 -45.34 3.90 0.24
C ILE A 358 -43.87 3.96 0.65
N ILE A 359 -43.57 4.73 1.70
CA ILE A 359 -42.26 4.76 2.36
C ILE A 359 -42.43 5.09 3.85
N ASN A 360 -41.65 4.42 4.70
CA ASN A 360 -41.77 4.53 6.16
C ASN A 360 -40.73 5.49 6.72
N ALA A 361 -39.48 5.41 6.24
CA ALA A 361 -38.39 6.27 6.71
C ALA A 361 -37.26 6.40 5.68
N VAL A 362 -36.37 7.35 5.91
CA VAL A 362 -35.13 7.52 5.14
C VAL A 362 -33.98 7.97 6.04
N GLU A 363 -32.80 7.45 5.78
CA GLU A 363 -31.53 7.96 6.30
C GLU A 363 -30.60 8.34 5.16
N VAL A 364 -29.91 9.47 5.30
CA VAL A 364 -28.87 9.91 4.38
C VAL A 364 -27.63 10.27 5.19
N PHE A 365 -26.49 9.75 4.75
CA PHE A 365 -25.18 10.01 5.33
C PHE A 365 -24.21 10.52 4.27
N SER A 366 -23.31 11.41 4.65
CA SER A 366 -22.07 11.67 3.91
C SER A 366 -20.95 10.78 4.45
N VAL A 367 -19.99 10.42 3.60
CA VAL A 367 -18.87 9.54 3.98
C VAL A 367 -17.63 10.33 4.38
N ILE A 368 -17.10 10.09 5.57
CA ILE A 368 -15.82 10.63 6.03
C ILE A 368 -14.72 9.58 5.99
N SER A 369 -13.47 10.00 5.80
CA SER A 369 -12.32 9.11 5.88
C SER A 369 -11.90 8.91 7.34
N THR A 370 -11.72 7.65 7.73
CA THR A 370 -11.12 7.26 9.01
C THR A 370 -9.72 6.65 8.84
N ALA A 371 -9.11 6.84 7.66
CA ALA A 371 -7.85 6.20 7.28
C ALA A 371 -6.59 6.85 7.88
N ASN A 372 -6.70 8.02 8.52
CA ASN A 372 -5.53 8.63 9.14
C ASN A 372 -5.09 7.80 10.35
N VAL A 373 -3.80 7.51 10.37
CA VAL A 373 -3.18 6.69 11.42
C VAL A 373 -2.77 7.59 12.58
N ALA A 374 -3.22 7.27 13.79
CA ALA A 374 -2.85 7.96 15.01
C ALA A 374 -1.37 7.74 15.38
N THR A 375 -0.84 8.58 16.26
CA THR A 375 0.50 8.41 16.84
C THR A 375 0.61 7.04 17.51
N ASP A 376 1.80 6.47 17.50
CA ASP A 376 2.07 5.20 18.16
C ASP A 376 1.61 5.20 19.63
N PRO A 377 0.85 4.18 20.07
CA PRO A 377 0.14 4.20 21.34
C PRO A 377 1.10 4.17 22.53
N ASP A 378 2.29 3.57 22.38
CA ASP A 378 3.32 3.60 23.41
C ASP A 378 3.87 5.03 23.60
N ASP A 379 4.06 5.75 22.50
CA ASP A 379 4.49 7.14 22.52
C ASP A 379 3.40 8.04 23.13
N VAL A 380 2.12 7.82 22.78
CA VAL A 380 0.95 8.53 23.36
C VAL A 380 0.86 8.29 24.87
N SER A 381 0.97 7.03 25.30
CA SER A 381 0.92 6.65 26.72
C SER A 381 2.07 7.28 27.50
N ALA A 382 3.29 7.20 26.97
CA ALA A 382 4.48 7.77 27.58
C ALA A 382 4.38 9.30 27.73
N ILE A 383 3.99 10.01 26.67
CA ILE A 383 3.92 11.48 26.71
C ILE A 383 2.74 11.98 27.54
N THR A 384 1.64 11.23 27.60
CA THR A 384 0.50 11.54 28.48
C THR A 384 0.87 11.35 29.95
N ALA A 385 1.64 10.32 30.29
CA ALA A 385 2.18 10.15 31.64
C ALA A 385 3.14 11.30 32.01
N ILE A 386 3.96 11.78 31.07
CA ILE A 386 4.83 12.96 31.26
C ILE A 386 3.99 14.23 31.47
N LYS A 387 2.94 14.43 30.67
CA LYS A 387 1.98 15.54 30.83
C LYS A 387 1.42 15.57 32.25
N ALA A 388 0.97 14.41 32.74
CA ALA A 388 0.39 14.26 34.07
C ALA A 388 1.42 14.48 35.18
N ALA A 389 2.63 13.92 35.05
CA ALA A 389 3.69 14.00 36.05
C ALA A 389 4.17 15.43 36.31
N TYR A 390 4.21 16.27 35.27
CA TYR A 390 4.71 17.65 35.37
C TYR A 390 3.62 18.73 35.24
N HIS A 391 2.35 18.33 35.18
CA HIS A 391 1.20 19.24 35.00
C HIS A 391 1.39 20.23 33.83
N VAL A 392 1.82 19.71 32.67
CA VAL A 392 2.18 20.53 31.50
C VAL A 392 0.96 21.28 30.95
N GLN A 393 0.99 22.61 30.99
CA GLN A 393 -0.06 23.50 30.47
C GLN A 393 0.36 24.11 29.12
N LYS A 394 0.38 23.27 28.08
CA LYS A 394 0.65 23.65 26.66
C LYS A 394 -0.57 23.31 25.79
N ASN A 395 -0.45 23.38 24.47
CA ASN A 395 -1.44 22.87 23.50
C ASN A 395 -1.59 21.32 23.51
N TRP A 396 -1.24 20.66 24.61
CA TRP A 396 -1.18 19.21 24.75
C TRP A 396 -2.58 18.61 24.97
N ALA A 397 -3.41 18.67 23.93
CA ALA A 397 -4.75 18.08 23.88
C ALA A 397 -4.91 17.27 22.59
N GLY A 398 -5.56 16.12 22.65
CA GLY A 398 -5.72 15.20 21.52
C GLY A 398 -4.46 14.39 21.21
N ASP A 399 -4.39 13.80 20.01
CA ASP A 399 -3.21 13.05 19.55
C ASP A 399 -1.94 13.93 19.45
N PRO A 400 -0.79 13.50 19.98
CA PRO A 400 0.40 14.34 20.12
C PRO A 400 1.08 14.77 18.82
N CYS A 401 0.94 14.02 17.72
CA CYS A 401 1.59 14.34 16.44
C CYS A 401 0.61 14.67 15.31
N VAL A 402 -0.62 14.16 15.38
CA VAL A 402 -1.58 14.16 14.28
C VAL A 402 -2.85 14.93 14.66
N PRO A 403 -3.44 15.70 13.72
CA PRO A 403 -2.86 16.15 12.46
C PRO A 403 -1.59 16.99 12.66
N LYS A 404 -0.66 16.97 11.70
CA LYS A 404 0.66 17.64 11.78
C LYS A 404 0.59 19.11 12.22
N ASN A 405 -0.44 19.84 11.81
CA ASN A 405 -0.63 21.26 12.15
C ASN A 405 -1.08 21.50 13.60
N PHE A 406 -1.42 20.44 14.32
CA PHE A 406 -1.84 20.44 15.73
C PHE A 406 -0.92 19.59 16.61
N ALA A 407 0.27 19.23 16.11
CA ALA A 407 1.27 18.54 16.91
C ALA A 407 1.59 19.35 18.18
N TRP A 408 1.82 18.65 19.27
CA TRP A 408 2.05 19.26 20.58
C TRP A 408 3.35 20.07 20.61
N ASP A 409 3.30 21.24 21.23
CA ASP A 409 4.40 22.19 21.31
C ASP A 409 5.57 21.59 22.10
N GLY A 410 6.74 21.62 21.49
CA GLY A 410 7.96 21.01 22.00
C GLY A 410 8.14 19.56 21.57
N LEU A 411 7.20 18.94 20.85
CA LEU A 411 7.42 17.63 20.25
C LEU A 411 7.90 17.75 18.81
N THR A 412 8.81 16.87 18.43
CA THR A 412 9.17 16.59 17.04
C THR A 412 8.70 15.18 16.72
N CYS A 413 7.93 15.02 15.65
CA CYS A 413 7.39 13.74 15.25
C CYS A 413 7.89 13.32 13.87
N SER A 414 8.09 12.03 13.66
CA SER A 414 8.31 11.45 12.35
C SER A 414 6.97 11.21 11.64
N PHE A 415 6.94 11.52 10.35
CA PHE A 415 5.78 11.31 9.49
C PHE A 415 6.22 10.50 8.27
N THR A 416 6.36 9.19 8.45
CA THR A 416 6.65 8.24 7.36
C THR A 416 5.34 7.74 6.75
N ILE A 417 5.29 7.60 5.42
CA ILE A 417 4.07 7.19 4.70
C ILE A 417 3.70 5.76 5.12
N SER A 418 2.44 5.56 5.53
CA SER A 418 1.86 4.25 5.91
C SER A 418 2.33 3.63 7.24
N SER A 419 2.93 4.41 8.15
CA SER A 419 3.28 3.96 9.50
C SER A 419 2.79 4.93 10.58
N ARG A 420 2.56 4.45 11.81
CA ARG A 420 2.19 5.31 12.95
C ARG A 420 3.28 6.37 13.19
N PRO A 421 2.92 7.68 13.27
CA PRO A 421 3.87 8.72 13.65
C PRO A 421 4.53 8.39 14.99
N ARG A 422 5.82 8.69 15.10
CA ARG A 422 6.61 8.47 16.32
C ARG A 422 7.15 9.79 16.86
N ILE A 423 7.24 9.92 18.18
CA ILE A 423 7.89 11.07 18.81
C ILE A 423 9.41 10.87 18.73
N THR A 424 10.08 11.66 17.89
CA THR A 424 11.54 11.63 17.69
C THR A 424 12.27 12.73 18.45
N GLY A 425 11.57 13.76 18.91
CA GLY A 425 12.16 14.82 19.71
C GLY A 425 11.22 15.32 20.79
N VAL A 426 11.77 15.59 21.98
CA VAL A 426 11.05 16.20 23.09
C VAL A 426 11.89 17.37 23.62
N ASN A 427 11.38 18.58 23.48
CA ASN A 427 11.94 19.80 24.04
C ASN A 427 11.00 20.37 25.10
N MET A 428 11.46 20.31 26.34
CA MET A 428 10.82 20.94 27.49
C MET A 428 11.80 21.81 28.26
N SER A 429 12.77 22.40 27.56
CA SER A 429 13.68 23.37 28.15
C SER A 429 12.92 24.62 28.63
N TYR A 430 13.38 25.24 29.72
CA TYR A 430 12.80 26.47 30.28
C TYR A 430 11.29 26.40 30.59
N THR A 431 10.75 25.20 30.91
CA THR A 431 9.32 25.03 31.22
C THR A 431 9.03 25.01 32.72
N GLY A 432 10.06 25.16 33.57
CA GLY A 432 9.91 25.19 35.02
C GLY A 432 9.63 23.81 35.64
N LEU A 433 10.00 22.72 34.96
CA LEU A 433 9.80 21.36 35.47
C LEU A 433 10.50 21.20 36.83
N ASN A 434 9.86 20.50 37.76
CA ASN A 434 10.42 20.22 39.09
C ASN A 434 10.29 18.72 39.44
N GLY A 435 10.91 18.31 40.55
CA GLY A 435 10.94 16.90 40.96
C GLY A 435 11.97 16.08 40.19
N ASN A 436 11.80 14.75 40.16
CA ASN A 436 12.75 13.85 39.49
C ASN A 436 12.47 13.73 37.98
N ILE A 437 13.48 13.33 37.21
CA ILE A 437 13.28 12.94 35.80
C ILE A 437 12.42 11.67 35.77
N SER A 438 11.27 11.73 35.09
CA SER A 438 10.33 10.61 34.97
C SER A 438 10.93 9.46 34.16
N SER A 439 10.77 8.22 34.61
CA SER A 439 11.18 7.05 33.83
C SER A 439 10.39 6.88 32.53
N SER A 440 9.21 7.51 32.42
CA SER A 440 8.35 7.44 31.22
C SER A 440 9.03 7.96 29.95
N PHE A 441 10.03 8.85 30.05
CA PHE A 441 10.83 9.25 28.88
C PHE A 441 11.54 8.07 28.22
N ALA A 442 11.88 7.02 28.99
CA ALA A 442 12.52 5.82 28.46
C ALA A 442 11.59 4.94 27.59
N ASN A 443 10.28 5.22 27.60
CA ASN A 443 9.31 4.52 26.75
C ASN A 443 9.19 5.12 25.35
N LEU A 444 9.69 6.35 25.12
CA LEU A 444 9.73 6.98 23.80
C LEU A 444 10.87 6.41 22.96
N LYS A 445 10.76 5.15 22.51
CA LYS A 445 11.88 4.38 21.90
C LYS A 445 12.46 4.99 20.62
N ALA A 446 11.64 5.78 19.91
CA ALA A 446 12.07 6.48 18.70
C ALA A 446 12.74 7.84 18.98
N VAL A 447 12.80 8.29 20.25
CA VAL A 447 13.32 9.61 20.58
C VAL A 447 14.82 9.70 20.29
N GLN A 448 15.18 10.69 19.50
CA GLN A 448 16.54 11.02 19.09
C GLN A 448 17.07 12.23 19.85
N TYR A 449 16.18 13.16 20.20
CA TYR A 449 16.51 14.41 20.87
C TYR A 449 15.66 14.59 22.13
N LEU A 450 16.30 14.65 23.30
CA LEU A 450 15.64 14.94 24.57
C LEU A 450 16.30 16.13 25.26
N ASP A 451 15.59 17.25 25.33
CA ASP A 451 16.05 18.48 25.97
C ASP A 451 15.18 18.82 27.18
N LEU A 452 15.78 18.68 28.36
CA LEU A 452 15.21 19.01 29.67
C LEU A 452 16.02 20.13 30.36
N SER A 453 16.83 20.87 29.61
CA SER A 453 17.73 21.88 30.13
C SER A 453 17.00 23.08 30.76
N HIS A 454 17.69 23.78 31.66
CA HIS A 454 17.22 25.00 32.31
C HIS A 454 15.84 24.84 32.99
N ASN A 455 15.71 23.78 33.78
CA ASN A 455 14.54 23.51 34.62
C ASN A 455 14.97 23.38 36.10
N ASN A 456 14.03 23.03 36.97
CA ASN A 456 14.25 22.81 38.39
C ASN A 456 14.24 21.31 38.75
N LEU A 457 14.67 20.45 37.82
CA LEU A 457 14.71 19.00 38.01
C LEU A 457 15.80 18.62 39.01
N SER A 458 15.53 17.64 39.86
CA SER A 458 16.38 17.20 40.97
C SER A 458 16.49 15.68 41.02
N GLY A 459 17.29 15.14 41.95
CA GLY A 459 17.50 13.69 42.07
C GLY A 459 18.53 13.15 41.07
N THR A 460 18.51 11.84 40.81
CA THR A 460 19.50 11.15 39.95
C THR A 460 19.00 11.01 38.51
N ILE A 461 19.93 10.92 37.55
CA ILE A 461 19.60 10.57 36.15
C ILE A 461 19.13 9.10 36.10
N PRO A 462 17.92 8.79 35.60
CA PRO A 462 17.43 7.42 35.55
C PRO A 462 18.24 6.53 34.61
N ASP A 463 18.68 5.36 35.08
CA ASP A 463 19.40 4.37 34.27
C ASP A 463 18.58 3.91 33.05
N SER A 464 17.25 3.94 33.13
CA SER A 464 16.35 3.55 32.04
C SER A 464 16.54 4.41 30.78
N LEU A 465 17.02 5.65 30.88
CA LEU A 465 17.32 6.48 29.71
C LEU A 465 18.42 5.87 28.82
N SER A 466 19.28 5.00 29.38
CA SER A 466 20.29 4.28 28.58
C SER A 466 19.69 3.29 27.57
N GLN A 467 18.43 2.87 27.77
CA GLN A 467 17.71 1.94 26.89
C GLN A 467 17.19 2.61 25.60
N LEU A 468 17.27 3.93 25.48
CA LEU A 468 16.83 4.67 24.31
C LEU A 468 17.90 4.59 23.21
N SER A 469 17.94 3.49 22.46
CA SER A 469 18.94 3.23 21.42
C SER A 469 19.00 4.31 20.33
N SER A 470 17.86 4.95 20.04
CA SER A 470 17.76 6.03 19.04
C SER A 470 18.25 7.39 19.55
N LEU A 471 18.44 7.57 20.86
CA LEU A 471 18.76 8.87 21.48
C LEU A 471 20.18 9.29 21.10
N THR A 472 20.31 10.42 20.41
CA THR A 472 21.60 10.98 19.97
C THR A 472 22.00 12.22 20.77
N VAL A 473 21.03 12.95 21.33
CA VAL A 473 21.28 14.14 22.14
C VAL A 473 20.40 14.12 23.39
N LEU A 474 21.05 14.25 24.55
CA LEU A 474 20.43 14.41 25.85
C LEU A 474 20.95 15.70 26.50
N ASP A 475 20.11 16.73 26.63
CA ASP A 475 20.47 17.98 27.31
C ASP A 475 19.76 18.09 28.67
N LEU A 476 20.57 18.11 29.72
CA LEU A 476 20.20 18.21 31.13
C LEU A 476 20.81 19.46 31.80
N THR A 477 21.41 20.35 31.01
CA THR A 477 22.16 21.51 31.50
C THR A 477 21.29 22.43 32.37
N GLY A 478 21.83 23.04 33.41
CA GLY A 478 21.13 24.05 34.21
C GLY A 478 19.95 23.50 35.03
N ASN A 479 20.14 22.37 35.70
CA ASN A 479 19.17 21.76 36.62
C ASN A 479 19.78 21.58 38.03
N GLN A 480 19.05 20.92 38.94
CA GLN A 480 19.49 20.56 40.30
C GLN A 480 19.79 19.05 40.45
N LEU A 481 20.24 18.40 39.37
CA LEU A 481 20.51 16.96 39.39
C LEU A 481 21.72 16.62 40.28
N SER A 482 21.76 15.38 40.76
CA SER A 482 22.74 14.88 41.72
C SER A 482 23.17 13.45 41.40
N GLY A 483 24.33 13.02 41.92
CA GLY A 483 24.85 11.66 41.74
C GLY A 483 25.77 11.51 40.52
N SER A 484 25.82 10.28 39.96
CA SER A 484 26.67 9.89 38.83
C SER A 484 25.87 9.79 37.52
N ILE A 485 26.56 9.87 36.37
CA ILE A 485 25.95 9.53 35.07
C ILE A 485 25.86 7.99 34.96
N PRO A 486 24.68 7.43 34.60
CA PRO A 486 24.50 6.00 34.34
C PRO A 486 25.57 5.41 33.41
N SER A 487 26.08 4.22 33.75
CA SER A 487 27.16 3.56 32.99
C SER A 487 26.77 3.28 31.53
N GLY A 488 25.51 2.96 31.27
CA GLY A 488 24.98 2.78 29.91
C GLY A 488 25.03 4.06 29.07
N LEU A 489 24.76 5.23 29.65
CA LEU A 489 24.86 6.52 28.97
C LEU A 489 26.33 6.92 28.75
N LEU A 490 27.20 6.66 29.74
CA LEU A 490 28.63 6.92 29.62
C LEU A 490 29.27 6.08 28.50
N LYS A 491 28.94 4.78 28.39
CA LYS A 491 29.45 3.91 27.32
C LYS A 491 29.10 4.46 25.92
N ARG A 492 27.85 4.91 25.75
CA ARG A 492 27.36 5.52 24.50
C ARG A 492 27.95 6.90 24.20
N THR A 493 28.38 7.61 25.25
CA THR A 493 29.13 8.85 25.06
C THR A 493 30.56 8.56 24.58
N GLN A 494 31.16 7.44 25.01
CA GLN A 494 32.52 7.04 24.60
C GLN A 494 32.62 6.51 23.18
N ASP A 495 31.61 5.76 22.72
CA ASP A 495 31.56 5.26 21.35
C ASP A 495 31.07 6.31 20.33
N GLY A 496 30.68 7.50 20.80
CA GLY A 496 30.25 8.63 19.98
C GLY A 496 28.77 8.58 19.56
N SER A 497 28.00 7.59 20.01
CA SER A 497 26.58 7.44 19.64
C SER A 497 25.62 8.38 20.39
N LEU A 498 26.05 8.98 21.51
CA LEU A 498 25.23 9.90 22.32
C LEU A 498 26.03 11.14 22.76
N SER A 499 25.47 12.33 22.54
CA SER A 499 25.95 13.59 23.12
C SER A 499 25.13 13.93 24.36
N ILE A 500 25.76 13.85 25.54
CA ILE A 500 25.15 14.26 26.81
C ILE A 500 25.69 15.63 27.25
N ARG A 501 24.79 16.57 27.51
CA ARG A 501 25.09 17.88 28.08
C ARG A 501 24.48 17.96 29.48
N TYR A 502 25.29 18.25 30.48
CA TYR A 502 24.88 18.21 31.88
C TYR A 502 25.51 19.34 32.72
N GLY A 503 26.03 20.37 32.05
CA GLY A 503 26.65 21.53 32.70
C GLY A 503 25.70 22.21 33.71
N ASP A 504 26.25 23.02 34.60
CA ASP A 504 25.45 23.81 35.54
C ASP A 504 24.50 22.99 36.45
N ASN A 505 24.93 21.79 36.84
CA ASN A 505 24.28 20.96 37.86
C ASN A 505 25.21 20.82 39.10
N PRO A 506 25.00 21.60 40.18
CA PRO A 506 25.99 21.74 41.27
C PRO A 506 26.35 20.44 42.02
N ASN A 507 25.41 19.49 42.07
CA ASN A 507 25.53 18.26 42.87
C ASN A 507 25.76 17.01 42.00
N LEU A 508 25.86 17.17 40.68
CA LEU A 508 26.13 16.08 39.74
C LEU A 508 27.64 15.95 39.54
N CYS A 509 28.16 14.73 39.46
CA CYS A 509 29.58 14.47 39.24
C CYS A 509 30.53 15.02 40.33
N THR A 510 30.09 15.09 41.59
CA THR A 510 30.90 15.65 42.71
C THR A 510 32.14 14.83 43.04
N ASN A 511 32.22 13.57 42.60
CA ASN A 511 33.41 12.74 42.64
C ASN A 511 34.03 12.62 41.22
N PRO A 512 35.33 12.90 41.00
CA PRO A 512 35.98 12.80 39.69
C PRO A 512 35.76 11.47 38.96
N ASP A 513 35.64 10.35 39.71
CA ASP A 513 35.44 9.01 39.15
C ASP A 513 33.97 8.71 38.79
N SER A 514 33.02 9.55 39.24
CA SER A 514 31.58 9.30 39.09
C SER A 514 31.01 9.67 37.71
N CYS A 515 31.79 10.37 36.89
CA CYS A 515 31.42 10.76 35.52
C CYS A 515 32.54 10.51 34.51
N GLN A 516 33.59 9.77 34.91
CA GLN A 516 34.66 9.30 34.04
C GLN A 516 34.75 7.78 34.11
N ILE A 517 34.68 7.10 32.96
CA ILE A 517 35.05 5.69 32.88
C ILE A 517 36.56 5.60 32.68
N THR A 518 37.22 4.80 33.49
CA THR A 518 38.65 4.49 33.42
C THR A 518 39.07 4.08 32.01
N LYS A 519 40.11 4.74 31.47
CA LYS A 519 40.75 4.36 30.20
C LYS A 519 41.28 2.93 30.31
N GLY A 520 40.50 1.96 29.82
CA GLY A 520 40.96 0.58 29.64
C GLY A 520 42.17 0.58 28.71
N LYS A 521 43.29 0.02 29.19
CA LYS A 521 44.51 -0.11 28.40
C LYS A 521 44.21 -0.89 27.12
N SER A 522 44.37 -0.21 25.98
CA SER A 522 44.41 -0.81 24.65
C SER A 522 45.35 -2.01 24.66
N LYS A 523 44.83 -3.21 24.35
CA LYS A 523 45.66 -4.35 23.94
C LYS A 523 46.06 -4.13 22.47
N LEU A 524 47.02 -3.24 22.26
CA LEU A 524 47.76 -3.08 21.00
C LEU A 524 49.17 -3.63 21.19
N ALA A 525 49.32 -4.95 21.06
CA ALA A 525 50.60 -5.61 20.84
C ALA A 525 50.32 -7.07 20.47
N ILE A 526 50.17 -7.36 19.16
CA ILE A 526 50.42 -8.69 18.55
C ILE A 526 50.46 -8.66 17.00
N TYR A 527 50.18 -7.54 16.31
CA TYR A 527 50.23 -7.49 14.83
C TYR A 527 51.32 -6.56 14.23
N ILE A 528 52.48 -6.40 14.89
CA ILE A 528 53.59 -5.57 14.37
C ILE A 528 54.43 -6.27 13.26
N ALA A 529 54.21 -7.57 12.98
CA ALA A 529 55.04 -8.30 12.01
C ALA A 529 54.50 -8.35 10.55
N ILE A 530 53.22 -8.05 10.33
CA ILE A 530 52.57 -8.09 9.00
C ILE A 530 52.60 -6.75 8.24
N PRO A 531 52.60 -5.55 8.87
CA PRO A 531 52.55 -4.28 8.14
C PRO A 531 53.88 -3.92 7.44
N VAL A 532 55.02 -4.45 7.90
CA VAL A 532 56.34 -4.05 7.37
C VAL A 532 56.59 -4.63 5.97
N VAL A 533 56.10 -5.84 5.69
CA VAL A 533 56.22 -6.44 4.34
C VAL A 533 55.22 -5.78 3.37
N LEU A 534 54.03 -5.42 3.85
CA LEU A 534 53.03 -4.72 3.05
C LEU A 534 53.45 -3.28 2.72
N LEU A 535 54.15 -2.59 3.64
CA LEU A 535 54.68 -1.25 3.40
C LEU A 535 55.83 -1.23 2.39
N VAL A 536 56.64 -2.28 2.30
CA VAL A 536 57.72 -2.39 1.29
C VAL A 536 57.15 -2.72 -0.11
N VAL A 537 56.06 -3.48 -0.17
CA VAL A 537 55.33 -3.75 -1.43
C VAL A 537 54.53 -2.52 -1.88
N ILE A 538 53.89 -1.80 -0.96
CA ILE A 538 53.21 -0.54 -1.26
C ILE A 538 54.23 0.54 -1.65
N ALA A 539 55.39 0.63 -1.00
CA ALA A 539 56.42 1.60 -1.37
C ALA A 539 57.04 1.34 -2.76
N SER A 540 57.18 0.07 -3.17
CA SER A 540 57.68 -0.28 -4.51
C SER A 540 56.63 -0.09 -5.62
N VAL A 541 55.34 -0.25 -5.31
CA VAL A 541 54.22 0.10 -6.20
C VAL A 541 54.00 1.62 -6.29
N VAL A 542 54.19 2.36 -5.19
CA VAL A 542 54.12 3.83 -5.15
C VAL A 542 55.31 4.47 -5.87
N SER A 543 56.48 3.84 -5.86
CA SER A 543 57.63 4.27 -6.68
C SER A 543 57.38 4.14 -8.19
N SER A 544 56.54 3.20 -8.62
CA SER A 544 56.27 2.91 -10.04
C SER A 544 55.04 3.63 -10.61
N LEU A 545 54.30 4.36 -9.78
CA LEU A 545 53.14 5.20 -10.16
C LEU A 545 53.40 6.71 -9.93
N SER A 546 54.67 7.10 -9.84
CA SER A 546 55.12 8.49 -9.68
C SER A 546 55.12 9.29 -11.00
N SER A 547 54.05 9.18 -11.81
CA SER A 547 53.94 9.93 -13.08
C SER A 547 52.55 10.46 -13.44
N LEU A 548 51.66 10.72 -12.49
CA LEU A 548 50.44 11.53 -12.73
C LEU A 548 50.14 12.44 -11.52
N GLN A 549 51.00 13.44 -11.33
CA GLN A 549 50.65 14.66 -10.60
C GLN A 549 49.98 15.60 -11.63
N LEU A 550 48.66 15.77 -11.58
CA LEU A 550 48.03 16.95 -12.18
C LEU A 550 47.78 17.97 -11.06
N GLU A 551 48.74 18.87 -10.85
CA GLU A 551 48.42 20.17 -10.26
C GLU A 551 47.63 20.95 -11.32
N ASN A 552 46.39 21.35 -11.01
CA ASN A 552 45.58 22.19 -11.90
C ASN A 552 46.36 23.45 -12.29
N ARG A 553 46.66 23.64 -13.59
CA ARG A 553 47.52 24.73 -14.08
C ARG A 553 46.82 26.08 -13.91
N ARG A 554 47.53 27.07 -13.33
CA ARG A 554 47.07 28.46 -13.31
C ARG A 554 47.48 29.16 -14.59
N PHE A 555 46.52 29.75 -15.31
CA PHE A 555 46.74 30.54 -16.52
C PHE A 555 46.58 32.05 -16.21
N THR A 556 47.35 32.88 -16.91
CA THR A 556 47.15 34.32 -17.03
C THR A 556 46.17 34.64 -18.15
N TYR A 557 45.56 35.83 -18.14
CA TYR A 557 44.62 36.22 -19.21
C TYR A 557 45.31 36.24 -20.58
N LYS A 558 46.57 36.68 -20.63
CA LYS A 558 47.37 36.71 -21.86
C LYS A 558 47.67 35.30 -22.40
N GLU A 559 47.90 34.33 -21.52
CA GLU A 559 48.02 32.92 -21.96
C GLU A 559 46.70 32.40 -22.52
N LEU A 560 45.56 32.74 -21.90
CA LEU A 560 44.25 32.36 -22.44
C LEU A 560 43.97 32.98 -23.81
N GLU A 561 44.33 34.24 -24.00
CA GLU A 561 44.24 34.94 -25.28
C GLU A 561 45.10 34.26 -26.36
N MET A 562 46.32 33.83 -26.01
CA MET A 562 47.19 33.08 -26.92
C MET A 562 46.62 31.69 -27.27
N ILE A 563 46.23 30.87 -26.29
CA ILE A 563 45.77 29.50 -26.56
C ILE A 563 44.42 29.47 -27.28
N THR A 564 43.59 30.51 -27.15
CA THR A 564 42.29 30.62 -27.84
C THR A 564 42.33 31.40 -29.15
N ASN A 565 43.53 31.81 -29.60
CA ASN A 565 43.72 32.66 -30.76
C ASN A 565 42.84 33.93 -30.73
N ASN A 566 42.99 34.73 -29.67
CA ASN A 566 42.17 35.90 -29.38
C ASN A 566 40.67 35.58 -29.26
N PHE A 567 40.31 34.48 -28.59
CA PHE A 567 38.93 34.06 -28.36
C PHE A 567 38.09 33.96 -29.65
N GLN A 568 38.69 33.56 -30.76
CA GLN A 568 38.05 33.60 -32.08
C GLN A 568 36.92 32.58 -32.24
N ARG A 569 37.10 31.36 -31.71
CA ARG A 569 36.19 30.23 -31.95
C ARG A 569 35.30 29.97 -30.73
N VAL A 570 34.06 30.44 -30.81
CA VAL A 570 33.03 30.16 -29.81
C VAL A 570 32.49 28.73 -29.96
N LEU A 571 32.50 27.99 -28.86
CA LEU A 571 31.92 26.66 -28.74
C LEU A 571 30.47 26.72 -28.25
N GLY A 572 30.16 27.66 -27.35
CA GLY A 572 28.82 27.87 -26.81
C GLY A 572 28.71 29.15 -25.97
N GLN A 573 27.48 29.53 -25.62
CA GLN A 573 27.19 30.70 -24.79
C GLN A 573 26.16 30.33 -23.70
N GLY A 574 26.50 30.57 -22.43
CA GLY A 574 25.62 30.32 -21.28
C GLY A 574 25.49 31.52 -20.34
N GLY A 575 24.79 31.36 -19.22
CA GLY A 575 24.57 32.44 -18.22
C GLY A 575 25.86 32.97 -17.56
N PHE A 576 26.93 32.17 -17.61
CA PHE A 576 28.25 32.52 -17.10
C PHE A 576 29.09 33.35 -18.11
N GLY A 577 28.85 33.17 -19.41
CA GLY A 577 29.64 33.77 -20.49
C GLY A 577 29.85 32.84 -21.68
N TYR A 578 30.84 33.15 -22.51
CA TYR A 578 31.20 32.38 -23.70
C TYR A 578 32.21 31.29 -23.38
N VAL A 579 32.07 30.14 -24.05
CA VAL A 579 33.05 29.05 -24.04
C VAL A 579 33.79 29.09 -25.38
N TYR A 580 35.11 29.11 -25.33
CA TYR A 580 35.98 29.19 -26.50
C TYR A 580 36.79 27.91 -26.66
N HIS A 581 37.13 27.56 -27.90
CA HIS A 581 38.10 26.52 -28.19
C HIS A 581 39.50 27.07 -27.98
N GLY A 582 40.39 26.26 -27.39
CA GLY A 582 41.80 26.58 -27.24
C GLY A 582 42.71 25.39 -27.48
N LEU A 583 44.00 25.69 -27.67
CA LEU A 583 45.07 24.73 -27.90
C LEU A 583 46.25 25.07 -26.98
N LEU A 584 46.61 24.15 -26.09
CA LEU A 584 47.77 24.28 -25.21
C LEU A 584 49.09 24.09 -25.98
N GLU A 585 50.21 24.46 -25.35
CA GLU A 585 51.56 24.40 -25.92
C GLU A 585 51.97 23.00 -26.42
N ASP A 586 51.44 21.97 -25.78
CA ASP A 586 51.67 20.54 -26.10
C ASP A 586 50.75 20.01 -27.19
N GLY A 587 49.85 20.84 -27.73
CA GLY A 587 48.83 20.46 -28.72
C GLY A 587 47.54 19.92 -28.11
N THR A 588 47.38 19.93 -26.79
CA THR A 588 46.14 19.49 -26.13
C THR A 588 45.01 20.48 -26.40
N GLN A 589 43.87 19.99 -26.90
CA GLN A 589 42.68 20.81 -27.14
C GLN A 589 41.88 21.02 -25.85
N VAL A 590 41.45 22.26 -25.62
CA VAL A 590 40.75 22.67 -24.40
C VAL A 590 39.52 23.51 -24.68
N ALA A 591 38.60 23.54 -23.73
CA ALA A 591 37.45 24.45 -23.71
C ALA A 591 37.64 25.50 -22.62
N VAL A 592 37.69 26.78 -23.00
CA VAL A 592 37.92 27.91 -22.09
C VAL A 592 36.60 28.64 -21.84
N LYS A 593 36.01 28.46 -20.67
CA LYS A 593 34.79 29.14 -20.21
C LYS A 593 35.16 30.47 -19.57
N LEU A 594 34.95 31.59 -20.27
CA LEU A 594 35.32 32.93 -19.82
C LEU A 594 34.11 33.67 -19.23
N ARG A 595 34.28 34.29 -18.06
CA ARG A 595 33.23 35.08 -17.40
C ARG A 595 32.91 36.37 -18.18
N SER A 596 31.63 36.64 -18.42
CA SER A 596 31.18 37.93 -18.97
C SER A 596 31.09 39.04 -17.90
N HIS A 597 31.50 40.27 -18.24
CA HIS A 597 31.40 41.44 -17.35
C HIS A 597 29.96 41.86 -17.02
N SER A 598 28.96 41.43 -17.80
CA SER A 598 27.54 41.76 -17.62
C SER A 598 26.80 40.87 -16.61
N SER A 599 27.45 39.83 -16.07
CA SER A 599 26.81 38.86 -15.17
C SER A 599 27.14 39.15 -13.70
N ASN A 600 26.17 39.69 -12.94
CA ASN A 600 26.27 39.90 -11.49
C ASN A 600 26.16 38.59 -10.66
N GLN A 601 25.81 37.46 -11.29
CA GLN A 601 25.66 36.14 -10.65
C GLN A 601 26.94 35.27 -10.72
N GLY A 602 27.78 35.47 -11.73
CA GLY A 602 28.83 34.50 -12.12
C GLY A 602 29.98 34.25 -11.14
N VAL A 603 30.37 35.19 -10.26
CA VAL A 603 31.56 34.97 -9.40
C VAL A 603 31.35 33.87 -8.35
N LYS A 604 30.13 33.73 -7.81
CA LYS A 604 29.83 32.68 -6.82
C LYS A 604 29.77 31.30 -7.47
N GLU A 605 29.13 31.20 -8.64
CA GLU A 605 29.03 29.98 -9.44
C GLU A 605 30.41 29.51 -9.91
N PHE A 606 31.28 30.46 -10.32
CA PHE A 606 32.68 30.18 -10.68
C PHE A 606 33.45 29.52 -9.52
N LEU A 607 33.37 30.13 -8.33
CA LEU A 607 34.11 29.65 -7.17
C LEU A 607 33.58 28.28 -6.72
N ALA A 608 32.27 28.06 -6.77
CA ALA A 608 31.67 26.76 -6.47
C ALA A 608 32.14 25.69 -7.48
N GLU A 609 32.05 25.98 -8.77
CA GLU A 609 32.46 25.06 -9.83
C GLU A 609 33.96 24.71 -9.76
N ALA A 610 34.83 25.72 -9.58
CA ALA A 610 36.27 25.52 -9.42
C ALA A 610 36.59 24.70 -8.16
N GLN A 611 35.96 25.00 -7.02
CA GLN A 611 36.20 24.27 -5.77
C GLN A 611 35.75 22.81 -5.84
N ILE A 612 34.65 22.53 -6.52
CA ILE A 612 34.14 21.17 -6.67
C ILE A 612 35.04 20.36 -7.61
N LEU A 613 35.34 20.90 -8.80
CA LEU A 613 36.08 20.17 -9.83
C LEU A 613 37.57 19.95 -9.53
N THR A 614 38.15 20.70 -8.59
CA THR A 614 39.49 20.35 -8.06
C THR A 614 39.49 19.09 -7.19
N ARG A 615 38.32 18.66 -6.68
CA ARG A 615 38.20 17.60 -5.66
C ARG A 615 37.57 16.33 -6.21
N ILE A 616 36.74 16.43 -7.26
CA ILE A 616 36.02 15.30 -7.84
C ILE A 616 36.64 14.88 -9.16
N HIS A 617 36.82 13.57 -9.36
CA HIS A 617 37.40 13.00 -10.58
C HIS A 617 36.68 11.70 -10.90
N HIS A 618 36.04 11.64 -12.06
CA HIS A 618 35.36 10.44 -12.53
C HIS A 618 35.29 10.42 -14.05
N LYS A 619 35.34 9.23 -14.67
CA LYS A 619 35.38 9.07 -16.13
C LYS A 619 34.16 9.69 -16.85
N ASN A 620 33.02 9.82 -16.16
CA ASN A 620 31.77 10.41 -16.69
C ASN A 620 31.50 11.83 -16.19
N LEU A 621 32.52 12.53 -15.69
CA LEU A 621 32.45 13.96 -15.37
C LEU A 621 33.50 14.71 -16.20
N VAL A 622 33.22 15.95 -16.59
CA VAL A 622 34.19 16.77 -17.33
C VAL A 622 35.35 17.16 -16.42
N SER A 623 36.57 16.92 -16.90
CA SER A 623 37.80 17.19 -16.17
C SER A 623 38.22 18.65 -16.33
N MET A 624 38.55 19.30 -15.23
CA MET A 624 39.17 20.62 -15.24
C MET A 624 40.69 20.47 -15.40
N ILE A 625 41.27 21.20 -16.35
CA ILE A 625 42.71 21.23 -16.62
C ILE A 625 43.37 22.38 -15.86
N GLY A 626 42.66 23.49 -15.70
CA GLY A 626 43.17 24.65 -15.00
C GLY A 626 42.18 25.80 -14.90
N TYR A 627 42.66 26.91 -14.37
CA TYR A 627 41.85 28.11 -14.15
C TYR A 627 42.67 29.38 -14.34
N CYS A 628 41.98 30.48 -14.63
CA CYS A 628 42.54 31.82 -14.66
C CYS A 628 41.83 32.70 -13.63
N LYS A 629 42.64 33.37 -12.81
CA LYS A 629 42.23 34.47 -11.94
C LYS A 629 43.28 35.56 -12.05
N ASP A 630 43.04 36.47 -12.98
CA ASP A 630 43.95 37.54 -13.37
C ASP A 630 43.17 38.87 -13.40
N GLY A 631 43.29 39.66 -12.33
CA GLY A 631 42.44 40.84 -12.12
C GLY A 631 40.95 40.51 -12.08
N GLU A 632 40.16 41.14 -12.97
CA GLU A 632 38.72 40.89 -13.12
C GLU A 632 38.37 39.71 -14.05
N TYR A 633 39.38 39.16 -14.74
CA TYR A 633 39.19 38.07 -15.68
C TYR A 633 39.21 36.72 -14.95
N LEU A 634 38.09 36.02 -15.03
CA LEU A 634 37.88 34.69 -14.45
C LEU A 634 37.55 33.70 -15.56
N ALA A 635 38.28 32.59 -15.63
CA ALA A 635 38.01 31.53 -16.59
C ALA A 635 38.35 30.14 -16.06
N LEU A 636 37.61 29.14 -16.53
CA LEU A 636 37.87 27.71 -16.29
C LEU A 636 38.28 27.05 -17.61
N VAL A 637 39.32 26.22 -17.55
CA VAL A 637 39.87 25.49 -18.70
C VAL A 637 39.55 24.02 -18.50
N TYR A 638 38.73 23.45 -19.39
CA TYR A 638 38.29 22.07 -19.37
C TYR A 638 38.87 21.28 -20.53
N GLU A 639 38.78 19.95 -20.43
CA GLU A 639 38.93 19.09 -21.60
C GLU A 639 37.92 19.48 -22.71
N TYR A 640 38.37 19.44 -23.96
CA TYR A 640 37.50 19.74 -25.10
C TYR A 640 36.65 18.52 -25.48
N MET A 641 35.34 18.74 -25.62
CA MET A 641 34.35 17.71 -25.97
C MET A 641 33.90 17.91 -27.44
N PRO A 642 34.50 17.20 -28.41
CA PRO A 642 34.34 17.51 -29.83
C PRO A 642 32.94 17.23 -30.40
N GLU A 643 32.17 16.31 -29.81
CA GLU A 643 30.83 15.96 -30.29
C GLU A 643 29.73 16.87 -29.71
N GLY A 644 30.08 17.85 -28.88
CA GLY A 644 29.12 18.83 -28.36
C GLY A 644 28.18 18.26 -27.31
N THR A 645 26.95 18.79 -27.25
CA THR A 645 25.96 18.46 -26.21
C THR A 645 25.03 17.33 -26.64
N LEU A 646 24.53 16.54 -25.70
CA LEU A 646 23.55 15.49 -25.98
C LEU A 646 22.28 16.04 -26.65
N GLN A 647 21.83 17.24 -26.26
CA GLN A 647 20.67 17.89 -26.86
C GLN A 647 20.81 18.10 -28.37
N GLU A 648 22.00 18.46 -28.88
CA GLU A 648 22.24 18.67 -30.31
C GLU A 648 22.03 17.36 -31.10
N HIS A 649 22.39 16.22 -30.52
CA HIS A 649 22.21 14.90 -31.13
C HIS A 649 20.76 14.40 -31.05
N ILE A 650 20.03 14.68 -29.97
CA ILE A 650 18.59 14.35 -29.85
C ILE A 650 17.76 15.20 -30.83
N ALA A 651 18.08 16.49 -30.95
CA ALA A 651 17.35 17.42 -31.82
C ALA A 651 17.67 17.27 -33.32
N GLY A 652 18.59 16.37 -33.70
CA GLY A 652 19.01 16.17 -35.08
C GLY A 652 19.84 17.31 -35.68
N ASN A 653 20.38 18.20 -34.83
CA ASN A 653 21.16 19.38 -35.22
C ASN A 653 22.68 19.20 -34.99
N SER A 654 23.13 17.96 -34.82
CA SER A 654 24.55 17.64 -34.63
C SER A 654 25.37 18.16 -35.83
N ARG A 655 26.53 18.77 -35.54
CA ARG A 655 27.43 19.37 -36.56
C ARG A 655 27.88 18.37 -37.63
N ASN A 656 27.86 17.08 -37.30
CA ASN A 656 28.25 15.97 -38.18
C ASN A 656 27.06 15.21 -38.79
N GLY A 657 25.81 15.60 -38.48
CA GLY A 657 24.60 14.89 -38.93
C GLY A 657 24.43 13.47 -38.37
N ILE A 658 25.18 13.12 -37.32
CA ILE A 658 25.14 11.80 -36.68
C ILE A 658 23.84 11.68 -35.88
N LEU A 659 23.03 10.67 -36.21
CA LEU A 659 21.84 10.30 -35.45
C LEU A 659 22.20 9.16 -34.48
N LEU A 660 21.87 9.31 -33.21
CA LEU A 660 22.14 8.30 -32.19
C LEU A 660 21.18 7.13 -32.32
N THR A 661 21.74 5.92 -32.44
CA THR A 661 20.97 4.66 -32.35
C THR A 661 20.47 4.45 -30.93
N TRP A 662 19.49 3.55 -30.76
CA TRP A 662 18.96 3.25 -29.43
C TRP A 662 20.02 2.71 -28.48
N ARG A 663 20.90 1.81 -28.95
CA ARG A 663 22.05 1.32 -28.17
C ARG A 663 22.97 2.45 -27.72
N GLN A 664 23.26 3.42 -28.60
CA GLN A 664 24.08 4.58 -28.24
C GLN A 664 23.38 5.47 -27.20
N ARG A 665 22.07 5.69 -27.34
CA ARG A 665 21.26 6.43 -26.36
C ARG A 665 21.26 5.75 -24.99
N LEU A 666 21.13 4.42 -24.94
CA LEU A 666 21.22 3.62 -23.71
C LEU A 666 22.60 3.75 -23.05
N LYS A 667 23.67 3.64 -23.84
CA LYS A 667 25.05 3.78 -23.33
C LYS A 667 25.28 5.18 -22.74
N ILE A 668 24.85 6.23 -23.44
CA ILE A 668 24.94 7.62 -22.96
C ILE A 668 24.12 7.83 -21.68
N ALA A 669 22.91 7.26 -21.60
CA ALA A 669 22.08 7.31 -20.41
C ALA A 669 22.77 6.64 -19.21
N LEU A 670 23.29 5.42 -19.43
CA LEU A 670 24.00 4.66 -18.39
C LEU A 670 25.25 5.41 -17.89
N GLU A 671 26.06 5.92 -18.79
CA GLU A 671 27.28 6.69 -18.45
C GLU A 671 26.96 7.98 -17.69
N SER A 672 25.90 8.68 -18.09
CA SER A 672 25.40 9.84 -17.35
C SER A 672 24.88 9.44 -15.96
N ALA A 673 24.16 8.33 -15.86
CA ALA A 673 23.66 7.82 -14.58
C ALA A 673 24.80 7.43 -13.63
N GLN A 674 25.86 6.80 -14.14
CA GLN A 674 27.08 6.47 -13.38
C GLN A 674 27.79 7.74 -12.86
N GLY A 675 27.83 8.80 -13.68
CA GLY A 675 28.34 10.10 -13.25
C GLY A 675 27.57 10.68 -12.07
N LEU A 676 26.23 10.66 -12.12
CA LEU A 676 25.38 11.14 -11.02
C LEU A 676 25.43 10.24 -9.78
N GLU A 677 25.51 8.92 -9.95
CA GLU A 677 25.69 7.97 -8.84
C GLU A 677 26.98 8.28 -8.08
N TYR A 678 28.08 8.54 -8.79
CA TYR A 678 29.33 8.95 -8.16
C TYR A 678 29.18 10.26 -7.35
N LEU A 679 28.38 11.24 -7.82
CA LEU A 679 28.11 12.46 -7.06
C LEU A 679 27.27 12.17 -5.79
N HIS A 680 26.28 11.28 -5.89
CA HIS A 680 25.35 11.01 -4.78
C HIS A 680 25.90 10.06 -3.72
N ARG A 681 26.79 9.13 -4.10
CA ARG A 681 27.29 8.07 -3.23
C ARG A 681 28.82 7.98 -3.17
N GLY A 682 29.49 8.29 -4.27
CA GLY A 682 30.95 8.25 -4.37
C GLY A 682 31.65 9.45 -3.73
N CYS A 683 30.97 10.59 -3.62
CA CYS A 683 31.45 11.79 -2.94
C CYS A 683 31.02 11.80 -1.47
N ASN A 684 31.93 12.19 -0.56
CA ASN A 684 31.62 12.36 0.85
C ASN A 684 32.05 13.77 1.35
N PRO A 685 31.11 14.65 1.75
CA PRO A 685 29.66 14.45 1.73
C PRO A 685 29.08 14.36 0.31
N PRO A 686 27.88 13.79 0.12
CA PRO A 686 27.21 13.71 -1.19
C PRO A 686 27.08 15.09 -1.87
N LEU A 687 27.00 15.09 -3.19
CA LEU A 687 26.85 16.31 -4.00
C LEU A 687 25.57 16.26 -4.83
N VAL A 688 24.72 17.28 -4.73
CA VAL A 688 23.54 17.46 -5.60
C VAL A 688 23.87 18.46 -6.70
N HIS A 689 23.70 18.07 -7.96
CA HIS A 689 24.05 18.88 -9.14
C HIS A 689 23.07 20.03 -9.39
N ARG A 690 21.76 19.79 -9.23
CA ARG A 690 20.65 20.77 -9.34
C ARG A 690 20.39 21.39 -10.72
N ASP A 691 21.15 21.03 -11.75
CA ASP A 691 20.92 21.48 -13.14
C ASP A 691 21.24 20.38 -14.16
N VAL A 692 20.76 19.16 -13.88
CA VAL A 692 20.88 18.02 -14.79
C VAL A 692 19.92 18.20 -15.97
N LYS A 693 20.45 18.28 -17.19
CA LYS A 693 19.71 18.44 -18.45
C LYS A 693 20.56 18.00 -19.64
N ALA A 694 19.94 17.74 -20.78
CA ALA A 694 20.62 17.26 -21.98
C ALA A 694 21.69 18.24 -22.53
N THR A 695 21.61 19.54 -22.26
CA THR A 695 22.67 20.50 -22.68
C THR A 695 23.92 20.46 -21.80
N ASN A 696 23.82 19.90 -20.59
CA ASN A 696 24.92 19.79 -19.63
C ASN A 696 25.55 18.39 -19.64
N ILE A 697 25.11 17.52 -20.55
CA ILE A 697 25.74 16.22 -20.82
C ILE A 697 26.49 16.36 -22.14
N LEU A 698 27.82 16.32 -22.08
CA LEU A 698 28.71 16.49 -23.24
C LEU A 698 29.23 15.14 -23.74
N LEU A 699 29.49 15.05 -25.03
CA LEU A 699 29.98 13.85 -25.68
C LEU A 699 31.41 14.03 -26.21
N ASN A 700 32.27 13.06 -25.91
CA ASN A 700 33.64 13.05 -26.46
C ASN A 700 33.67 12.43 -27.86
N SER A 701 34.86 12.32 -28.48
CA SER A 701 35.01 11.75 -29.83
C SER A 701 34.58 10.28 -29.98
N LYS A 702 34.35 9.58 -28.86
CA LYS A 702 33.86 8.19 -28.82
C LYS A 702 32.36 8.11 -28.49
N LEU A 703 31.66 9.25 -28.43
CA LEU A 703 30.27 9.38 -27.95
C LEU A 703 30.09 8.92 -26.50
N GLU A 704 31.14 9.00 -25.68
CA GLU A 704 31.04 8.74 -24.24
C GLU A 704 30.54 9.99 -23.52
N ALA A 705 29.62 9.81 -22.58
CA ALA A 705 28.94 10.89 -21.87
C ALA A 705 29.74 11.38 -20.66
N LYS A 706 29.86 12.71 -20.55
CA LYS A 706 30.39 13.39 -19.36
C LYS A 706 29.49 14.53 -18.93
N ILE A 707 29.19 14.59 -17.64
CA ILE A 707 28.38 15.66 -17.04
C ILE A 707 29.26 16.90 -16.81
N ALA A 708 28.71 18.06 -17.16
CA ALA A 708 29.35 19.37 -17.09
C ALA A 708 28.49 20.38 -16.31
N ASP A 709 29.09 21.54 -16.01
CA ASP A 709 28.44 22.73 -15.43
C ASP A 709 28.02 22.59 -13.95
N PHE A 710 29.02 22.58 -13.06
CA PHE A 710 28.83 22.41 -11.61
C PHE A 710 28.57 23.72 -10.86
N GLY A 711 28.30 24.83 -11.56
CA GLY A 711 28.15 26.15 -10.96
C GLY A 711 27.00 26.27 -9.95
N LEU A 712 25.99 25.41 -10.04
CA LEU A 712 24.83 25.37 -9.14
C LEU A 712 24.87 24.21 -8.13
N SER A 713 25.89 23.35 -8.25
CA SER A 713 26.07 22.16 -7.43
C SER A 713 26.30 22.52 -5.97
N LYS A 714 25.77 21.71 -5.06
CA LYS A 714 25.88 21.95 -3.62
C LYS A 714 26.08 20.64 -2.86
N ALA A 715 27.03 20.64 -1.94
CA ALA A 715 27.29 19.52 -1.05
C ALA A 715 26.38 19.60 0.19
N PHE A 716 26.13 18.45 0.81
CA PHE A 716 25.48 18.40 2.12
C PHE A 716 26.42 18.96 3.20
N ASN A 717 25.87 19.60 4.24
CA ASN A 717 26.69 20.25 5.27
C ASN A 717 27.14 19.25 6.36
N LEU A 718 26.37 18.17 6.58
CA LEU A 718 26.62 17.09 7.52
C LEU A 718 26.31 15.74 6.85
N ASP A 719 27.01 14.67 7.25
CA ASP A 719 26.88 13.33 6.64
C ASP A 719 25.47 12.69 6.82
N ASN A 720 24.67 13.20 7.76
CA ASN A 720 23.30 12.73 8.05
C ASN A 720 22.19 13.65 7.52
N ASP A 721 22.52 14.71 6.77
CA ASP A 721 21.51 15.60 6.22
C ASP A 721 20.70 14.89 5.12
N THR A 722 19.38 14.85 5.26
CA THR A 722 18.48 14.23 4.27
C THR A 722 18.17 15.15 3.08
N HIS A 723 18.42 16.45 3.22
CA HIS A 723 18.19 17.46 2.21
C HIS A 723 19.12 18.66 2.41
N ILE A 724 19.31 19.46 1.37
CA ILE A 724 20.02 20.73 1.46
C ILE A 724 18.98 21.84 1.65
N SER A 725 19.10 22.69 2.66
CA SER A 725 18.23 23.88 2.77
C SER A 725 18.79 25.05 1.92
N THR A 726 17.94 25.67 1.10
CA THR A 726 18.34 26.78 0.22
C THR A 726 17.32 27.92 0.24
N ASN A 727 17.79 29.17 0.21
CA ASN A 727 16.92 30.36 0.22
C ASN A 727 16.44 30.77 -1.19
N SER A 728 16.82 30.03 -2.23
CA SER A 728 16.51 30.35 -3.63
C SER A 728 16.36 29.08 -4.47
N LEU A 729 15.30 29.01 -5.28
CA LEU A 729 15.09 27.99 -6.30
C LEU A 729 16.05 28.26 -7.47
N VAL A 730 16.89 27.29 -7.81
CA VAL A 730 17.78 27.35 -8.99
C VAL A 730 17.61 26.07 -9.80
N GLY A 731 17.80 26.14 -11.12
CA GLY A 731 17.62 25.03 -12.06
C GLY A 731 16.85 25.45 -13.30
N THR A 732 16.84 24.60 -14.32
CA THR A 732 16.25 24.91 -15.63
C THR A 732 14.75 24.55 -15.69
N PRO A 733 13.86 25.48 -16.09
CA PRO A 733 12.42 25.20 -16.23
C PRO A 733 12.15 23.98 -17.13
N GLY A 734 11.32 23.05 -16.63
CA GLY A 734 11.01 21.77 -17.29
C GLY A 734 11.78 20.57 -16.72
N TYR A 735 12.93 20.80 -16.09
CA TYR A 735 13.74 19.78 -15.41
C TYR A 735 13.66 19.88 -13.89
N VAL A 736 13.26 21.04 -13.37
CA VAL A 736 13.14 21.29 -11.93
C VAL A 736 12.13 20.33 -11.30
N ASP A 737 12.59 19.62 -10.27
CA ASP A 737 11.79 18.78 -9.40
C ASP A 737 10.62 19.55 -8.76
N PRO A 738 9.35 19.13 -8.97
CA PRO A 738 8.18 19.78 -8.37
C PRO A 738 8.18 19.80 -6.84
N GLU A 739 8.75 18.78 -6.19
CA GLU A 739 8.87 18.73 -4.73
C GLU A 739 9.91 19.73 -4.26
N TYR A 740 11.08 19.82 -4.92
CA TYR A 740 12.06 20.88 -4.67
C TYR A 740 11.46 22.27 -4.90
N GLN A 741 10.67 22.46 -5.96
CA GLN A 741 9.99 23.72 -6.23
C GLN A 741 9.01 24.11 -5.11
N ALA A 742 8.34 23.14 -4.48
CA ALA A 742 7.41 23.37 -3.39
C ALA A 742 8.09 23.57 -2.03
N THR A 743 9.17 22.84 -1.75
CA THR A 743 9.82 22.78 -0.43
C THR A 743 11.06 23.68 -0.30
N MET A 744 11.64 24.11 -1.42
CA MET A 744 12.94 24.81 -1.49
C MET A 744 14.13 23.98 -0.94
N GLN A 745 13.96 22.66 -0.84
CA GLN A 745 14.93 21.72 -0.28
C GLN A 745 15.38 20.69 -1.34
N PRO A 746 16.45 20.96 -2.12
CA PRO A 746 16.94 19.98 -3.08
C PRO A 746 17.60 18.79 -2.37
N THR A 747 17.38 17.60 -2.91
CA THR A 747 17.98 16.35 -2.46
C THR A 747 18.65 15.64 -3.63
N THR A 748 19.35 14.53 -3.39
CA THR A 748 19.83 13.65 -4.47
C THR A 748 18.68 13.18 -5.38
N LYS A 749 17.45 13.05 -4.85
CA LYS A 749 16.24 12.70 -5.62
C LYS A 749 15.77 13.82 -6.55
N SER A 750 16.22 15.06 -6.35
CA SER A 750 15.94 16.16 -7.27
C SER A 750 16.75 16.03 -8.57
N ASP A 751 17.99 15.52 -8.48
CA ASP A 751 18.77 15.15 -9.67
C ASP A 751 18.18 13.92 -10.37
N VAL A 752 17.66 12.94 -9.61
CA VAL A 752 16.96 11.77 -10.18
C VAL A 752 15.75 12.19 -11.02
N TYR A 753 14.96 13.16 -10.53
CA TYR A 753 13.83 13.71 -11.31
C TYR A 753 14.31 14.34 -12.62
N SER A 754 15.32 15.22 -12.51
CA SER A 754 15.90 15.93 -13.66
C SER A 754 16.47 14.95 -14.69
N PHE A 755 17.13 13.88 -14.24
CA PHE A 755 17.62 12.80 -15.08
C PHE A 755 16.49 11.98 -15.73
N GLY A 756 15.39 11.74 -15.01
CA GLY A 756 14.19 11.11 -15.55
C GLY A 756 13.59 11.90 -16.72
N VAL A 757 13.67 13.23 -16.69
CA VAL A 757 13.29 14.07 -17.84
C VAL A 757 14.24 13.84 -19.02
N VAL A 758 15.56 13.75 -18.80
CA VAL A 758 16.55 13.42 -19.84
C VAL A 758 16.28 12.05 -20.48
N LEU A 759 15.90 11.04 -19.68
CA LEU A 759 15.50 9.72 -20.21
C LEU A 759 14.28 9.81 -21.14
N LEU A 760 13.29 10.65 -20.80
CA LEU A 760 12.15 10.88 -21.68
C LEU A 760 12.55 11.60 -22.97
N GLU A 761 13.50 12.53 -22.94
CA GLU A 761 14.03 13.19 -24.15
C GLU A 761 14.75 12.17 -25.06
N LEU A 762 15.52 11.26 -24.48
CA LEU A 762 16.18 10.17 -25.21
C LEU A 762 15.19 9.19 -25.86
N VAL A 763 14.09 8.86 -25.18
CA VAL A 763 13.05 7.95 -25.72
C VAL A 763 12.20 8.64 -26.79
N THR A 764 11.85 9.91 -26.60
CA THR A 764 10.84 10.56 -27.44
C THR A 764 11.41 11.44 -28.55
N GLY A 765 12.67 11.86 -28.45
CA GLY A 765 13.27 12.84 -29.37
C GLY A 765 12.69 14.25 -29.22
N ARG A 766 11.92 14.51 -28.16
CA ARG A 766 11.19 15.77 -27.94
C ARG A 766 11.82 16.57 -26.81
N PRO A 767 11.68 17.91 -26.81
CA PRO A 767 12.18 18.75 -25.72
C PRO A 767 11.36 18.56 -24.44
N ALA A 768 11.97 18.85 -23.28
CA ALA A 768 11.34 18.79 -21.96
C ALA A 768 10.00 19.53 -21.82
N ILE A 769 9.77 20.59 -22.60
CA ILE A 769 8.50 21.33 -22.70
C ILE A 769 8.06 21.42 -24.17
N LEU A 770 6.92 20.81 -24.49
CA LEU A 770 6.28 20.87 -25.81
C LEU A 770 5.33 22.08 -25.86
N ARG A 771 5.31 22.85 -26.95
CA ARG A 771 4.62 24.16 -27.01
C ARG A 771 3.34 24.21 -27.87
N ASP A 772 2.80 23.09 -28.35
CA ASP A 772 1.64 23.06 -29.27
C ASP A 772 0.64 21.95 -28.90
N PRO A 773 -0.67 22.21 -28.68
CA PRO A 773 -1.39 23.50 -28.72
C PRO A 773 -1.31 24.34 -27.42
N ALA A 774 -0.78 23.78 -26.33
CA ALA A 774 -0.48 24.48 -25.08
C ALA A 774 0.81 23.90 -24.45
N PRO A 775 1.56 24.69 -23.64
CA PRO A 775 2.78 24.20 -23.00
C PRO A 775 2.50 22.99 -22.10
N ILE A 776 3.05 21.83 -22.45
CA ILE A 776 2.92 20.58 -21.70
C ILE A 776 4.31 20.00 -21.42
N SER A 777 4.54 19.56 -20.18
CA SER A 777 5.77 18.84 -19.81
C SER A 777 5.81 17.48 -20.52
N ILE A 778 7.00 17.10 -20.98
CA ILE A 778 7.25 15.79 -21.59
C ILE A 778 6.79 14.62 -20.73
N ASN A 779 6.86 14.75 -19.39
CA ASN A 779 6.37 13.75 -18.44
C ASN A 779 4.85 13.57 -18.57
N HIS A 780 4.09 14.67 -18.51
CA HIS A 780 2.63 14.62 -18.63
C HIS A 780 2.20 14.11 -20.00
N TRP A 781 2.88 14.54 -21.07
CA TRP A 781 2.63 14.09 -22.44
C TRP A 781 2.85 12.57 -22.59
N SER A 782 3.98 12.04 -22.10
CA SER A 782 4.31 10.62 -22.17
C SER A 782 3.34 9.75 -21.34
N ARG A 783 2.98 10.17 -20.12
CA ARG A 783 2.03 9.43 -19.26
C ARG A 783 0.67 9.22 -19.93
N GLN A 784 0.12 10.27 -20.57
CA GLN A 784 -1.18 10.18 -21.25
C GLN A 784 -1.17 9.20 -22.42
N ARG A 785 -0.04 9.06 -23.12
CA ARG A 785 0.10 8.19 -24.30
C ARG A 785 0.40 6.75 -23.91
N LEU A 786 1.25 6.54 -22.91
CA LEU A 786 1.58 5.21 -22.39
C LEU A 786 0.37 4.54 -21.74
N ALA A 787 -0.52 5.30 -21.07
CA ALA A 787 -1.78 4.79 -20.50
C ALA A 787 -2.74 4.18 -21.55
N ARG A 788 -2.54 4.46 -22.84
CA ARG A 788 -3.33 3.90 -23.95
C ARG A 788 -2.75 2.60 -24.52
N GLY A 789 -1.63 2.12 -23.96
CA GLY A 789 -1.02 0.85 -24.34
C GLY A 789 -0.29 0.86 -25.68
N ASN A 790 0.08 2.03 -26.22
CA ASN A 790 0.81 2.13 -27.49
C ASN A 790 2.06 3.02 -27.35
N ILE A 791 3.18 2.36 -27.09
CA ILE A 791 4.52 2.95 -26.94
C ILE A 791 5.08 3.48 -28.26
N GLU A 792 4.73 2.89 -29.41
CA GLU A 792 5.25 3.31 -30.73
C GLU A 792 4.92 4.77 -31.06
N ASN A 793 3.80 5.29 -30.52
CA ASN A 793 3.44 6.71 -30.66
C ASN A 793 4.25 7.68 -29.77
N VAL A 794 5.08 7.15 -28.88
CA VAL A 794 5.93 7.88 -27.93
C VAL A 794 7.39 7.88 -28.40
N VAL A 795 7.83 6.80 -29.04
CA VAL A 795 9.22 6.60 -29.48
C VAL A 795 9.63 7.58 -30.59
N ASP A 796 10.86 8.11 -30.50
CA ASP A 796 11.47 8.94 -31.53
C ASP A 796 11.59 8.20 -32.87
N GLN A 797 11.00 8.79 -33.92
CA GLN A 797 11.02 8.25 -35.28
C GLN A 797 12.42 8.21 -35.89
N HIS A 798 13.36 9.00 -35.38
CA HIS A 798 14.75 9.03 -35.86
C HIS A 798 15.59 7.85 -35.35
N MET A 799 15.07 6.99 -34.46
CA MET A 799 15.75 5.78 -33.96
C MET A 799 15.83 4.61 -34.96
N ARG A 800 15.59 4.85 -36.27
CA ARG A 800 15.78 3.94 -37.42
C ARG A 800 15.16 2.52 -37.32
N GLY A 801 14.27 2.27 -36.35
CA GLY A 801 13.53 1.01 -36.20
C GLY A 801 14.31 -0.17 -35.62
N ASP A 802 15.60 0.00 -35.30
CA ASP A 802 16.46 -1.04 -34.72
C ASP A 802 16.53 -0.89 -33.18
N HIS A 803 15.40 -1.14 -32.52
CA HIS A 803 15.29 -1.13 -31.06
C HIS A 803 14.28 -2.18 -30.59
N ASP A 804 14.48 -2.77 -29.41
CA ASP A 804 13.50 -3.64 -28.78
C ASP A 804 12.47 -2.77 -28.09
N ILE A 805 11.20 -2.99 -28.46
CA ILE A 805 10.11 -2.21 -27.91
C ILE A 805 9.95 -2.45 -26.41
N ASN A 806 10.33 -3.62 -25.89
CA ASN A 806 10.32 -3.90 -24.46
C ASN A 806 11.45 -3.16 -23.74
N GLY A 807 12.65 -3.10 -24.33
CA GLY A 807 13.75 -2.27 -23.86
C GLY A 807 13.37 -0.78 -23.80
N VAL A 808 12.74 -0.24 -24.85
CA VAL A 808 12.26 1.15 -24.86
C VAL A 808 11.15 1.38 -23.83
N TRP A 809 10.22 0.43 -23.69
CA TRP A 809 9.18 0.49 -22.66
C TRP A 809 9.76 0.52 -21.25
N LYS A 810 10.76 -0.31 -20.99
CA LYS A 810 11.43 -0.39 -19.68
C LYS A 810 12.13 0.91 -19.31
N VAL A 811 12.82 1.55 -20.27
CA VAL A 811 13.43 2.87 -20.05
C VAL A 811 12.37 3.96 -19.88
N ALA A 812 11.27 3.92 -20.63
CA ALA A 812 10.18 4.87 -20.47
C ALA A 812 9.50 4.74 -19.08
N ASP A 813 9.29 3.52 -18.60
CA ASP A 813 8.77 3.26 -17.25
C ASP A 813 9.74 3.71 -16.16
N LEU A 814 11.04 3.41 -16.32
CA LEU A 814 12.09 3.90 -15.43
C LEU A 814 12.10 5.44 -15.37
N ALA A 815 11.95 6.11 -16.51
CA ALA A 815 11.87 7.55 -16.59
C ALA A 815 10.62 8.11 -15.88
N LEU A 816 9.47 7.43 -15.96
CA LEU A 816 8.25 7.81 -15.25
C LEU A 816 8.38 7.62 -13.73
N LYS A 817 9.07 6.56 -13.28
CA LYS A 817 9.42 6.34 -11.86
C LYS A 817 10.38 7.41 -11.36
N CYS A 818 11.42 7.74 -12.13
CA CYS A 818 12.34 8.84 -11.82
C CYS A 818 11.62 10.18 -11.69
N THR A 819 10.57 10.41 -12.50
CA THR A 819 9.78 11.65 -12.49
C THR A 819 8.48 11.56 -11.67
N ALA A 820 8.44 10.66 -10.67
CA ALA A 820 7.34 10.59 -9.71
C ALA A 820 7.23 11.90 -8.90
N MET A 821 6.00 12.26 -8.48
CA MET A 821 5.77 13.52 -7.77
C MET A 821 6.45 13.52 -6.40
N ALA A 822 6.38 12.42 -5.65
CA ALA A 822 7.07 12.26 -4.38
C ALA A 822 8.48 11.65 -4.57
N SER A 823 9.49 12.26 -3.98
CA SER A 823 10.89 11.81 -4.00
C SER A 823 11.11 10.42 -3.42
N THR A 824 10.28 9.98 -2.46
CA THR A 824 10.30 8.63 -1.88
C THR A 824 9.90 7.53 -2.86
N GLN A 825 9.14 7.86 -3.90
CA GLN A 825 8.75 6.93 -4.96
C GLN A 825 9.77 6.87 -6.10
N ARG A 826 10.74 7.78 -6.13
CA ARG A 826 11.79 7.80 -7.15
C ARG A 826 12.86 6.79 -6.78
N PRO A 827 13.45 6.06 -7.74
CA PRO A 827 14.62 5.21 -7.50
C PRO A 827 15.83 6.03 -7.03
N THR A 828 16.88 5.40 -6.52
CA THR A 828 18.20 6.02 -6.36
C THR A 828 18.95 5.98 -7.69
N MET A 829 20.01 6.79 -7.86
CA MET A 829 20.83 6.69 -9.07
C MET A 829 21.51 5.32 -9.21
N THR A 830 21.80 4.62 -8.10
CA THR A 830 22.27 3.23 -8.11
C THR A 830 21.23 2.30 -8.75
N ASP A 831 19.96 2.42 -8.37
CA ASP A 831 18.88 1.60 -8.96
C ASP A 831 18.66 1.94 -10.44
N VAL A 832 18.83 3.22 -10.82
CA VAL A 832 18.74 3.68 -12.21
C VAL A 832 19.89 3.12 -13.04
N VAL A 833 21.13 3.13 -12.53
CA VAL A 833 22.30 2.53 -13.18
C VAL A 833 22.09 1.04 -13.39
N ALA A 834 21.64 0.31 -12.36
CA ALA A 834 21.38 -1.13 -12.45
C ALA A 834 20.33 -1.47 -13.54
N GLN A 835 19.23 -0.73 -13.58
CA GLN A 835 18.18 -0.95 -14.58
C GLN A 835 18.61 -0.57 -16.00
N LEU A 836 19.37 0.51 -16.18
CA LEU A 836 19.90 0.90 -17.49
C LEU A 836 20.98 -0.08 -17.99
N GLN A 837 21.81 -0.60 -17.09
CA GLN A 837 22.80 -1.62 -17.39
C GLN A 837 22.12 -2.90 -17.92
N GLU A 838 21.08 -3.37 -17.24
CA GLU A 838 20.28 -4.51 -17.69
C GLU A 838 19.63 -4.25 -19.06
N CYS A 839 19.09 -3.04 -19.30
CA CYS A 839 18.54 -2.68 -20.62
C CYS A 839 19.59 -2.70 -21.72
N LEU A 840 20.81 -2.26 -21.43
CA LEU A 840 21.91 -2.27 -22.40
C LEU A 840 22.36 -3.71 -22.70
N GLU A 841 22.53 -4.55 -21.68
CA GLU A 841 22.93 -5.95 -21.84
C GLU A 841 21.93 -6.74 -22.71
N LEU A 842 20.62 -6.50 -22.52
CA LEU A 842 19.58 -7.10 -23.35
C LEU A 842 19.69 -6.69 -24.83
N GLU A 843 20.00 -5.43 -25.11
CA GLU A 843 20.21 -4.97 -26.49
C GLU A 843 21.53 -5.42 -27.10
N GLU A 844 22.57 -5.61 -26.27
CA GLU A 844 23.84 -6.18 -26.72
C GLU A 844 23.71 -7.66 -27.07
N ALA A 845 22.93 -8.42 -26.30
CA ALA A 845 22.59 -9.80 -26.60
C ALA A 845 21.83 -9.93 -27.94
N ARG A 846 20.94 -8.98 -28.26
CA ARG A 846 20.21 -8.93 -29.53
C ARG A 846 21.11 -8.65 -30.73
N GLY A 847 22.11 -7.77 -30.57
CA GLY A 847 23.08 -7.44 -31.61
C GLY A 847 24.08 -8.57 -31.93
N GLY A 848 24.17 -9.59 -31.07
CA GLY A 848 25.08 -10.73 -31.22
C GLY A 848 24.67 -11.75 -32.29
N GLU A 849 23.40 -11.80 -32.68
CA GLU A 849 22.90 -12.77 -33.68
C GLU A 849 23.01 -12.26 -35.14
N VAL A 850 23.46 -11.02 -35.38
CA VAL A 850 23.51 -10.42 -36.73
C VAL A 850 24.93 -10.21 -37.28
N ASN A 851 25.98 -10.52 -36.53
CA ASN A 851 27.38 -10.34 -36.97
C ASN A 851 28.09 -11.65 -37.37
N ASN A 852 27.42 -12.50 -38.15
CA ASN A 852 28.12 -13.47 -39.00
C ASN A 852 27.52 -13.44 -40.40
N ASN A 853 28.10 -12.55 -41.21
CA ASN A 853 28.16 -12.51 -42.68
C ASN A 853 27.81 -11.12 -43.18
N PHE A 854 28.83 -10.33 -43.52
CA PHE A 854 29.00 -9.78 -44.86
C PHE A 854 30.36 -9.08 -44.95
N ASP A 855 31.34 -9.81 -45.50
CA ASP A 855 32.29 -9.20 -46.43
C ASP A 855 31.89 -9.65 -47.84
N ASN A 856 31.75 -8.65 -48.74
CA ASN A 856 31.49 -8.71 -50.18
C ASN A 856 30.10 -9.25 -50.60
N ASP A 857 29.36 -8.67 -51.55
CA ASP A 857 29.76 -7.89 -52.71
C ASP A 857 28.59 -7.02 -53.21
N SER A 858 28.97 -6.06 -54.03
CA SER A 858 28.28 -4.98 -54.71
C SER A 858 27.04 -5.32 -55.58
N SER A 859 26.20 -4.28 -55.73
CA SER A 859 25.21 -4.05 -56.81
C SER A 859 23.94 -4.95 -56.75
N SER A 860 22.71 -4.52 -57.04
CA SER A 860 22.17 -3.41 -57.81
C SER A 860 20.67 -3.22 -57.47
N SER A 861 20.16 -2.06 -57.85
CA SER A 861 18.78 -1.54 -57.82
C SER A 861 17.62 -2.53 -58.05
N GLY A 862 16.49 -2.33 -57.36
CA GLY A 862 15.20 -2.92 -57.77
C GLY A 862 13.99 -2.57 -56.89
N ARG A 863 13.07 -1.76 -57.44
CA ARG A 863 11.83 -1.21 -56.87
C ARG A 863 10.68 -2.22 -56.64
N TYR A 864 9.92 -1.98 -55.55
CA TYR A 864 8.45 -1.98 -55.36
C TYR A 864 7.55 -3.23 -55.52
N LYS A 865 6.62 -3.31 -54.54
CA LYS A 865 5.28 -3.99 -54.47
C LYS A 865 5.32 -5.52 -54.30
N GLY A 866 4.48 -6.19 -53.52
CA GLY A 866 3.28 -5.84 -52.76
C GLY A 866 2.34 -7.07 -52.75
N TYR A 867 1.84 -7.45 -51.56
CA TYR A 867 0.73 -8.37 -51.26
C TYR A 867 0.81 -9.90 -51.54
N ASN A 868 0.30 -10.62 -50.53
CA ASN A 868 -0.39 -11.92 -50.50
C ASN A 868 0.38 -13.26 -50.41
N ALA A 869 0.35 -13.82 -49.18
CA ALA A 869 -0.48 -14.96 -48.76
C ALA A 869 -0.10 -16.44 -49.09
N TYR A 870 -0.12 -17.22 -47.99
CA TYR A 870 -0.39 -18.66 -47.80
C TYR A 870 0.63 -19.76 -48.22
N THR A 871 0.51 -20.86 -47.45
CA THR A 871 0.96 -22.26 -47.68
C THR A 871 2.39 -22.59 -47.26
N THR A 872 2.61 -23.23 -46.11
CA THR A 872 2.49 -24.66 -45.68
C THR A 872 3.70 -25.55 -46.01
N SER A 873 4.02 -26.37 -45.00
CA SER A 873 4.48 -27.75 -45.00
C SER A 873 5.97 -28.11 -45.09
N HIS A 874 6.37 -28.82 -44.02
CA HIS A 874 7.02 -30.14 -43.98
C HIS A 874 8.53 -30.21 -43.72
N ASP A 875 8.83 -30.73 -42.52
CA ASP A 875 9.62 -31.92 -42.21
C ASP A 875 10.94 -32.17 -42.94
N GLN A 876 12.01 -32.46 -42.16
CA GLN A 876 12.45 -33.85 -41.90
C GLN A 876 13.86 -33.90 -41.27
N TYR A 877 14.02 -34.85 -40.32
CA TYR A 877 15.21 -35.71 -40.08
C TYR A 877 16.49 -35.06 -39.51
N THR A 878 17.30 -35.65 -38.62
CA THR A 878 17.29 -36.92 -37.84
C THR A 878 18.47 -36.92 -36.85
N ASP A 879 18.33 -37.73 -35.80
CA ASP A 879 19.31 -38.50 -35.00
C ASP A 879 20.81 -38.44 -35.31
N VAL A 880 21.64 -38.49 -34.24
CA VAL A 880 22.53 -39.62 -33.86
C VAL A 880 23.35 -39.27 -32.59
N SER A 881 23.20 -40.07 -31.52
CA SER A 881 24.13 -40.20 -30.35
C SER A 881 25.18 -41.32 -30.61
N PRO A 882 26.14 -41.76 -29.73
CA PRO A 882 26.56 -41.38 -28.35
C PRO A 882 28.12 -41.49 -28.08
N ASN A 883 28.51 -41.49 -26.77
CA ASN A 883 29.75 -42.00 -26.09
C ASN A 883 30.96 -41.03 -25.90
N SER A 884 31.77 -41.01 -24.82
CA SER A 884 32.10 -41.96 -23.73
C SER A 884 32.78 -41.34 -22.47
N SER A 885 32.52 -41.93 -21.30
CA SER A 885 33.39 -42.36 -20.16
C SER A 885 34.31 -41.42 -19.31
N ALA A 886 33.95 -41.29 -18.02
CA ALA A 886 34.65 -41.66 -16.75
C ALA A 886 36.14 -41.31 -16.46
N PHE A 887 36.42 -40.84 -15.23
CA PHE A 887 37.46 -41.36 -14.30
C PHE A 887 37.28 -40.83 -12.84
N ASP A 888 37.28 -41.75 -11.88
CA ASP A 888 37.20 -41.59 -10.41
C ASP A 888 38.54 -41.31 -9.71
N MET A 889 38.50 -40.81 -8.46
CA MET A 889 39.43 -41.24 -7.40
C MET A 889 38.84 -41.06 -5.97
N GLU A 890 38.64 -42.21 -5.28
CA GLU A 890 38.32 -42.39 -3.83
C GLU A 890 39.58 -42.14 -2.94
N HIS A 891 39.59 -41.98 -1.59
CA HIS A 891 39.02 -42.81 -0.51
C HIS A 891 39.25 -42.23 0.93
N ASN A 892 38.22 -42.38 1.79
CA ASN A 892 38.14 -42.85 3.20
C ASN A 892 38.78 -42.14 4.43
N PHE A 893 37.92 -41.78 5.40
CA PHE A 893 37.96 -42.28 6.79
C PHE A 893 36.56 -42.21 7.51
N GLY A 894 35.93 -43.38 7.70
CA GLY A 894 35.46 -43.93 8.99
C GLY A 894 34.40 -43.26 9.90
N ARG A 895 33.26 -43.98 10.03
CA ARG A 895 32.39 -44.22 11.23
C ARG A 895 31.36 -43.16 11.69
N LEU A 896 30.09 -43.51 11.43
CA LEU A 896 28.86 -43.11 12.14
C LEU A 896 28.76 -43.82 13.52
N PRO A 897 28.04 -43.25 14.53
CA PRO A 897 26.57 -43.37 14.56
C PRO A 897 25.74 -42.15 15.05
N THR A 898 24.49 -42.14 14.54
CA THR A 898 23.20 -41.67 15.11
C THR A 898 22.78 -40.19 15.10
N ALA A 899 22.03 -39.85 14.03
CA ALA A 899 20.63 -39.35 13.97
C ALA A 899 20.20 -38.06 14.69
N ALA A 900 19.94 -37.01 13.89
CA ALA A 900 18.70 -36.19 13.91
C ALA A 900 18.59 -35.38 12.59
N ALA A 901 17.44 -35.51 11.91
CA ALA A 901 16.87 -34.72 10.81
C ALA A 901 17.82 -34.11 9.74
N GLY A 902 18.01 -34.84 8.63
CA GLY A 902 18.61 -34.32 7.41
C GLY A 902 17.67 -33.38 6.64
N VAL A 903 18.11 -32.15 6.39
CA VAL A 903 17.44 -31.15 5.55
C VAL A 903 17.41 -31.63 4.10
N LEU A 904 16.21 -31.84 3.54
CA LEU A 904 15.98 -32.15 2.13
C LEU A 904 16.36 -30.94 1.25
N ARG A 905 17.36 -31.10 0.38
CA ARG A 905 17.76 -30.09 -0.62
C ARG A 905 16.97 -30.27 -1.92
N VAL A 906 16.36 -29.21 -2.45
CA VAL A 906 15.70 -29.20 -3.76
C VAL A 906 16.69 -28.73 -4.83
N HIS A 907 17.32 -29.65 -5.55
CA HIS A 907 18.14 -29.32 -6.72
C HIS A 907 17.25 -29.10 -7.95
N GLY A 908 17.32 -27.91 -8.54
CA GLY A 908 16.64 -27.60 -9.79
C GLY A 908 17.49 -28.01 -11.00
N GLN A 909 17.13 -29.12 -11.66
CA GLN A 909 17.35 -29.27 -13.11
C GLN A 909 16.40 -30.32 -13.74
N ASP A 910 15.72 -29.85 -14.77
CA ASP A 910 15.01 -30.46 -15.92
C ASP A 910 13.92 -31.54 -15.82
N ILE A 911 13.70 -32.28 -14.73
CA ILE A 911 12.46 -33.08 -14.55
C ILE A 911 12.18 -33.16 -13.03
N PRO A 912 10.97 -32.87 -12.52
CA PRO A 912 10.70 -33.04 -11.09
C PRO A 912 10.79 -34.53 -10.73
N ASP A 913 11.91 -34.95 -10.13
CA ASP A 913 11.95 -36.18 -9.33
C ASP A 913 11.00 -35.98 -8.14
N SER A 914 10.24 -37.00 -7.76
CA SER A 914 9.31 -36.94 -6.62
C SER A 914 10.02 -36.56 -5.30
N LYS A 915 11.35 -36.67 -5.27
CA LYS A 915 12.25 -36.20 -4.19
C LYS A 915 12.30 -34.68 -4.01
N ALA A 916 11.81 -33.89 -4.96
CA ALA A 916 11.77 -32.43 -4.88
C ALA A 916 10.45 -31.89 -4.29
N PHE A 917 9.46 -32.75 -4.01
CA PHE A 917 8.19 -32.35 -3.40
C PHE A 917 8.31 -32.24 -1.89
N ILE A 918 7.76 -31.17 -1.33
CA ILE A 918 7.62 -31.00 0.11
C ILE A 918 6.15 -31.19 0.45
N SER A 919 5.83 -32.21 1.26
CA SER A 919 4.46 -32.48 1.71
C SER A 919 4.45 -32.55 3.24
N ILE A 920 3.79 -31.58 3.87
CA ILE A 920 3.81 -31.41 5.33
C ILE A 920 2.41 -31.68 5.87
N ASP A 921 2.31 -32.58 6.85
CA ASP A 921 1.12 -32.81 7.65
C ASP A 921 1.22 -31.96 8.92
N CYS A 922 0.41 -30.90 8.97
CA CYS A 922 0.50 -29.88 10.00
C CYS A 922 -0.19 -30.38 11.26
N GLY A 923 0.57 -30.50 12.36
CA GLY A 923 0.09 -31.11 13.60
C GLY A 923 0.43 -32.60 13.75
N LEU A 924 1.10 -33.22 12.78
CA LEU A 924 1.64 -34.57 12.92
C LEU A 924 2.76 -34.60 13.99
N PRO A 925 2.83 -35.61 14.87
CA PRO A 925 3.85 -35.68 15.92
C PRO A 925 5.28 -35.61 15.39
N GLU A 926 6.19 -35.07 16.22
CA GLU A 926 7.61 -34.95 15.89
C GLU A 926 8.22 -36.30 15.46
N GLU A 927 9.13 -36.27 14.47
CA GLU A 927 9.75 -37.44 13.83
C GLU A 927 8.79 -38.44 13.14
N SER A 928 7.51 -38.13 13.04
CA SER A 928 6.53 -38.98 12.35
C SER A 928 6.46 -38.66 10.85
N SER A 929 6.24 -39.70 10.04
CA SER A 929 5.97 -39.59 8.60
C SER A 929 5.12 -40.77 8.13
N TYR A 930 4.44 -40.61 7.00
CA TYR A 930 3.73 -41.70 6.33
C TYR A 930 3.72 -41.49 4.81
N VAL A 931 3.45 -42.56 4.08
CA VAL A 931 3.25 -42.51 2.64
C VAL A 931 1.75 -42.46 2.39
N ASP A 932 1.27 -41.40 1.72
CA ASP A 932 -0.13 -41.27 1.34
C ASP A 932 -0.48 -42.36 0.32
N PRO A 933 -1.47 -43.22 0.57
CA PRO A 933 -1.71 -44.40 -0.26
C PRO A 933 -2.29 -44.05 -1.64
N VAL A 934 -2.81 -42.83 -1.81
CA VAL A 934 -3.42 -42.37 -3.07
C VAL A 934 -2.36 -41.81 -4.01
N THR A 935 -1.46 -40.97 -3.48
CA THR A 935 -0.42 -40.31 -4.27
C THR A 935 0.95 -40.98 -4.19
N ASN A 936 1.16 -41.87 -3.23
CA ASN A 936 2.46 -42.44 -2.91
C ASN A 936 3.52 -41.37 -2.54
N LEU A 937 3.08 -40.18 -2.12
CA LEU A 937 3.95 -39.11 -1.62
C LEU A 937 4.15 -39.26 -0.11
N THR A 938 5.37 -38.98 0.35
CA THR A 938 5.69 -39.00 1.79
C THR A 938 5.30 -37.69 2.44
N TYR A 939 4.40 -37.73 3.42
CA TYR A 939 4.07 -36.62 4.30
C TYR A 939 4.93 -36.69 5.56
N VAL A 940 5.49 -35.55 5.97
CA VAL A 940 6.33 -35.39 7.17
C VAL A 940 5.69 -34.42 8.16
N SER A 941 6.11 -34.49 9.43
CA SER A 941 5.73 -33.52 10.46
C SER A 941 6.17 -32.09 10.09
N ASP A 942 5.41 -31.10 10.57
CA ASP A 942 5.75 -29.68 10.45
C ASP A 942 6.85 -29.18 11.40
N THR A 943 7.46 -30.09 12.16
CA THR A 943 8.59 -29.79 13.03
C THR A 943 9.74 -29.16 12.23
N GLY A 944 10.20 -27.99 12.66
CA GLY A 944 11.29 -27.25 12.00
C GLY A 944 10.85 -26.29 10.89
N PHE A 945 9.56 -26.29 10.51
CA PHE A 945 9.01 -25.34 9.53
C PHE A 945 8.28 -24.16 10.18
N THR A 946 7.83 -24.30 11.43
CA THR A 946 7.17 -23.25 12.23
C THR A 946 7.62 -23.37 13.68
N ASP A 947 7.78 -22.24 14.38
CA ASP A 947 8.15 -22.14 15.80
C ASP A 947 6.95 -21.84 16.71
N ALA A 948 5.78 -21.59 16.13
CA ALA A 948 4.54 -21.26 16.82
C ALA A 948 3.44 -22.31 16.61
N GLY A 949 2.38 -22.20 17.42
CA GLY A 949 1.16 -23.00 17.31
C GLY A 949 1.15 -24.28 18.14
N VAL A 950 -0.01 -24.92 18.18
CA VAL A 950 -0.32 -26.09 19.01
C VAL A 950 -1.01 -27.15 18.15
N ASN A 951 -0.52 -28.39 18.23
CA ASN A 951 -1.09 -29.54 17.54
C ASN A 951 -2.45 -29.89 18.14
N ARG A 952 -3.43 -30.16 17.27
CA ARG A 952 -4.79 -30.54 17.63
C ARG A 952 -5.27 -31.64 16.71
N ASN A 953 -6.24 -32.43 17.18
CA ASN A 953 -6.87 -33.47 16.39
C ASN A 953 -8.25 -33.01 15.95
N VAL A 954 -8.60 -33.35 14.71
CA VAL A 954 -9.96 -33.19 14.20
C VAL A 954 -10.89 -34.14 14.98
N SER A 955 -12.05 -33.63 15.39
CA SER A 955 -13.01 -34.40 16.16
C SER A 955 -13.56 -35.57 15.33
N ALA A 956 -13.67 -36.75 15.95
CA ALA A 956 -13.95 -38.01 15.26
C ALA A 956 -15.28 -38.02 14.48
N GLU A 957 -16.28 -37.25 14.93
CA GLU A 957 -17.58 -37.12 14.28
C GLU A 957 -17.52 -36.42 12.90
N TYR A 958 -16.49 -35.62 12.64
CA TYR A 958 -16.29 -34.94 11.34
C TYR A 958 -15.35 -35.70 10.39
N ILE A 959 -14.84 -36.86 10.80
CA ILE A 959 -14.01 -37.72 9.96
C ILE A 959 -14.92 -38.73 9.24
N LYS A 960 -15.39 -38.36 8.03
CA LYS A 960 -16.24 -39.22 7.18
C LYS A 960 -15.43 -40.37 6.55
N PRO A 961 -16.05 -41.53 6.21
CA PRO A 961 -15.36 -42.62 5.51
C PRO A 961 -14.74 -42.20 4.17
N THR A 962 -15.33 -41.23 3.47
CA THR A 962 -14.82 -40.66 2.22
C THR A 962 -13.62 -39.72 2.41
N THR A 963 -13.51 -39.02 3.55
CA THR A 963 -12.34 -38.22 3.94
C THR A 963 -11.31 -39.05 4.72
N SER A 964 -11.68 -40.23 5.23
CA SER A 964 -10.86 -41.11 6.08
C SER A 964 -9.63 -41.74 5.39
N GLN A 965 -9.54 -41.67 4.05
CA GLN A 965 -8.47 -42.31 3.27
C GLN A 965 -7.14 -41.54 3.27
N SER A 966 -7.12 -40.23 3.57
CA SER A 966 -5.87 -39.46 3.64
C SER A 966 -5.63 -38.97 5.07
N ALA A 967 -4.51 -39.39 5.67
CA ALA A 967 -4.20 -39.11 7.07
C ALA A 967 -4.02 -37.61 7.37
N ARG A 968 -3.75 -36.79 6.34
CA ARG A 968 -3.57 -35.32 6.41
C ARG A 968 -4.78 -34.51 6.88
N PHE A 969 -5.94 -35.14 6.98
CA PHE A 969 -7.17 -34.49 7.47
C PHE A 969 -7.46 -34.78 8.94
N ARG A 970 -6.57 -35.51 9.62
CA ARG A 970 -6.78 -35.97 11.01
C ARG A 970 -6.15 -35.04 12.04
N ASN A 971 -5.09 -34.34 11.67
CA ASN A 971 -4.35 -33.42 12.52
C ASN A 971 -4.41 -32.01 11.95
N VAL A 972 -4.32 -31.03 12.84
CA VAL A 972 -4.11 -29.62 12.48
C VAL A 972 -3.10 -28.99 13.40
N ARG A 973 -2.36 -28.00 12.90
CA ARG A 973 -1.71 -27.01 13.75
C ARG A 973 -2.61 -25.80 13.89
N SER A 974 -2.91 -25.43 15.13
CA SER A 974 -3.71 -24.26 15.49
C SER A 974 -2.84 -23.16 16.08
N PHE A 975 -3.20 -21.89 15.91
CA PHE A 975 -2.44 -20.75 16.42
C PHE A 975 -3.24 -19.93 17.46
N PRO A 976 -3.54 -20.50 18.64
CA PRO A 976 -4.26 -19.80 19.70
C PRO A 976 -3.31 -18.84 20.44
N GLY A 977 -3.35 -17.54 20.13
CA GLY A 977 -2.52 -16.54 20.80
C GLY A 977 -2.80 -15.10 20.34
N ALA A 978 -2.27 -14.13 21.09
CA ALA A 978 -2.35 -12.70 20.77
C ALA A 978 -1.43 -12.26 19.62
N ALA A 979 -0.61 -13.18 19.08
CA ALA A 979 0.24 -12.91 17.94
C ALA A 979 -0.66 -12.74 16.69
N PRO A 980 -0.62 -11.57 16.03
CA PRO A 980 -1.50 -11.29 14.89
C PRO A 980 -1.13 -12.12 13.65
N ARG A 981 0.07 -12.72 13.61
CA ARG A 981 0.64 -13.39 12.44
C ARG A 981 1.50 -14.58 12.87
N SER A 982 1.32 -15.73 12.22
CA SER A 982 2.13 -16.93 12.42
C SER A 982 2.54 -17.52 11.07
N CYS A 983 3.79 -17.95 10.91
CA CYS A 983 4.35 -18.28 9.60
C CYS A 983 5.06 -19.62 9.56
N TYR A 984 4.86 -20.35 8.48
CA TYR A 984 5.74 -21.44 8.04
C TYR A 984 6.86 -20.86 7.19
N THR A 985 8.09 -21.31 7.39
CA THR A 985 9.24 -20.98 6.52
C THR A 985 9.67 -22.23 5.75
N LEU A 986 9.51 -22.19 4.43
CA LEU A 986 9.92 -23.26 3.52
C LEU A 986 11.24 -22.85 2.85
N GLY A 987 12.36 -23.46 3.25
CA GLY A 987 13.70 -23.14 2.73
C GLY A 987 14.25 -24.11 1.68
N SER A 988 15.48 -23.86 1.24
CA SER A 988 16.20 -24.65 0.20
C SER A 988 15.54 -24.60 -1.18
N LEU A 989 14.98 -23.46 -1.54
CA LEU A 989 14.37 -23.18 -2.83
C LEU A 989 15.37 -22.58 -3.80
N ASN A 990 15.03 -22.58 -5.09
CA ASN A 990 15.82 -21.92 -6.13
C ASN A 990 15.23 -20.53 -6.38
N PRO A 991 15.95 -19.44 -6.04
CA PRO A 991 15.52 -18.07 -6.32
C PRO A 991 15.15 -17.88 -7.80
N GLY A 992 14.08 -17.12 -8.04
CA GLY A 992 13.53 -16.87 -9.37
C GLY A 992 12.78 -18.04 -10.01
N SER A 993 12.66 -19.18 -9.32
CA SER A 993 11.91 -20.34 -9.82
C SER A 993 10.43 -20.27 -9.45
N LYS A 994 9.60 -20.92 -10.27
CA LYS A 994 8.15 -20.96 -10.08
C LYS A 994 7.75 -22.14 -9.21
N TYR A 995 6.91 -21.87 -8.22
CA TYR A 995 6.39 -22.89 -7.32
C TYR A 995 4.86 -22.81 -7.24
N LEU A 996 4.24 -23.97 -7.09
CA LEU A 996 2.88 -24.12 -6.62
C LEU A 996 2.94 -24.35 -5.11
N VAL A 997 2.28 -23.46 -4.36
CA VAL A 997 2.13 -23.53 -2.91
C VAL A 997 0.67 -23.82 -2.60
N ARG A 998 0.38 -24.83 -1.78
CA ARG A 998 -0.99 -25.26 -1.49
C ARG A 998 -1.18 -25.52 0.01
N GLY A 999 -2.09 -24.77 0.63
CA GLY A 999 -2.55 -24.98 2.01
C GLY A 999 -3.88 -25.74 2.02
N THR A 1000 -4.03 -26.66 2.97
CA THR A 1000 -5.26 -27.45 3.17
C THR A 1000 -5.81 -27.24 4.58
N PHE A 1001 -7.13 -27.08 4.69
CA PHE A 1001 -7.80 -26.63 5.92
C PHE A 1001 -9.04 -27.49 6.21
N MET A 1002 -8.94 -28.41 7.16
CA MET A 1002 -10.03 -29.22 7.70
C MET A 1002 -10.30 -28.79 9.16
N TYR A 1003 -11.36 -28.02 9.40
CA TYR A 1003 -11.64 -27.47 10.74
C TYR A 1003 -12.01 -28.59 11.72
N GLY A 1004 -13.00 -29.41 11.39
CA GLY A 1004 -13.33 -30.60 12.17
C GLY A 1004 -13.65 -30.35 13.64
N ASN A 1005 -14.07 -29.12 13.98
CA ASN A 1005 -14.26 -28.65 15.35
C ASN A 1005 -13.11 -29.06 16.29
N TYR A 1006 -11.86 -28.91 15.84
CA TYR A 1006 -10.69 -29.36 16.60
C TYR A 1006 -10.55 -28.68 17.98
N ASP A 1007 -11.15 -27.50 18.15
CA ASP A 1007 -11.11 -26.69 19.37
C ASP A 1007 -12.36 -26.84 20.24
N GLY A 1008 -13.38 -27.56 19.77
CA GLY A 1008 -14.64 -27.76 20.50
C GLY A 1008 -15.51 -26.50 20.62
N LEU A 1009 -15.18 -25.41 19.90
CA LEU A 1009 -15.89 -24.13 20.02
C LEU A 1009 -17.10 -24.03 19.10
N ASN A 1010 -17.23 -24.90 18.10
CA ASN A 1010 -18.23 -24.80 17.03
C ASN A 1010 -18.28 -23.42 16.38
N ARG A 1011 -17.14 -22.72 16.35
CA ARG A 1011 -17.01 -21.38 15.79
C ARG A 1011 -16.11 -21.45 14.58
N LEU A 1012 -16.73 -21.39 13.41
CA LEU A 1012 -16.03 -21.47 12.14
C LEU A 1012 -15.10 -20.26 11.96
N PRO A 1013 -13.79 -20.48 11.75
CA PRO A 1013 -12.82 -19.39 11.75
C PRO A 1013 -12.69 -18.71 10.38
N VAL A 1014 -12.46 -17.39 10.41
CA VAL A 1014 -12.03 -16.60 9.25
C VAL A 1014 -10.65 -16.00 9.53
N PHE A 1015 -9.71 -16.15 8.60
CA PHE A 1015 -8.35 -15.64 8.73
C PHE A 1015 -7.68 -15.46 7.36
N ASP A 1016 -6.63 -14.67 7.29
CA ASP A 1016 -5.96 -14.39 6.02
C ASP A 1016 -4.70 -15.24 5.83
N LEU A 1017 -4.42 -15.56 4.57
CA LEU A 1017 -3.17 -16.15 4.13
C LEU A 1017 -2.31 -15.11 3.41
N TYR A 1018 -1.02 -15.17 3.68
CA TYR A 1018 -0.01 -14.36 3.02
C TYR A 1018 1.12 -15.27 2.52
N LEU A 1019 1.62 -14.96 1.32
CA LEU A 1019 2.86 -15.51 0.77
C LEU A 1019 3.97 -14.47 0.96
N GLY A 1020 4.84 -14.68 1.94
CA GLY A 1020 5.72 -13.64 2.45
C GLY A 1020 4.90 -12.45 2.93
N VAL A 1021 5.20 -11.25 2.45
CA VAL A 1021 4.44 -10.04 2.77
C VAL A 1021 3.20 -9.83 1.89
N ASN A 1022 3.01 -10.64 0.85
CA ASN A 1022 1.96 -10.45 -0.13
C ASN A 1022 0.68 -11.19 0.27
N PHE A 1023 -0.45 -10.49 0.24
CA PHE A 1023 -1.75 -11.10 0.51
C PHE A 1023 -2.06 -12.17 -0.54
N TRP A 1024 -2.38 -13.38 -0.06
CA TRP A 1024 -2.74 -14.53 -0.88
C TRP A 1024 -4.25 -14.65 -0.99
N THR A 1025 -4.96 -14.93 0.10
CA THR A 1025 -6.42 -15.08 0.11
C THR A 1025 -6.98 -15.03 1.54
N THR A 1026 -8.27 -14.75 1.69
CA THR A 1026 -8.98 -14.89 2.97
C THR A 1026 -9.58 -16.29 3.04
N MET A 1027 -9.23 -17.03 4.08
CA MET A 1027 -9.82 -18.33 4.39
C MET A 1027 -11.12 -18.11 5.14
N ASN A 1028 -12.23 -18.51 4.52
CA ASN A 1028 -13.55 -18.49 5.13
C ASN A 1028 -14.07 -19.93 5.24
N ILE A 1029 -13.96 -20.51 6.43
CA ILE A 1029 -14.47 -21.87 6.68
C ILE A 1029 -15.98 -21.77 6.93
N THR A 1030 -16.79 -22.47 6.15
CA THR A 1030 -18.26 -22.40 6.24
C THR A 1030 -18.91 -23.65 6.80
N THR A 1031 -18.19 -24.78 6.82
CA THR A 1031 -18.66 -26.06 7.35
C THR A 1031 -17.53 -26.76 8.13
N PRO A 1032 -17.83 -27.52 9.19
CA PRO A 1032 -16.80 -28.19 9.99
C PRO A 1032 -16.28 -29.48 9.34
N ASP A 1033 -17.01 -30.08 8.40
CA ASP A 1033 -16.75 -31.39 7.81
C ASP A 1033 -16.14 -31.36 6.39
N ASP A 1034 -15.97 -30.18 5.80
CA ASP A 1034 -15.36 -30.04 4.47
C ASP A 1034 -13.93 -29.47 4.55
N ALA A 1035 -13.05 -30.04 3.72
CA ALA A 1035 -11.68 -29.56 3.57
C ALA A 1035 -11.61 -28.48 2.49
N VAL A 1036 -11.12 -27.29 2.86
CA VAL A 1036 -10.90 -26.18 1.93
C VAL A 1036 -9.44 -26.17 1.46
N LEU A 1037 -9.23 -25.88 0.18
CA LEU A 1037 -7.92 -25.80 -0.46
C LEU A 1037 -7.64 -24.36 -0.90
N ALA A 1038 -6.50 -23.81 -0.49
CA ALA A 1038 -5.96 -22.58 -1.05
C ALA A 1038 -4.69 -22.92 -1.84
N GLU A 1039 -4.62 -22.52 -3.10
CA GLU A 1039 -3.45 -22.74 -3.96
C GLU A 1039 -3.00 -21.42 -4.60
N VAL A 1040 -1.68 -21.19 -4.66
CA VAL A 1040 -1.07 -20.08 -5.39
C VAL A 1040 0.11 -20.58 -6.21
N ILE A 1041 0.23 -20.03 -7.42
CA ILE A 1041 1.42 -20.18 -8.27
C ILE A 1041 2.15 -18.84 -8.28
N ALA A 1042 3.39 -18.83 -7.81
CA ALA A 1042 4.21 -17.63 -7.71
C ALA A 1042 5.68 -17.90 -8.07
N VAL A 1043 6.36 -16.86 -8.53
CA VAL A 1043 7.83 -16.86 -8.66
C VAL A 1043 8.41 -16.45 -7.31
N VAL A 1044 9.21 -17.32 -6.71
CA VAL A 1044 9.81 -17.06 -5.39
C VAL A 1044 11.15 -16.34 -5.61
N PRO A 1045 11.35 -15.12 -5.08
CA PRO A 1045 12.54 -14.33 -5.35
C PRO A 1045 13.78 -14.77 -4.56
N ASP A 1046 13.60 -15.58 -3.52
CA ASP A 1046 14.65 -15.95 -2.56
C ASP A 1046 14.77 -17.48 -2.41
N ASP A 1047 15.73 -17.95 -1.61
CA ASP A 1047 15.98 -19.37 -1.31
C ASP A 1047 14.99 -19.96 -0.29
N SER A 1048 14.04 -19.13 0.16
CA SER A 1048 12.95 -19.52 1.05
C SER A 1048 11.67 -18.76 0.74
N VAL A 1049 10.54 -19.33 1.13
CA VAL A 1049 9.23 -18.67 1.08
C VAL A 1049 8.48 -18.87 2.38
N GLN A 1050 7.83 -17.81 2.85
CA GLN A 1050 6.99 -17.87 4.04
C GLN A 1050 5.51 -18.03 3.67
N VAL A 1051 4.81 -18.89 4.39
CA VAL A 1051 3.34 -19.00 4.32
C VAL A 1051 2.78 -18.60 5.67
N CYS A 1052 2.14 -17.44 5.72
CA CYS A 1052 1.70 -16.83 6.97
C CYS A 1052 0.18 -16.82 7.10
N LEU A 1053 -0.29 -17.20 8.28
CA LEU A 1053 -1.68 -17.14 8.71
C LEU A 1053 -1.84 -15.91 9.61
N VAL A 1054 -2.76 -15.01 9.26
CA VAL A 1054 -3.01 -13.75 9.96
C VAL A 1054 -4.40 -13.76 10.59
N ASN A 1055 -4.45 -13.55 11.90
CA ASN A 1055 -5.69 -13.59 12.65
C ASN A 1055 -6.52 -12.32 12.40
N THR A 1056 -7.73 -12.47 11.89
CA THR A 1056 -8.66 -11.35 11.62
C THR A 1056 -9.62 -11.07 12.78
N GLY A 1057 -9.51 -11.80 13.90
CA GLY A 1057 -10.39 -11.70 15.07
C GLY A 1057 -11.64 -12.58 14.99
N ALA A 1058 -11.86 -13.26 13.86
CA ALA A 1058 -13.03 -14.07 13.58
C ALA A 1058 -12.80 -15.59 13.76
N GLY A 1059 -11.98 -15.99 14.73
CA GLY A 1059 -11.67 -17.39 15.04
C GLY A 1059 -10.17 -17.66 15.14
N THR A 1060 -9.79 -18.91 15.40
CA THR A 1060 -8.37 -19.27 15.52
C THR A 1060 -7.82 -19.72 14.17
N PRO A 1061 -6.75 -19.10 13.64
CA PRO A 1061 -6.10 -19.59 12.43
C PRO A 1061 -5.54 -21.00 12.64
N PHE A 1062 -5.65 -21.85 11.62
CA PHE A 1062 -5.16 -23.22 11.67
C PHE A 1062 -4.79 -23.71 10.26
N ILE A 1063 -4.04 -24.80 10.15
CA ILE A 1063 -3.71 -25.46 8.89
C ILE A 1063 -3.57 -26.97 9.11
N SER A 1064 -4.01 -27.77 8.14
CA SER A 1064 -3.98 -29.25 8.19
C SER A 1064 -2.83 -29.82 7.36
N ALA A 1065 -2.53 -29.22 6.20
CA ALA A 1065 -1.40 -29.64 5.38
C ALA A 1065 -0.85 -28.49 4.54
N LEU A 1066 0.45 -28.55 4.23
CA LEU A 1066 1.16 -27.59 3.38
C LEU A 1066 2.00 -28.34 2.34
N ASP A 1067 1.71 -28.06 1.07
CA ASP A 1067 2.35 -28.69 -0.09
C ASP A 1067 3.12 -27.65 -0.90
N LEU A 1068 4.37 -27.97 -1.27
CA LEU A 1068 5.19 -27.19 -2.20
C LEU A 1068 5.59 -28.06 -3.40
N ARG A 1069 5.33 -27.58 -4.63
CA ARG A 1069 5.66 -28.27 -5.88
C ARG A 1069 6.46 -27.35 -6.80
N PRO A 1070 7.68 -27.71 -7.23
CA PRO A 1070 8.41 -26.96 -8.23
C PRO A 1070 7.72 -27.09 -9.59
N LEU A 1071 7.58 -25.96 -10.30
CA LEU A 1071 7.05 -25.92 -11.66
C LEU A 1071 8.16 -25.55 -12.64
N LYS A 1072 8.06 -26.03 -13.87
CA LYS A 1072 8.91 -25.55 -14.96
C LYS A 1072 8.62 -24.06 -15.19
N ASN A 1073 9.66 -23.24 -15.36
CA ASN A 1073 9.49 -21.79 -15.51
C ASN A 1073 8.61 -21.37 -16.71
N THR A 1074 8.54 -22.22 -17.74
CA THR A 1074 7.64 -22.01 -18.89
C THR A 1074 6.16 -22.20 -18.54
N LEU A 1075 5.82 -22.98 -17.50
CA LEU A 1075 4.42 -23.20 -17.11
C LEU A 1075 3.79 -21.94 -16.54
N TYR A 1076 2.53 -21.69 -16.86
CA TYR A 1076 1.75 -20.51 -16.45
C TYR A 1076 2.54 -19.21 -16.65
N PRO A 1077 2.76 -18.77 -17.91
CA PRO A 1077 3.54 -17.56 -18.22
C PRO A 1077 2.94 -16.29 -17.60
N LEU A 1078 1.67 -16.34 -17.20
CA LEU A 1078 0.96 -15.27 -16.49
C LEU A 1078 1.40 -15.12 -15.03
N ALA A 1079 2.06 -16.12 -14.43
CA ALA A 1079 2.73 -15.99 -13.14
C ALA A 1079 4.18 -15.53 -13.36
N ASN A 1080 4.54 -14.35 -12.82
CA ASN A 1080 5.86 -13.74 -12.95
C ASN A 1080 6.33 -13.15 -11.61
N ALA A 1081 7.48 -12.47 -11.59
CA ALA A 1081 8.07 -11.91 -10.36
C ALA A 1081 7.14 -10.96 -9.59
N THR A 1082 6.24 -10.26 -10.27
CA THR A 1082 5.33 -9.27 -9.68
C THR A 1082 3.88 -9.72 -9.58
N GLN A 1083 3.55 -10.87 -10.18
CA GLN A 1083 2.19 -11.36 -10.32
C GLN A 1083 2.09 -12.85 -9.98
N GLY A 1084 1.29 -13.18 -8.96
CA GLY A 1084 0.91 -14.54 -8.60
C GLY A 1084 -0.49 -14.92 -9.12
N LEU A 1085 -0.72 -16.21 -9.31
CA LEU A 1085 -2.03 -16.75 -9.72
C LEU A 1085 -2.62 -17.56 -8.56
N VAL A 1086 -3.73 -17.10 -8.00
CA VAL A 1086 -4.45 -17.78 -6.91
C VAL A 1086 -5.57 -18.60 -7.53
N LEU A 1087 -5.59 -19.90 -7.22
CA LEU A 1087 -6.55 -20.81 -7.82
C LEU A 1087 -7.96 -20.51 -7.34
N TYR A 1088 -8.86 -20.24 -8.28
CA TYR A 1088 -10.30 -20.14 -8.04
C TYR A 1088 -10.97 -21.51 -8.26
N SER A 1089 -10.67 -22.16 -9.39
CA SER A 1089 -11.26 -23.44 -9.76
C SER A 1089 -10.40 -24.18 -10.77
N ARG A 1090 -10.22 -25.50 -10.59
CA ARG A 1090 -9.55 -26.42 -11.54
C ARG A 1090 -10.41 -27.67 -11.69
N ARG A 1091 -11.00 -27.85 -12.89
CA ARG A 1091 -12.09 -28.80 -13.11
C ARG A 1091 -11.82 -29.71 -14.30
N ASN A 1092 -12.02 -31.01 -14.08
CA ASN A 1092 -12.03 -32.05 -15.11
C ASN A 1092 -13.48 -32.35 -15.52
N LEU A 1093 -13.78 -32.27 -16.82
CA LEU A 1093 -15.14 -32.37 -17.35
C LEU A 1093 -15.33 -33.71 -18.08
N GLY A 1094 -16.40 -34.44 -17.76
CA GLY A 1094 -16.76 -35.68 -18.43
C GLY A 1094 -16.30 -37.04 -17.85
N PRO A 1095 -15.53 -37.18 -16.75
CA PRO A 1095 -15.27 -38.51 -16.19
C PRO A 1095 -16.53 -39.11 -15.57
N SER A 1096 -16.71 -40.43 -15.67
CA SER A 1096 -17.86 -41.16 -15.11
C SER A 1096 -17.72 -41.40 -13.59
N LEU A 1097 -18.85 -41.47 -12.87
CA LEU A 1097 -18.94 -41.64 -11.40
C LEU A 1097 -18.12 -42.81 -10.79
N SER A 1098 -17.71 -43.80 -11.59
CA SER A 1098 -17.00 -45.00 -11.13
C SER A 1098 -15.48 -44.90 -11.16
N GLU A 1099 -14.88 -43.89 -11.82
CA GLU A 1099 -13.43 -43.82 -12.04
C GLU A 1099 -12.84 -42.55 -11.41
N ARG A 1100 -12.07 -42.74 -10.32
CA ARG A 1100 -11.19 -41.75 -9.65
C ARG A 1100 -11.73 -40.30 -9.58
N PRO A 1101 -12.32 -39.87 -8.45
CA PRO A 1101 -12.95 -38.55 -8.33
C PRO A 1101 -11.98 -37.35 -8.42
N VAL A 1102 -10.67 -37.59 -8.33
CA VAL A 1102 -9.62 -36.57 -8.37
C VAL A 1102 -8.43 -37.08 -9.18
N VAL A 1103 -8.00 -36.31 -10.18
CA VAL A 1103 -6.75 -36.55 -10.90
C VAL A 1103 -5.65 -35.70 -10.27
N ARG A 1104 -4.57 -36.34 -9.83
CA ARG A 1104 -3.39 -35.73 -9.20
C ARG A 1104 -2.18 -36.67 -9.35
N TYR A 1105 -1.09 -36.43 -8.65
CA TYR A 1105 0.08 -37.30 -8.75
C TYR A 1105 -0.25 -38.77 -8.41
N PRO A 1106 0.25 -39.77 -9.17
CA PRO A 1106 1.26 -39.67 -10.25
C PRO A 1106 0.69 -39.33 -11.65
N ASP A 1107 -0.63 -39.28 -11.83
CA ASP A 1107 -1.25 -39.00 -13.12
C ASP A 1107 -0.99 -37.55 -13.59
N ASP A 1108 -0.92 -36.60 -12.64
CA ASP A 1108 -0.39 -35.26 -12.86
C ASP A 1108 1.02 -35.13 -12.26
N ARG A 1109 2.02 -34.95 -13.13
CA ARG A 1109 3.44 -34.86 -12.73
C ARG A 1109 3.77 -33.67 -11.82
N TYR A 1110 2.93 -32.64 -11.73
CA TYR A 1110 3.11 -31.49 -10.85
C TYR A 1110 2.22 -31.55 -9.59
N ASP A 1111 1.51 -32.66 -9.36
CA ASP A 1111 0.55 -32.85 -8.25
C ASP A 1111 -0.49 -31.71 -8.14
N ARG A 1112 -0.97 -31.23 -9.29
CA ARG A 1112 -2.16 -30.37 -9.33
C ARG A 1112 -3.40 -31.21 -9.05
N VAL A 1113 -4.34 -30.63 -8.32
CA VAL A 1113 -5.58 -31.30 -7.94
C VAL A 1113 -6.68 -30.95 -8.93
N TRP A 1114 -7.01 -31.88 -9.83
CA TRP A 1114 -8.14 -31.75 -10.76
C TRP A 1114 -9.38 -32.41 -10.16
N THR A 1115 -10.43 -31.61 -9.99
CA THR A 1115 -11.70 -32.05 -9.40
C THR A 1115 -12.77 -32.21 -10.46
N GLN A 1116 -13.61 -33.22 -10.35
CA GLN A 1116 -14.71 -33.43 -11.30
C GLN A 1116 -15.78 -32.32 -11.20
N TRP A 1117 -16.40 -31.95 -12.32
CA TRP A 1117 -17.62 -31.15 -12.37
C TRP A 1117 -18.71 -31.95 -13.08
N MET A 1118 -19.88 -32.10 -12.46
CA MET A 1118 -21.04 -32.76 -13.06
C MET A 1118 -22.26 -31.85 -13.06
N GLU A 1119 -22.93 -31.78 -14.21
CA GLU A 1119 -24.29 -31.25 -14.37
C GLU A 1119 -25.07 -32.14 -15.36
N PRO A 1120 -25.53 -33.33 -14.92
CA PRO A 1120 -26.05 -34.36 -15.83
C PRO A 1120 -27.35 -33.96 -16.55
N ASP A 1121 -28.06 -32.94 -16.05
CA ASP A 1121 -29.31 -32.46 -16.63
C ASP A 1121 -29.12 -31.54 -17.85
N THR A 1122 -27.88 -31.12 -18.12
CA THR A 1122 -27.58 -30.10 -19.14
C THR A 1122 -26.59 -30.63 -20.22
N TRP A 1123 -25.78 -31.66 -19.91
CA TRP A 1123 -24.56 -32.05 -20.64
C TRP A 1123 -24.47 -33.59 -20.71
N SER A 1124 -23.99 -34.13 -21.82
CA SER A 1124 -23.59 -35.55 -21.95
C SER A 1124 -22.07 -35.68 -21.89
N GLU A 1125 -21.62 -36.74 -21.22
CA GLU A 1125 -20.20 -37.09 -21.06
C GLU A 1125 -19.69 -37.88 -22.26
N ILE A 1126 -18.44 -37.65 -22.62
CA ILE A 1126 -17.74 -38.34 -23.69
C ILE A 1126 -16.34 -38.69 -23.21
N SER A 1127 -15.86 -39.88 -23.53
CA SER A 1127 -14.52 -40.33 -23.13
C SER A 1127 -13.86 -41.18 -24.20
N THR A 1128 -12.55 -41.33 -24.07
CA THR A 1128 -11.75 -42.23 -24.90
C THR A 1128 -10.66 -42.89 -24.06
N THR A 1129 -10.27 -44.11 -24.43
CA THR A 1129 -9.16 -44.85 -23.82
C THR A 1129 -7.82 -44.60 -24.54
N GLU A 1130 -7.86 -43.92 -25.69
CA GLU A 1130 -6.68 -43.59 -26.48
C GLU A 1130 -5.77 -42.62 -25.73
N LYS A 1131 -4.46 -42.74 -25.95
CA LYS A 1131 -3.48 -41.81 -25.36
C LYS A 1131 -3.51 -40.47 -26.07
N MET A 1132 -3.49 -39.40 -25.29
CA MET A 1132 -3.48 -38.03 -25.81
C MET A 1132 -2.10 -37.66 -26.33
N GLN A 1133 -2.04 -37.09 -27.53
CA GLN A 1133 -0.85 -36.44 -28.06
C GLN A 1133 -0.86 -34.99 -27.60
N SER A 1134 0.13 -34.60 -26.80
CA SER A 1134 0.19 -33.24 -26.28
C SER A 1134 0.74 -32.28 -27.34
N THR A 1135 -0.10 -31.36 -27.82
CA THR A 1135 0.34 -30.07 -28.39
C THR A 1135 0.05 -28.91 -27.47
N ALA A 1136 -0.50 -29.17 -26.28
CA ALA A 1136 -0.92 -28.15 -25.35
C ALA A 1136 0.28 -27.23 -25.20
N SER A 1137 0.11 -25.98 -25.63
CA SER A 1137 1.16 -24.97 -25.67
C SER A 1137 2.06 -25.17 -24.45
N LEU A 1138 3.39 -25.24 -24.65
CA LEU A 1138 4.45 -25.60 -23.67
C LEU A 1138 4.35 -24.92 -22.27
N TYR A 1139 3.36 -24.06 -22.12
CA TYR A 1139 2.91 -23.25 -21.01
C TYR A 1139 1.94 -23.91 -20.01
N PHE A 1140 1.29 -25.07 -20.26
CA PHE A 1140 0.34 -25.63 -19.26
C PHE A 1140 0.44 -27.14 -18.93
N ASP A 1141 0.94 -28.00 -19.83
CA ASP A 1141 1.24 -29.44 -19.59
C ASP A 1141 0.13 -30.22 -18.84
N VAL A 1142 -1.10 -30.22 -19.36
CA VAL A 1142 -2.27 -30.89 -18.75
C VAL A 1142 -2.18 -32.41 -18.83
N PRO A 1143 -2.58 -33.18 -17.79
CA PRO A 1143 -2.52 -34.64 -17.81
C PRO A 1143 -3.38 -35.30 -18.89
N SER A 1144 -2.88 -36.40 -19.47
CA SER A 1144 -3.66 -37.20 -20.44
C SER A 1144 -4.98 -37.68 -19.85
N ALA A 1145 -5.02 -38.04 -18.57
CA ALA A 1145 -6.23 -38.50 -17.89
C ALA A 1145 -7.34 -37.42 -17.83
N VAL A 1146 -6.97 -36.14 -17.82
CA VAL A 1146 -7.92 -35.01 -17.88
C VAL A 1146 -8.41 -34.78 -19.30
N MET A 1147 -7.51 -34.93 -20.28
CA MET A 1147 -7.85 -34.69 -21.70
C MET A 1147 -8.58 -35.86 -22.36
N GLN A 1148 -8.64 -37.03 -21.71
CA GLN A 1148 -9.38 -38.22 -22.17
C GLN A 1148 -10.90 -38.13 -21.97
N THR A 1149 -11.36 -37.16 -21.20
CA THR A 1149 -12.78 -36.94 -20.92
C THR A 1149 -13.21 -35.55 -21.40
N ALA A 1150 -14.47 -35.44 -21.80
CA ALA A 1150 -15.06 -34.20 -22.25
C ALA A 1150 -16.58 -34.21 -22.06
N ILE A 1151 -17.17 -33.03 -22.25
CA ILE A 1151 -18.61 -32.82 -22.19
C ILE A 1151 -19.13 -32.22 -23.49
N THR A 1152 -20.38 -32.48 -23.80
CA THR A 1152 -21.10 -31.81 -24.89
C THR A 1152 -22.58 -31.61 -24.52
N PRO A 1153 -23.26 -30.55 -24.99
CA PRO A 1153 -24.67 -30.31 -24.67
C PRO A 1153 -25.58 -31.49 -25.04
N LEU A 1154 -26.57 -31.79 -24.19
CA LEU A 1154 -27.57 -32.85 -24.45
C LEU A 1154 -28.41 -32.60 -25.71
N LYS A 1155 -28.66 -31.33 -26.03
CA LYS A 1155 -29.35 -30.91 -27.26
C LYS A 1155 -28.34 -30.23 -28.17
N ALA A 1156 -28.26 -30.67 -29.42
CA ALA A 1156 -27.32 -30.13 -30.40
C ALA A 1156 -27.46 -28.61 -30.67
N SER A 1157 -28.63 -28.03 -30.37
CA SER A 1157 -28.90 -26.59 -30.48
C SER A 1157 -28.44 -25.76 -29.27
N ASN A 1158 -28.01 -26.38 -28.19
CA ASN A 1158 -27.65 -25.69 -26.96
C ASN A 1158 -26.16 -25.30 -26.95
N ASN A 1159 -25.87 -24.24 -26.21
CA ASN A 1159 -24.51 -23.80 -25.91
C ASN A 1159 -23.99 -24.47 -24.63
N ILE A 1160 -22.66 -24.48 -24.46
CA ILE A 1160 -22.05 -24.71 -23.14
C ILE A 1160 -21.85 -23.35 -22.49
N GLU A 1161 -22.35 -23.17 -21.27
CA GLU A 1161 -22.24 -21.93 -20.49
C GLU A 1161 -21.53 -22.21 -19.17
N LEU A 1162 -20.44 -21.49 -18.90
CA LEU A 1162 -19.67 -21.56 -17.65
C LEU A 1162 -19.74 -20.22 -16.93
N TRP A 1163 -20.07 -20.25 -15.64
CA TRP A 1163 -20.25 -19.06 -14.82
C TRP A 1163 -19.14 -18.94 -13.79
N VAL A 1164 -18.52 -17.77 -13.72
CA VAL A 1164 -17.55 -17.43 -12.67
C VAL A 1164 -18.02 -16.15 -11.98
N TYR A 1165 -18.26 -16.25 -10.68
CA TYR A 1165 -18.59 -15.09 -9.85
C TYR A 1165 -17.31 -14.45 -9.36
N VAL A 1166 -17.24 -13.12 -9.44
CA VAL A 1166 -16.12 -12.37 -8.89
C VAL A 1166 -16.26 -12.34 -7.38
N GLU A 1167 -15.18 -12.67 -6.68
CA GLU A 1167 -15.09 -12.68 -5.22
C GLU A 1167 -14.12 -11.58 -4.75
N PRO A 1168 -14.63 -10.35 -4.52
CA PRO A 1168 -13.84 -9.29 -3.93
C PRO A 1168 -13.35 -9.69 -2.54
N ASN A 1169 -12.15 -9.25 -2.19
CA ASN A 1169 -11.64 -9.33 -0.84
C ASN A 1169 -11.16 -7.96 -0.37
N HIS A 1170 -10.74 -7.88 0.89
CA HIS A 1170 -10.36 -6.62 1.52
C HIS A 1170 -9.10 -5.99 0.91
N VAL A 1171 -8.28 -6.75 0.17
CA VAL A 1171 -7.09 -6.24 -0.54
C VAL A 1171 -7.40 -5.95 -2.01
N TYR A 1172 -8.11 -6.84 -2.68
CA TYR A 1172 -8.49 -6.76 -4.10
C TYR A 1172 -10.01 -6.61 -4.21
N THR A 1173 -10.47 -5.36 -4.20
CA THR A 1173 -11.91 -5.02 -4.31
C THR A 1173 -12.46 -5.17 -5.73
N ALA A 1174 -11.58 -5.29 -6.73
CA ALA A 1174 -11.91 -5.67 -8.10
C ALA A 1174 -10.87 -6.65 -8.63
N PRO A 1175 -10.91 -7.94 -8.21
CA PRO A 1175 -9.90 -8.91 -8.56
C PRO A 1175 -9.91 -9.21 -10.06
N GLY A 1176 -8.72 -9.34 -10.65
CA GLY A 1176 -8.55 -9.74 -12.04
C GLY A 1176 -8.61 -11.26 -12.17
N TYR A 1177 -9.29 -11.75 -13.20
CA TYR A 1177 -9.44 -13.19 -13.45
C TYR A 1177 -8.76 -13.65 -14.73
N ILE A 1178 -8.13 -14.82 -14.67
CA ILE A 1178 -7.54 -15.53 -15.80
C ILE A 1178 -8.34 -16.81 -16.03
N PHE A 1179 -8.80 -17.00 -17.25
CA PHE A 1179 -9.47 -18.21 -17.71
C PHE A 1179 -8.56 -19.01 -18.65
N ILE A 1180 -8.55 -20.34 -18.48
CA ILE A 1180 -7.88 -21.30 -19.35
C ILE A 1180 -8.87 -22.43 -19.64
N LEU A 1181 -9.24 -22.60 -20.92
CA LEU A 1181 -10.11 -23.68 -21.39
C LEU A 1181 -9.30 -24.68 -22.19
N TYR A 1182 -9.52 -25.97 -21.92
CA TYR A 1182 -8.79 -27.07 -22.54
C TYR A 1182 -9.67 -27.87 -23.48
N PHE A 1183 -9.14 -28.18 -24.66
CA PHE A 1183 -9.87 -28.83 -25.73
C PHE A 1183 -9.05 -29.95 -26.38
N THR A 1184 -9.69 -31.09 -26.57
CA THR A 1184 -9.25 -32.19 -27.42
C THR A 1184 -10.49 -32.87 -28.01
N GLU A 1185 -10.48 -33.18 -29.30
CA GLU A 1185 -11.53 -34.03 -29.87
C GLU A 1185 -11.24 -35.48 -29.48
N VAL A 1186 -12.17 -36.09 -28.75
CA VAL A 1186 -12.03 -37.45 -28.20
C VAL A 1186 -12.75 -38.50 -29.04
N GLN A 1187 -13.58 -38.08 -29.99
CA GLN A 1187 -14.33 -38.96 -30.89
C GLN A 1187 -13.73 -38.98 -32.29
N VAL A 1188 -13.70 -40.16 -32.92
CA VAL A 1188 -13.43 -40.25 -34.36
C VAL A 1188 -14.66 -39.74 -35.12
N LEU A 1189 -14.52 -38.59 -35.78
CA LEU A 1189 -15.60 -37.99 -36.56
C LEU A 1189 -15.72 -38.65 -37.94
N SER A 1190 -16.96 -38.83 -38.43
CA SER A 1190 -17.20 -39.27 -39.82
C SER A 1190 -16.78 -38.17 -40.81
N SER A 1191 -16.48 -38.53 -42.05
CA SER A 1191 -15.97 -37.59 -43.07
C SER A 1191 -16.91 -36.41 -43.40
N ASN A 1192 -18.19 -36.52 -43.04
CA ASN A 1192 -19.21 -35.48 -43.19
C ASN A 1192 -19.53 -34.73 -41.89
N ALA A 1193 -18.90 -35.09 -40.77
CA ALA A 1193 -19.15 -34.47 -39.47
C ALA A 1193 -18.09 -33.39 -39.16
N THR A 1194 -18.55 -32.21 -38.76
CA THR A 1194 -17.70 -31.07 -38.39
C THR A 1194 -18.08 -30.56 -37.00
N ARG A 1195 -17.07 -30.32 -36.15
CA ARG A 1195 -17.25 -29.66 -34.86
C ARG A 1195 -16.51 -28.33 -34.85
N GLN A 1196 -17.28 -27.24 -34.88
CA GLN A 1196 -16.73 -25.89 -34.95
C GLN A 1196 -17.62 -24.91 -34.18
N PHE A 1197 -17.04 -24.15 -33.25
CA PHE A 1197 -17.80 -23.28 -32.35
C PHE A 1197 -17.09 -21.96 -32.01
N TYR A 1198 -17.86 -20.92 -31.67
CA TYR A 1198 -17.33 -19.66 -31.14
C TYR A 1198 -17.17 -19.73 -29.63
N ILE A 1199 -16.11 -19.11 -29.12
CA ILE A 1199 -15.88 -18.95 -27.68
C ILE A 1199 -16.03 -17.47 -27.35
N THR A 1200 -16.97 -17.16 -26.46
CA THR A 1200 -17.28 -15.79 -26.05
C THR A 1200 -17.18 -15.63 -24.54
N ILE A 1201 -16.82 -14.43 -24.10
CA ILE A 1201 -16.90 -14.01 -22.69
C ILE A 1201 -17.85 -12.82 -22.64
N ASN A 1202 -18.90 -12.91 -21.81
CA ASN A 1202 -19.95 -11.89 -21.67
C ASN A 1202 -20.54 -11.46 -23.02
N GLY A 1203 -20.76 -12.41 -23.92
CA GLY A 1203 -21.31 -12.18 -25.27
C GLY A 1203 -20.32 -11.57 -26.28
N LYS A 1204 -19.08 -11.31 -25.89
CA LYS A 1204 -18.02 -10.81 -26.80
C LYS A 1204 -17.11 -11.94 -27.23
N LEU A 1205 -16.78 -11.99 -28.52
CA LEU A 1205 -15.84 -12.97 -29.07
C LEU A 1205 -14.48 -12.89 -28.36
N TRP A 1206 -14.06 -14.01 -27.77
CA TRP A 1206 -12.83 -14.13 -27.00
C TRP A 1206 -11.70 -14.76 -27.83
N TYR A 1207 -11.99 -15.81 -28.59
CA TYR A 1207 -11.07 -16.40 -29.55
C TYR A 1207 -11.31 -15.80 -30.96
N PRO A 1208 -10.28 -15.35 -31.70
CA PRO A 1208 -10.45 -14.67 -32.97
C PRO A 1208 -10.85 -15.66 -34.08
N GLY A 1209 -12.14 -15.96 -34.14
CA GLY A 1209 -12.74 -16.84 -35.15
C GLY A 1209 -13.38 -18.09 -34.54
N PRO A 1210 -13.84 -19.01 -35.39
CA PRO A 1210 -14.40 -20.27 -34.93
C PRO A 1210 -13.28 -21.26 -34.56
N TYR A 1211 -13.45 -21.96 -33.45
CA TYR A 1211 -12.52 -22.94 -32.92
C TYR A 1211 -12.91 -24.36 -33.34
N THR A 1212 -11.91 -25.16 -33.74
CA THR A 1212 -12.09 -26.57 -34.14
C THR A 1212 -11.08 -27.43 -33.38
N PRO A 1213 -11.52 -28.28 -32.43
CA PRO A 1213 -10.64 -29.19 -31.72
C PRO A 1213 -10.11 -30.28 -32.66
N GLN A 1214 -8.87 -30.72 -32.43
CA GLN A 1214 -8.22 -31.77 -33.21
C GLN A 1214 -8.27 -33.12 -32.49
N TYR A 1215 -8.39 -34.20 -33.26
CA TYR A 1215 -8.54 -35.55 -32.70
C TYR A 1215 -7.28 -36.00 -31.96
N LEU A 1216 -7.44 -36.37 -30.69
CA LEU A 1216 -6.39 -36.77 -29.74
C LEU A 1216 -5.27 -35.74 -29.51
N LEU A 1217 -5.46 -34.50 -29.97
CA LEU A 1217 -4.47 -33.46 -29.91
C LEU A 1217 -4.92 -32.34 -28.95
N SER A 1218 -4.22 -32.21 -27.82
CA SER A 1218 -4.60 -31.26 -26.77
C SER A 1218 -4.20 -29.82 -27.08
N ASP A 1219 -5.11 -28.87 -26.89
CA ASP A 1219 -4.88 -27.43 -27.04
C ASP A 1219 -5.60 -26.63 -25.93
N ALA A 1220 -5.21 -25.37 -25.75
CA ALA A 1220 -5.72 -24.48 -24.71
C ALA A 1220 -6.01 -23.06 -25.23
N VAL A 1221 -7.19 -22.54 -24.90
CA VAL A 1221 -7.55 -21.13 -25.10
C VAL A 1221 -7.50 -20.42 -23.77
N TYR A 1222 -6.67 -19.39 -23.66
CA TYR A 1222 -6.40 -18.72 -22.38
C TYR A 1222 -6.35 -17.19 -22.49
N SER A 1223 -6.49 -16.55 -21.34
CA SER A 1223 -6.46 -15.09 -21.22
C SER A 1223 -5.03 -14.57 -21.34
N LYS A 1224 -4.74 -13.65 -22.26
CA LYS A 1224 -3.41 -13.01 -22.36
C LYS A 1224 -3.09 -12.05 -21.20
N GLY A 1225 -4.09 -11.73 -20.38
CA GLY A 1225 -3.99 -10.89 -19.20
C GLY A 1225 -5.31 -10.92 -18.39
N PRO A 1226 -5.31 -10.42 -17.15
CA PRO A 1226 -6.47 -10.47 -16.26
C PRO A 1226 -7.67 -9.71 -16.84
N GLN A 1227 -8.84 -10.34 -16.77
CA GLN A 1227 -10.13 -9.73 -17.09
C GLN A 1227 -10.65 -8.96 -15.88
N TYR A 1228 -11.15 -7.74 -16.09
CA TYR A 1228 -11.73 -6.86 -15.07
C TYR A 1228 -13.09 -6.31 -15.50
N GLY A 1229 -13.84 -5.78 -14.52
CA GLY A 1229 -14.97 -4.89 -14.79
C GLY A 1229 -16.36 -5.55 -14.83
N PHE A 1230 -16.47 -6.81 -14.42
CA PHE A 1230 -17.75 -7.52 -14.30
C PHE A 1230 -17.87 -8.18 -12.93
N SER A 1231 -19.09 -8.25 -12.38
CA SER A 1231 -19.38 -9.02 -11.16
C SER A 1231 -19.51 -10.52 -11.43
N GLN A 1232 -19.71 -10.90 -12.69
CA GLN A 1232 -19.82 -12.26 -13.16
C GLN A 1232 -19.28 -12.37 -14.59
N TYR A 1233 -18.54 -13.44 -14.87
CA TYR A 1233 -18.13 -13.80 -16.22
C TYR A 1233 -18.94 -15.00 -16.70
N ASN A 1234 -19.59 -14.84 -17.85
CA ASN A 1234 -20.26 -15.90 -18.59
C ASN A 1234 -19.39 -16.28 -19.80
N ILE A 1235 -18.84 -17.49 -19.77
CA ILE A 1235 -18.09 -18.05 -20.88
C ILE A 1235 -19.03 -18.96 -21.67
N THR A 1236 -19.28 -18.62 -22.93
CA THR A 1236 -20.24 -19.35 -23.78
C THR A 1236 -19.55 -19.95 -25.00
N LEU A 1237 -19.73 -21.26 -25.20
CA LEU A 1237 -19.32 -21.99 -26.40
C LEU A 1237 -20.56 -22.27 -27.25
N SER A 1238 -20.59 -21.74 -28.47
CA SER A 1238 -21.75 -21.81 -29.36
C SER A 1238 -21.39 -22.38 -30.73
N ALA A 1239 -22.14 -23.38 -31.21
CA ALA A 1239 -21.89 -24.00 -32.50
C ALA A 1239 -22.02 -22.99 -33.64
N THR A 1240 -21.13 -23.08 -34.63
CA THR A 1240 -21.23 -22.29 -35.87
C THR A 1240 -22.30 -22.86 -36.79
N ALA A 1241 -22.77 -22.06 -37.76
CA ALA A 1241 -23.70 -22.51 -38.79
C ALA A 1241 -23.16 -23.67 -39.66
N ASN A 1242 -21.83 -23.84 -39.72
CA ASN A 1242 -21.17 -24.89 -40.50
C ASN A 1242 -20.85 -26.14 -39.66
N SER A 1243 -21.20 -26.15 -38.37
CA SER A 1243 -20.94 -27.27 -37.47
C SER A 1243 -22.11 -28.26 -37.52
N THR A 1244 -21.84 -29.53 -37.77
CA THR A 1244 -22.85 -30.60 -37.69
C THR A 1244 -22.93 -31.19 -36.29
N LEU A 1245 -21.94 -30.93 -35.43
CA LEU A 1245 -21.86 -31.40 -34.05
C LEU A 1245 -21.86 -30.23 -33.05
N PRO A 1246 -22.39 -30.43 -31.84
CA PRO A 1246 -22.38 -29.40 -30.79
C PRO A 1246 -20.96 -29.10 -30.25
N PRO A 1247 -20.75 -28.03 -29.45
CA PRO A 1247 -19.45 -27.73 -28.86
C PRO A 1247 -18.96 -28.82 -27.89
N ILE A 1248 -17.65 -28.82 -27.61
CA ILE A 1248 -17.00 -29.75 -26.66
C ILE A 1248 -15.97 -28.99 -25.82
N ILE A 1249 -15.74 -29.44 -24.59
CA ILE A 1249 -14.65 -28.96 -23.71
C ILE A 1249 -14.23 -30.08 -22.75
N ASN A 1250 -12.94 -30.16 -22.42
CA ASN A 1250 -12.36 -31.23 -21.60
C ASN A 1250 -12.09 -30.78 -20.16
N ALA A 1251 -11.59 -29.55 -19.99
CA ALA A 1251 -11.27 -29.02 -18.67
C ALA A 1251 -11.25 -27.49 -18.64
N VAL A 1252 -11.30 -26.94 -17.43
CA VAL A 1252 -11.19 -25.50 -17.19
C VAL A 1252 -10.34 -25.20 -15.95
N GLU A 1253 -9.51 -24.18 -16.06
CA GLU A 1253 -8.85 -23.52 -14.93
C GLU A 1253 -9.23 -22.06 -14.87
N THR A 1254 -9.45 -21.58 -13.65
CA THR A 1254 -9.74 -20.19 -13.35
C THR A 1254 -8.84 -19.75 -12.20
N PHE A 1255 -8.18 -18.61 -12.37
CA PHE A 1255 -7.33 -17.99 -11.35
C PHE A 1255 -7.77 -16.56 -11.10
N SER A 1256 -7.72 -16.13 -9.84
CA SER A 1256 -7.63 -14.71 -9.51
C SER A 1256 -6.15 -14.29 -9.47
N VAL A 1257 -5.89 -13.00 -9.64
CA VAL A 1257 -4.53 -12.46 -9.71
C VAL A 1257 -4.20 -11.69 -8.44
N ILE A 1258 -3.01 -11.93 -7.89
CA ILE A 1258 -2.43 -11.18 -6.77
C ILE A 1258 -1.11 -10.53 -7.16
N SER A 1259 -0.78 -9.40 -6.52
CA SER A 1259 0.56 -8.83 -6.57
C SER A 1259 1.51 -9.62 -5.69
N THR A 1260 2.66 -9.99 -6.24
CA THR A 1260 3.82 -10.53 -5.50
C THR A 1260 4.99 -9.53 -5.49
N ALA A 1261 4.73 -8.27 -5.83
CA ALA A 1261 5.75 -7.25 -6.02
C ALA A 1261 6.30 -6.66 -4.70
N ASN A 1262 5.58 -6.84 -3.59
CA ASN A 1262 6.09 -6.38 -2.30
C ASN A 1262 7.17 -7.35 -1.83
N VAL A 1263 8.36 -6.82 -1.56
CA VAL A 1263 9.50 -7.59 -1.05
C VAL A 1263 9.53 -7.43 0.46
N GLY A 1264 9.63 -8.55 1.18
CA GLY A 1264 9.81 -8.53 2.64
C GLY A 1264 11.20 -8.06 3.04
N THR A 1265 11.42 -7.88 4.34
CA THR A 1265 12.75 -7.63 4.91
C THR A 1265 13.69 -8.78 4.57
N ASP A 1266 14.96 -8.48 4.29
CA ASP A 1266 15.96 -9.48 3.90
C ASP A 1266 16.15 -10.53 5.00
N ALA A 1267 16.22 -11.82 4.64
CA ALA A 1267 16.40 -12.90 5.61
C ALA A 1267 17.72 -12.78 6.40
N GLN A 1268 18.73 -12.07 5.88
CA GLN A 1268 19.97 -11.77 6.58
C GLN A 1268 19.81 -10.76 7.71
N ASP A 1269 18.82 -9.86 7.65
CA ASP A 1269 18.55 -8.89 8.74
C ASP A 1269 18.10 -9.61 10.03
N GLY A 1270 17.50 -10.80 9.90
CA GLY A 1270 17.12 -11.66 11.03
C GLY A 1270 18.29 -12.42 11.68
N ARG A 1271 19.40 -12.65 10.97
CA ARG A 1271 20.58 -13.35 11.53
C ARG A 1271 21.42 -12.48 12.45
N TYR A 1272 21.31 -11.15 12.36
CA TYR A 1272 22.01 -10.23 13.26
C TYR A 1272 21.34 -10.05 14.64
N PHE A 1273 20.23 -10.74 14.90
CA PHE A 1273 19.52 -10.74 16.19
C PHE A 1273 19.86 -11.90 17.12
N LEU A 1274 20.76 -12.82 16.73
CA LEU A 1274 21.18 -13.98 17.55
C LEU A 1274 22.70 -14.14 17.72
N LEU A 1275 23.46 -13.03 17.68
CA LEU A 1275 24.85 -12.99 18.14
C LEU A 1275 25.10 -11.89 19.17
#